data_AF-A0A427AW16-F1
#
_entry.id   AF-A0A427AW16-F1
#
_cell.length_a   1.000
_cell.length_b   1.000
_cell.length_c   1.000
_cell.angle_alpha   90.00
_cell.angle_beta   90.00
_cell.angle_gamma   90.00
#
_symmetry.space_group_name_H-M   'P 1'
#
loop_
_entity.id
_entity.type
_entity.pdbx_description
1 polymer ?
#
loop_
_entity_poly.entity_id
_entity_poly.type
_entity_poly.pdbx_seq_one_letter_code
_entity_poly.pdbx_strand_id
1 'polypeptide(L)'
;MPKPNVVATARSPSTSMSELPEKPMGLYDPSFEKDSCGVGFIAELSGEYSHKTMLERMAHRGACGCEANTGDGAGILVALPHEFLNEACALFVTKDLGFELPPPSKYAVGMFFMPTDDSRREKSKAAFTEVHSRFSTNTFPSWDRAQPMRVLGHNGEINTLRGNINCEVGVVDIPPEEVARKGRLNPGMMLLVDFEHGIVVDDEALKRQYSQARPYEKWLKRQKFCLEDIVNSVSKSDMVPPFIFGAVMGDEKLENTGISGLLVPLKAFGYTVETLAMLMLPMAKYASEALGSMGNDTPLAVMSSREKLTFEYFKQMFAQVTNPPIDPIREQIVTSMECMIGPEGDLTETTEEQCNRLSLKGPLLSIEEMEAVKKMDYRGWRSKVLDITYPKKHGRKGLEQTLDRICSEAREAIYDGYTTIVLSDRGFSSERVAVSSLLAVGAVHQHLVSTLERTRIGLIVESAEPREVHHFCTLVGFGADGICPYLAIEAIWRLQIDGKIPPKQDGEFHSKVDLVNKYFKASNYGMMKVLAKMGISTLASYKGAQIFEAVGISSEVINKCFKRTPSRVEGATFISLAGDALHLHELAFPMRALPPGSAEAVALPNPGDYHWRKGGELHLNDPLAIAKLQEAARSNSVAVYKEYSKLIQQLNKGCNLRGMLKFKDITGKISLDEVEPAREIVKRFCTGAMSYGSISLEAHTTLAVAMNKLGGKSNTEGGELPGHKVIGDIAVTRNSTAGVGLISPPPHHDIYSIEDLAQLIFDLKLVSEAGVGVTASGVVKGHADHVLISGHDGGTGASRWTGIKNAGLPWELGLAETHQTLVANDLRGRAVLQTDGQLKTGRDVVIAALLGAEEFGFSTAPLITLGCIMMRKCHKNTCPVGIATQDPVLRQKFAGQPEHVINFFFMLAEEIREIMAQLGFQTVNEMIGRVDMLEVDKEVTLSNEKLKNIDLSLLLKPSAEIRPGAAQYCIQKQDHGLDLVLDQKLITLSKAALDKGLPVFIETPIYNVNRTAGTMLSHEVTKHYHMKGLPPDTIHIKLNGSAGQSFGAFLCPGVTLELEGDSNDYVGKGLSGGKIVVYPPRESKFDPKENIVIGNVALYGAIKGEAYFNGMAAERFCVRNSGATAVVEGVGDHGCEYMTGGIVVILGKTGRNFAAGMSGGIAYVLDVDGKFEARCNLELVDLENVEDEEDITTLRMMIQQHQRLTKSQLAKEILSNFNNLLCKFVKVFPRDYKGVLQNLKAEQASKEAKKRDKKGLMKDVSAISRLATEPSDKEVNLI
;
A
#
# COMPACT_ATOMS: atom_id res chain seq x y z
N MET A 1 -44.06 -45.32 49.30
CA MET A 1 -42.61 -45.34 49.65
C MET A 1 -41.96 -44.15 48.96
N PRO A 2 -41.19 -43.31 49.68
CA PRO A 2 -40.53 -42.14 49.08
C PRO A 2 -39.27 -42.55 48.31
N LYS A 3 -39.02 -41.91 47.16
CA LYS A 3 -37.73 -42.00 46.46
C LYS A 3 -36.77 -40.96 47.07
N PRO A 4 -35.50 -41.30 47.35
CA PRO A 4 -34.52 -40.35 47.87
C PRO A 4 -33.99 -39.40 46.78
N ASN A 5 -33.54 -38.22 47.21
CA ASN A 5 -32.90 -37.22 46.35
C ASN A 5 -31.57 -37.73 45.77
N VAL A 6 -31.33 -37.43 44.50
CA VAL A 6 -29.98 -37.45 43.91
C VAL A 6 -29.65 -36.03 43.46
N VAL A 7 -28.49 -35.53 43.89
CA VAL A 7 -28.03 -34.16 43.67
C VAL A 7 -27.73 -33.94 42.19
N ALA A 8 -28.26 -32.85 41.61
CA ALA A 8 -27.94 -32.44 40.25
C ALA A 8 -26.53 -31.83 40.21
N THR A 9 -25.53 -32.63 39.84
CA THR A 9 -24.24 -32.12 39.38
C THR A 9 -24.45 -31.37 38.07
N ALA A 10 -24.19 -30.05 38.07
CA ALA A 10 -24.23 -29.26 36.85
C ALA A 10 -23.26 -29.84 35.80
N ARG A 11 -23.79 -30.21 34.63
CA ARG A 11 -22.93 -30.56 33.49
C ARG A 11 -22.18 -29.31 33.06
N SER A 12 -20.86 -29.40 33.00
CA SER A 12 -20.04 -28.44 32.24
C SER A 12 -20.56 -28.39 30.79
N PRO A 13 -20.80 -27.20 30.20
CA PRO A 13 -21.06 -27.12 28.78
C PRO A 13 -19.82 -27.58 28.02
N SER A 14 -19.94 -28.66 27.25
CA SER A 14 -18.94 -29.02 26.25
C SER A 14 -19.02 -27.99 25.12
N THR A 15 -18.17 -26.96 25.17
CA THR A 15 -18.02 -26.00 24.08
C THR A 15 -17.55 -26.74 22.82
N SER A 16 -18.40 -26.79 21.80
CA SER A 16 -18.02 -27.28 20.47
C SER A 16 -17.00 -26.32 19.87
N MET A 17 -15.82 -26.83 19.52
CA MET A 17 -14.73 -26.08 18.89
C MET A 17 -15.03 -25.78 17.40
N SER A 18 -16.26 -25.35 17.06
CA SER A 18 -16.72 -25.26 15.67
C SER A 18 -17.78 -24.20 15.35
N GLU A 19 -17.98 -23.19 16.21
CA GLU A 19 -18.88 -22.05 15.97
C GLU A 19 -18.10 -20.73 15.95
N LEU A 20 -18.36 -19.87 14.95
CA LEU A 20 -17.72 -18.57 14.83
C LEU A 20 -18.69 -17.55 15.39
N PRO A 21 -18.16 -16.47 15.95
CA PRO A 21 -19.00 -15.39 16.41
C PRO A 21 -19.79 -14.76 15.26
N GLU A 22 -21.12 -14.75 15.37
CA GLU A 22 -22.00 -13.91 14.52
C GLU A 22 -21.84 -12.40 14.84
N LYS A 23 -20.96 -12.04 15.80
CA LYS A 23 -20.70 -10.69 16.30
C LYS A 23 -19.21 -10.54 16.65
N PRO A 24 -18.61 -9.35 16.53
CA PRO A 24 -17.21 -9.13 16.92
C PRO A 24 -16.88 -9.59 18.36
N MET A 25 -15.71 -10.20 18.53
CA MET A 25 -15.14 -10.55 19.84
C MET A 25 -14.09 -9.51 20.23
N GLY A 26 -14.54 -8.41 20.84
CA GLY A 26 -13.67 -7.24 21.03
C GLY A 26 -13.46 -6.52 19.70
N LEU A 27 -12.20 -6.23 19.35
CA LEU A 27 -11.81 -5.65 18.08
C LEU A 27 -11.70 -6.68 16.93
N TYR A 28 -11.60 -7.98 17.24
CA TYR A 28 -11.62 -9.03 16.24
C TYR A 28 -13.04 -9.19 15.67
N ASP A 29 -13.20 -8.88 14.38
CA ASP A 29 -14.45 -9.03 13.64
C ASP A 29 -14.26 -10.08 12.52
N PRO A 30 -14.87 -11.27 12.66
CA PRO A 30 -14.95 -12.33 11.65
C PRO A 30 -15.34 -11.92 10.23
N SER A 31 -16.08 -10.83 10.06
CA SER A 31 -16.47 -10.37 8.72
C SER A 31 -15.27 -9.90 7.90
N PHE A 32 -14.11 -9.65 8.51
CA PHE A 32 -12.85 -9.36 7.80
C PHE A 32 -12.12 -10.61 7.28
N GLU A 33 -12.50 -11.83 7.66
CA GLU A 33 -11.87 -13.06 7.18
C GLU A 33 -12.00 -13.26 5.66
N LYS A 34 -11.00 -13.96 5.10
CA LYS A 34 -10.74 -14.14 3.67
C LYS A 34 -10.15 -15.53 3.45
N ASP A 35 -10.63 -16.22 2.42
CA ASP A 35 -10.12 -17.52 2.00
C ASP A 35 -9.54 -17.38 0.58
N SER A 36 -8.23 -17.62 0.42
CA SER A 36 -7.54 -17.52 -0.88
C SER A 36 -6.55 -18.68 -1.03
N CYS A 37 -6.70 -19.46 -2.10
CA CYS A 37 -5.83 -20.59 -2.46
C CYS A 37 -5.92 -20.87 -3.97
N GLY A 38 -4.88 -21.52 -4.51
CA GLY A 38 -4.68 -21.70 -5.95
C GLY A 38 -5.84 -22.40 -6.68
N VAL A 39 -6.11 -21.94 -7.91
CA VAL A 39 -7.16 -22.45 -8.80
C VAL A 39 -6.56 -23.08 -10.05
N GLY A 40 -7.33 -23.90 -10.76
CA GLY A 40 -7.01 -24.36 -12.10
C GLY A 40 -8.13 -25.24 -12.66
N PHE A 41 -8.08 -25.52 -13.96
CA PHE A 41 -9.03 -26.42 -14.62
C PHE A 41 -8.30 -27.33 -15.62
N ILE A 42 -8.86 -28.50 -15.85
CA ILE A 42 -8.46 -29.43 -16.90
C ILE A 42 -9.68 -29.63 -17.80
N ALA A 43 -9.50 -29.54 -19.10
CA ALA A 43 -10.54 -29.77 -20.09
C ALA A 43 -10.00 -30.69 -21.19
N GLU A 44 -10.76 -31.73 -21.53
CA GLU A 44 -10.46 -32.62 -22.65
C GLU A 44 -11.26 -32.17 -23.89
N LEU A 45 -10.58 -31.99 -25.02
CA LEU A 45 -11.20 -31.39 -26.21
C LEU A 45 -12.08 -32.38 -26.99
N SER A 46 -11.88 -33.68 -26.80
CA SER A 46 -12.75 -34.71 -27.39
C SER A 46 -14.13 -34.79 -26.72
N GLY A 47 -14.30 -34.20 -25.53
CA GLY A 47 -15.49 -34.37 -24.70
C GLY A 47 -15.57 -35.71 -23.97
N GLU A 48 -14.58 -36.59 -24.10
CA GLU A 48 -14.53 -37.87 -23.37
C GLU A 48 -14.12 -37.67 -21.90
N TYR A 49 -14.70 -38.48 -21.00
CA TYR A 49 -14.42 -38.40 -19.56
C TYR A 49 -13.09 -39.08 -19.20
N SER A 50 -12.32 -38.47 -18.30
CA SER A 50 -11.08 -39.06 -17.76
C SER A 50 -10.91 -38.82 -16.25
N HIS A 51 -10.05 -39.62 -15.61
CA HIS A 51 -9.79 -39.58 -14.17
C HIS A 51 -8.53 -38.79 -13.77
N LYS A 52 -7.97 -37.95 -14.64
CA LYS A 52 -6.78 -37.13 -14.32
C LYS A 52 -7.13 -36.05 -13.28
N THR A 53 -6.25 -35.80 -12.31
CA THR A 53 -6.44 -34.80 -11.23
C THR A 53 -5.19 -33.95 -11.01
N MET A 54 -5.29 -32.89 -10.20
CA MET A 54 -4.27 -31.85 -10.05
C MET A 54 -3.95 -31.45 -8.59
N LEU A 55 -4.85 -31.70 -7.63
CA LEU A 55 -4.82 -31.05 -6.31
C LEU A 55 -3.58 -31.36 -5.46
N GLU A 56 -2.97 -32.54 -5.58
CA GLU A 56 -1.83 -32.96 -4.77
C GLU A 56 -0.62 -32.01 -4.91
N ARG A 57 -0.42 -31.40 -6.10
CA ARG A 57 0.69 -30.48 -6.38
C ARG A 57 0.39 -29.01 -6.10
N MET A 58 -0.70 -28.71 -5.39
CA MET A 58 -1.07 -27.36 -4.96
C MET A 58 -1.02 -27.17 -3.44
N ALA A 59 -0.74 -28.24 -2.68
CA ALA A 59 -0.75 -28.22 -1.22
C ALA A 59 0.25 -27.23 -0.60
N HIS A 60 1.38 -26.94 -1.26
CA HIS A 60 2.37 -25.96 -0.79
C HIS A 60 1.91 -24.49 -0.87
N ARG A 61 0.74 -24.24 -1.48
CA ARG A 61 0.04 -22.94 -1.46
C ARG A 61 -1.08 -22.87 -0.41
N GLY A 62 -1.42 -23.99 0.22
CA GLY A 62 -2.46 -24.05 1.25
C GLY A 62 -1.91 -23.70 2.62
N ALA A 63 -2.67 -22.92 3.39
CA ALA A 63 -2.43 -22.78 4.83
C ALA A 63 -3.21 -23.85 5.60
N CYS A 64 -2.61 -24.30 6.71
CA CYS A 64 -3.27 -25.15 7.69
C CYS A 64 -3.93 -24.30 8.78
N GLY A 65 -4.95 -24.86 9.43
CA GLY A 65 -5.61 -24.27 10.60
C GLY A 65 -4.71 -24.29 11.85
N CYS A 66 -5.32 -24.14 13.02
CA CYS A 66 -4.56 -24.20 14.27
C CYS A 66 -3.95 -25.61 14.51
N GLU A 67 -4.56 -26.68 13.99
CA GLU A 67 -4.04 -28.05 14.00
C GLU A 67 -3.44 -28.45 12.64
N ALA A 68 -2.30 -29.15 12.64
CA ALA A 68 -1.55 -29.53 11.43
C ALA A 68 -2.27 -30.51 10.48
N ASN A 69 -3.35 -31.14 10.93
CA ASN A 69 -4.22 -32.03 10.16
C ASN A 69 -5.49 -31.33 9.62
N THR A 70 -5.60 -30.00 9.76
CA THR A 70 -6.73 -29.20 9.27
C THR A 70 -6.27 -28.22 8.19
N GLY A 71 -6.92 -28.22 7.02
CA GLY A 71 -6.68 -27.25 5.95
C GLY A 71 -7.85 -26.27 5.82
N ASP A 72 -7.58 -25.06 5.31
CA ASP A 72 -8.59 -24.01 5.21
C ASP A 72 -9.74 -24.34 4.22
N GLY A 73 -9.46 -25.11 3.16
CA GLY A 73 -10.49 -25.70 2.29
C GLY A 73 -9.96 -26.20 0.93
N ALA A 74 -10.59 -27.22 0.36
CA ALA A 74 -10.27 -27.74 -0.99
C ALA A 74 -11.51 -28.39 -1.63
N GLY A 75 -11.60 -28.34 -2.96
CA GLY A 75 -12.70 -28.91 -3.72
C GLY A 75 -12.39 -29.11 -5.20
N ILE A 76 -13.21 -29.91 -5.87
CA ILE A 76 -13.22 -30.07 -7.34
C ILE A 76 -14.64 -29.83 -7.87
N LEU A 77 -14.75 -29.21 -9.04
CA LEU A 77 -15.99 -29.16 -9.81
C LEU A 77 -15.79 -30.06 -11.04
N VAL A 78 -16.68 -31.03 -11.22
CA VAL A 78 -16.62 -32.03 -12.29
C VAL A 78 -17.95 -32.09 -13.03
N ALA A 79 -17.93 -32.64 -14.25
CA ALA A 79 -19.14 -33.01 -14.95
C ALA A 79 -19.94 -34.08 -14.18
N LEU A 80 -21.25 -34.13 -14.41
CA LEU A 80 -22.17 -35.03 -13.71
C LEU A 80 -21.80 -36.51 -14.00
N PRO A 81 -21.35 -37.30 -13.01
CA PRO A 81 -20.77 -38.63 -13.25
C PRO A 81 -21.89 -39.68 -13.41
N HIS A 82 -22.49 -39.72 -14.60
CA HIS A 82 -23.70 -40.54 -14.84
C HIS A 82 -23.49 -42.03 -14.58
N GLU A 83 -22.37 -42.62 -14.98
CA GLU A 83 -22.11 -44.06 -14.77
C GLU A 83 -22.06 -44.41 -13.29
N PHE A 84 -21.31 -43.65 -12.49
CA PHE A 84 -21.25 -43.80 -11.04
C PHE A 84 -22.63 -43.62 -10.38
N LEU A 85 -23.40 -42.61 -10.78
CA LEU A 85 -24.73 -42.38 -10.23
C LEU A 85 -25.72 -43.48 -10.62
N ASN A 86 -25.59 -44.04 -11.83
CA ASN A 86 -26.42 -45.14 -12.30
C ASN A 86 -26.11 -46.43 -11.52
N GLU A 87 -24.84 -46.74 -11.32
CA GLU A 87 -24.40 -47.88 -10.51
C GLU A 87 -24.81 -47.71 -9.03
N ALA A 88 -24.67 -46.50 -8.46
CA ALA A 88 -25.14 -46.20 -7.11
C ALA A 88 -26.67 -46.33 -6.97
N CYS A 89 -27.45 -45.89 -7.96
CA CYS A 89 -28.90 -46.12 -7.97
C CYS A 89 -29.23 -47.61 -8.03
N ALA A 90 -28.54 -48.37 -8.90
CA ALA A 90 -28.70 -49.80 -9.04
C ALA A 90 -28.35 -50.59 -7.76
N LEU A 91 -27.40 -50.10 -6.95
CA LEU A 91 -26.98 -50.71 -5.69
C LEU A 91 -27.85 -50.33 -4.48
N PHE A 92 -28.21 -49.05 -4.34
CA PHE A 92 -28.78 -48.51 -3.09
C PHE A 92 -30.25 -48.10 -3.16
N VAL A 93 -30.83 -47.88 -4.36
CA VAL A 93 -32.19 -47.33 -4.51
C VAL A 93 -33.19 -48.38 -5.02
N THR A 94 -32.74 -49.32 -5.85
CA THR A 94 -33.58 -50.38 -6.44
C THR A 94 -34.20 -51.35 -5.44
N LYS A 95 -33.56 -51.57 -4.27
CA LYS A 95 -34.08 -52.49 -3.24
C LYS A 95 -35.26 -51.95 -2.44
N ASP A 96 -35.34 -50.63 -2.25
CA ASP A 96 -36.31 -50.02 -1.33
C ASP A 96 -37.32 -49.07 -2.01
N LEU A 97 -37.04 -48.56 -3.22
CA LEU A 97 -37.86 -47.51 -3.86
C LEU A 97 -38.22 -47.72 -5.35
N GLY A 98 -37.63 -48.70 -6.05
CA GLY A 98 -38.03 -49.04 -7.43
C GLY A 98 -37.79 -47.95 -8.48
N PHE A 99 -36.75 -47.13 -8.31
CA PHE A 99 -36.39 -46.02 -9.20
C PHE A 99 -35.20 -46.36 -10.11
N GLU A 100 -35.33 -46.10 -11.41
CA GLU A 100 -34.23 -46.12 -12.40
C GLU A 100 -33.75 -44.69 -12.70
N LEU A 101 -32.44 -44.49 -12.84
CA LEU A 101 -31.88 -43.17 -13.09
C LEU A 101 -32.17 -42.74 -14.55
N PRO A 102 -32.75 -41.54 -14.79
CA PRO A 102 -32.95 -41.04 -16.15
C PRO A 102 -31.62 -40.86 -16.90
N PRO A 103 -31.63 -40.83 -18.25
CA PRO A 103 -30.43 -40.53 -19.03
C PRO A 103 -29.89 -39.11 -18.73
N PRO A 104 -28.63 -38.81 -19.10
CA PRO A 104 -28.02 -37.49 -18.92
C PRO A 104 -28.93 -36.35 -19.41
N SER A 105 -28.87 -35.21 -18.71
CA SER A 105 -29.72 -34.03 -18.95
C SER A 105 -31.24 -34.22 -18.72
N LYS A 106 -31.68 -35.37 -18.18
CA LYS A 106 -33.07 -35.60 -17.71
C LYS A 106 -33.23 -35.68 -16.19
N TYR A 107 -32.14 -35.54 -15.44
CA TYR A 107 -32.13 -35.46 -13.97
C TYR A 107 -31.14 -34.39 -13.51
N ALA A 108 -31.28 -33.96 -12.26
CA ALA A 108 -30.38 -33.02 -11.60
C ALA A 108 -29.97 -33.59 -10.23
N VAL A 109 -28.77 -33.25 -9.78
CA VAL A 109 -28.25 -33.63 -8.46
C VAL A 109 -27.97 -32.37 -7.65
N GLY A 110 -28.49 -32.32 -6.42
CA GLY A 110 -28.19 -31.28 -5.46
C GLY A 110 -27.27 -31.81 -4.37
N MET A 111 -26.10 -31.17 -4.20
CA MET A 111 -25.20 -31.44 -3.08
C MET A 111 -25.49 -30.42 -1.96
N PHE A 112 -25.74 -30.90 -0.74
CA PHE A 112 -26.17 -30.06 0.39
C PHE A 112 -25.35 -30.35 1.64
N PHE A 113 -24.83 -29.30 2.27
CA PHE A 113 -24.39 -29.37 3.66
C PHE A 113 -25.59 -29.21 4.58
N MET A 114 -25.72 -30.12 5.56
CA MET A 114 -26.87 -30.22 6.43
C MET A 114 -26.44 -30.12 7.90
N PRO A 115 -27.29 -29.58 8.81
CA PRO A 115 -26.96 -29.51 10.23
C PRO A 115 -26.62 -30.88 10.83
N THR A 116 -25.60 -30.91 11.70
CA THR A 116 -25.21 -32.12 12.44
C THR A 116 -26.23 -32.51 13.50
N ASP A 117 -26.95 -31.55 14.11
CA ASP A 117 -28.11 -31.84 14.96
C ASP A 117 -29.26 -32.47 14.14
N ASP A 118 -29.72 -33.66 14.54
CA ASP A 118 -30.73 -34.41 13.81
C ASP A 118 -32.09 -33.68 13.75
N SER A 119 -32.46 -32.93 14.80
CA SER A 119 -33.73 -32.17 14.81
C SER A 119 -33.71 -31.00 13.81
N ARG A 120 -32.59 -30.27 13.74
CA ARG A 120 -32.34 -29.24 12.71
C ARG A 120 -32.25 -29.87 11.33
N ARG A 121 -31.61 -31.04 11.20
CA ARG A 121 -31.47 -31.77 9.93
C ARG A 121 -32.81 -32.15 9.33
N GLU A 122 -33.70 -32.77 10.10
CA GLU A 122 -35.04 -33.13 9.62
C GLU A 122 -35.90 -31.91 9.31
N LYS A 123 -35.79 -30.82 10.10
CA LYS A 123 -36.43 -29.54 9.75
C LYS A 123 -35.92 -28.97 8.43
N SER A 124 -34.61 -29.02 8.17
CA SER A 124 -34.02 -28.60 6.89
C SER A 124 -34.48 -29.47 5.72
N LYS A 125 -34.61 -30.80 5.90
CA LYS A 125 -35.19 -31.70 4.87
C LYS A 125 -36.66 -31.39 4.59
N ALA A 126 -37.46 -31.16 5.63
CA ALA A 126 -38.86 -30.78 5.49
C ALA A 126 -39.00 -29.43 4.75
N ALA A 127 -38.24 -28.41 5.15
CA ALA A 127 -38.24 -27.09 4.49
C ALA A 127 -37.75 -27.13 3.03
N PHE A 128 -36.86 -28.07 2.68
CA PHE A 128 -36.48 -28.32 1.28
C PHE A 128 -37.62 -28.96 0.48
N THR A 129 -38.42 -29.80 1.12
CA THR A 129 -39.59 -30.48 0.53
C THR A 129 -40.80 -29.54 0.36
N GLU A 130 -40.89 -28.49 1.20
CA GLU A 130 -42.03 -27.55 1.28
C GLU A 130 -41.80 -26.21 0.53
N VAL A 131 -40.65 -26.05 -0.13
CA VAL A 131 -40.18 -24.87 -0.88
C VAL A 131 -39.75 -23.66 -0.02
N HIS A 132 -38.49 -23.73 0.43
CA HIS A 132 -37.52 -22.64 0.52
C HIS A 132 -37.81 -21.42 1.43
N SER A 133 -37.27 -21.46 2.66
CA SER A 133 -36.72 -20.26 3.31
C SER A 133 -35.49 -20.59 4.18
N ARG A 134 -34.63 -19.58 4.39
CA ARG A 134 -33.20 -19.70 4.73
C ARG A 134 -32.90 -19.43 6.21
N PHE A 135 -31.99 -20.19 6.82
CA PHE A 135 -31.19 -19.74 7.99
C PHE A 135 -29.82 -20.44 8.05
N SER A 136 -28.77 -19.68 8.36
CA SER A 136 -27.37 -20.10 8.50
C SER A 136 -26.86 -19.78 9.91
N THR A 137 -25.91 -20.56 10.43
CA THR A 137 -25.18 -20.31 11.69
C THR A 137 -23.78 -20.91 11.51
N ASN A 138 -22.73 -20.10 11.59
CA ASN A 138 -21.46 -20.41 10.91
C ASN A 138 -20.24 -20.49 11.87
N THR A 139 -19.37 -21.48 11.61
CA THR A 139 -17.90 -21.44 11.47
C THR A 139 -16.88 -21.74 12.62
N PHE A 140 -16.28 -22.93 12.65
CA PHE A 140 -14.80 -22.91 12.48
C PHE A 140 -14.56 -23.07 10.95
N PRO A 141 -13.95 -24.10 10.34
CA PRO A 141 -13.82 -24.12 8.88
C PRO A 141 -15.19 -24.02 8.16
N SER A 142 -15.29 -23.07 7.23
CA SER A 142 -16.52 -22.71 6.51
C SER A 142 -16.67 -23.56 5.26
N TRP A 143 -17.33 -24.72 5.40
CA TRP A 143 -17.60 -25.61 4.27
C TRP A 143 -18.33 -24.90 3.11
N ASP A 144 -19.13 -23.87 3.40
CA ASP A 144 -19.84 -23.01 2.44
C ASP A 144 -18.99 -21.91 1.79
N ARG A 145 -17.78 -21.63 2.27
CA ARG A 145 -16.80 -20.75 1.59
C ARG A 145 -15.77 -21.53 0.77
N ALA A 146 -15.61 -22.83 1.02
CA ALA A 146 -14.73 -23.68 0.23
C ALA A 146 -15.10 -23.63 -1.26
N GLN A 147 -14.08 -23.49 -2.11
CA GLN A 147 -14.23 -23.35 -3.56
C GLN A 147 -13.99 -24.69 -4.28
N PRO A 148 -14.50 -24.90 -5.51
CA PRO A 148 -15.23 -23.96 -6.37
C PRO A 148 -16.66 -23.61 -5.92
N MET A 149 -17.08 -22.38 -6.23
CA MET A 149 -18.48 -21.95 -6.19
C MET A 149 -19.25 -22.57 -7.38
N ARG A 150 -20.57 -22.36 -7.42
CA ARG A 150 -21.50 -22.94 -8.42
C ARG A 150 -21.06 -22.82 -9.89
N VAL A 151 -20.37 -21.74 -10.24
CA VAL A 151 -19.89 -21.44 -11.61
C VAL A 151 -18.49 -20.81 -11.64
N LEU A 152 -17.81 -20.71 -10.49
CA LEU A 152 -16.59 -19.90 -10.35
C LEU A 152 -15.61 -20.56 -9.38
N GLY A 153 -14.40 -20.83 -9.85
CA GLY A 153 -13.21 -20.92 -9.00
C GLY A 153 -12.44 -19.61 -9.12
N HIS A 154 -12.06 -19.02 -7.99
CA HIS A 154 -11.40 -17.74 -7.90
C HIS A 154 -10.25 -17.84 -6.89
N ASN A 155 -9.02 -18.04 -7.39
CA ASN A 155 -7.87 -17.68 -6.57
C ASN A 155 -7.74 -16.16 -6.60
N GLY A 156 -7.50 -15.59 -5.44
CA GLY A 156 -7.44 -14.17 -5.26
C GLY A 156 -8.71 -13.58 -4.69
N GLU A 157 -8.88 -12.31 -5.00
CA GLU A 157 -9.56 -11.29 -4.22
C GLU A 157 -9.93 -10.23 -5.35
N ILE A 158 -11.02 -9.43 -5.32
CA ILE A 158 -11.45 -8.43 -6.34
C ILE A 158 -11.48 -6.99 -5.76
N ASN A 159 -10.43 -6.17 -5.89
CA ASN A 159 -10.12 -5.08 -4.92
C ASN A 159 -11.14 -3.99 -4.49
N THR A 160 -12.19 -3.66 -5.23
CA THR A 160 -13.29 -2.79 -4.73
C THR A 160 -14.40 -3.54 -4.00
N LEU A 161 -14.18 -4.84 -3.79
CA LEU A 161 -14.64 -5.71 -2.72
C LEU A 161 -13.51 -6.76 -2.46
N ARG A 162 -12.25 -6.25 -2.27
CA ARG A 162 -10.93 -6.84 -1.84
C ARG A 162 -10.08 -7.79 -2.79
N GLY A 163 -8.87 -7.42 -3.35
CA GLY A 163 -7.65 -8.14 -3.93
C GLY A 163 -7.30 -8.59 -5.40
N ASN A 164 -6.53 -9.73 -5.63
CA ASN A 164 -5.79 -10.20 -6.88
C ASN A 164 -5.49 -11.76 -7.10
N ILE A 165 -5.28 -12.29 -8.35
CA ILE A 165 -5.11 -13.75 -8.78
C ILE A 165 -3.66 -14.30 -8.96
N ASN A 166 -3.36 -15.60 -8.68
CA ASN A 166 -2.14 -16.37 -9.12
C ASN A 166 -2.37 -17.89 -9.41
N CYS A 167 -1.58 -18.55 -10.28
CA CYS A 167 -1.59 -20.02 -10.58
C CYS A 167 -0.18 -20.54 -11.01
N GLU A 168 0.12 -21.85 -10.86
CA GLU A 168 1.44 -22.46 -11.15
C GLU A 168 1.49 -23.41 -12.36
N VAL A 169 2.70 -23.63 -12.89
CA VAL A 169 3.05 -24.62 -13.93
C VAL A 169 3.78 -25.82 -13.29
N GLY A 170 3.63 -27.02 -13.88
CA GLY A 170 4.20 -28.28 -13.37
C GLY A 170 3.24 -29.12 -12.52
N VAL A 171 1.99 -28.70 -12.42
CA VAL A 171 0.94 -29.32 -11.58
C VAL A 171 0.37 -30.65 -12.13
N VAL A 172 0.60 -30.96 -13.41
CA VAL A 172 0.26 -32.24 -14.06
C VAL A 172 1.44 -32.65 -14.95
N ASP A 173 1.82 -33.93 -14.92
CA ASP A 173 2.86 -34.47 -15.79
C ASP A 173 2.33 -34.65 -17.22
N ILE A 174 3.02 -34.05 -18.19
CA ILE A 174 2.75 -34.18 -19.63
C ILE A 174 4.10 -34.41 -20.32
N PRO A 175 4.25 -35.44 -21.19
CA PRO A 175 5.48 -35.67 -21.95
C PRO A 175 5.86 -34.43 -22.79
N PRO A 176 7.11 -33.92 -22.74
CA PRO A 176 7.47 -32.68 -23.44
C PRO A 176 7.25 -32.71 -24.95
N GLU A 177 7.30 -33.90 -25.55
CA GLU A 177 7.05 -34.15 -26.96
C GLU A 177 5.56 -34.09 -27.36
N GLU A 178 4.64 -34.11 -26.38
CA GLU A 178 3.19 -33.92 -26.57
C GLU A 178 2.74 -32.46 -26.35
N VAL A 179 3.59 -31.62 -25.74
CA VAL A 179 3.25 -30.22 -25.44
C VAL A 179 3.26 -29.37 -26.72
N ALA A 180 2.06 -29.04 -27.21
CA ALA A 180 1.88 -28.17 -28.38
C ALA A 180 2.15 -26.68 -28.11
N ARG A 181 1.79 -26.18 -26.92
CA ARG A 181 1.94 -24.76 -26.53
C ARG A 181 2.01 -24.60 -25.00
N LYS A 182 2.90 -23.73 -24.51
CA LYS A 182 2.96 -23.21 -23.14
C LYS A 182 2.72 -21.70 -23.15
N GLY A 183 1.68 -21.25 -22.46
CA GLY A 183 1.29 -19.84 -22.41
C GLY A 183 0.67 -19.47 -21.07
N ARG A 184 0.12 -18.25 -20.99
CA ARG A 184 -0.53 -17.68 -19.80
C ARG A 184 -1.71 -16.80 -20.20
N LEU A 185 -2.48 -16.36 -19.21
CA LEU A 185 -3.35 -15.19 -19.34
C LEU A 185 -2.58 -13.92 -18.98
N ASN A 186 -2.60 -12.92 -19.85
CA ASN A 186 -2.10 -11.57 -19.56
C ASN A 186 -3.22 -10.69 -18.98
N PRO A 187 -2.93 -9.50 -18.42
CA PRO A 187 -3.94 -8.64 -17.81
C PRO A 187 -5.16 -8.39 -18.71
N GLY A 188 -6.32 -8.88 -18.28
CA GLY A 188 -7.60 -8.77 -18.99
C GLY A 188 -7.82 -9.77 -20.14
N MET A 189 -6.98 -10.80 -20.29
CA MET A 189 -7.23 -11.91 -21.24
C MET A 189 -8.19 -12.96 -20.68
N MET A 190 -8.91 -13.63 -21.57
CA MET A 190 -9.78 -14.77 -21.28
C MET A 190 -9.35 -16.00 -22.09
N LEU A 191 -9.64 -17.19 -21.55
CA LEU A 191 -9.49 -18.47 -22.24
C LEU A 191 -10.84 -19.20 -22.16
N LEU A 192 -11.35 -19.66 -23.30
CA LEU A 192 -12.59 -20.42 -23.37
C LEU A 192 -12.35 -21.73 -24.12
N VAL A 193 -12.88 -22.82 -23.58
CA VAL A 193 -12.96 -24.11 -24.28
C VAL A 193 -14.40 -24.30 -24.73
N ASP A 194 -14.59 -24.48 -26.03
CA ASP A 194 -15.89 -24.79 -26.64
C ASP A 194 -15.97 -26.30 -26.86
N PHE A 195 -16.75 -26.97 -26.01
CA PHE A 195 -16.96 -28.43 -26.06
C PHE A 195 -17.92 -28.87 -27.18
N GLU A 196 -18.73 -27.98 -27.76
CA GLU A 196 -19.60 -28.33 -28.89
C GLU A 196 -18.79 -28.40 -30.19
N HIS A 197 -17.79 -27.53 -30.33
CA HIS A 197 -16.92 -27.43 -31.51
C HIS A 197 -15.55 -28.11 -31.32
N GLY A 198 -15.18 -28.51 -30.10
CA GLY A 198 -13.90 -29.17 -29.79
C GLY A 198 -12.68 -28.25 -29.91
N ILE A 199 -12.84 -26.94 -29.65
CA ILE A 199 -11.80 -25.94 -29.88
C ILE A 199 -11.49 -25.10 -28.63
N VAL A 200 -10.25 -24.61 -28.57
CA VAL A 200 -9.86 -23.52 -27.68
C VAL A 200 -10.09 -22.19 -28.41
N VAL A 201 -10.96 -21.35 -27.88
CA VAL A 201 -11.27 -20.03 -28.46
C VAL A 201 -10.25 -19.01 -27.97
N ASP A 202 -9.58 -18.34 -28.91
CA ASP A 202 -8.60 -17.29 -28.61
C ASP A 202 -9.27 -16.01 -28.06
N ASP A 203 -8.57 -15.31 -27.18
CA ASP A 203 -9.00 -14.07 -26.52
C ASP A 203 -9.48 -12.99 -27.50
N GLU A 204 -8.77 -12.79 -28.62
CA GLU A 204 -9.15 -11.76 -29.58
C GLU A 204 -10.43 -12.16 -30.33
N ALA A 205 -10.58 -13.44 -30.69
CA ALA A 205 -11.78 -13.95 -31.35
C ALA A 205 -13.01 -13.84 -30.44
N LEU A 206 -12.87 -14.22 -29.17
CA LEU A 206 -13.92 -14.13 -28.16
C LEU A 206 -14.36 -12.67 -27.93
N LYS A 207 -13.41 -11.75 -27.73
CA LYS A 207 -13.71 -10.32 -27.58
C LYS A 207 -14.31 -9.70 -28.84
N ARG A 208 -13.89 -10.16 -30.02
CA ARG A 208 -14.45 -9.71 -31.31
C ARG A 208 -15.91 -10.13 -31.48
N GLN A 209 -16.26 -11.37 -31.11
CA GLN A 209 -17.65 -11.85 -31.13
C GLN A 209 -18.56 -10.95 -30.30
N TYR A 210 -18.21 -10.69 -29.04
CA TYR A 210 -19.05 -9.87 -28.16
C TYR A 210 -19.08 -8.40 -28.56
N SER A 211 -17.95 -7.80 -28.94
CA SER A 211 -17.89 -6.40 -29.36
C SER A 211 -18.61 -6.11 -30.70
N GLN A 212 -18.83 -7.14 -31.53
CA GLN A 212 -19.61 -7.03 -32.77
C GLN A 212 -21.10 -7.37 -32.61
N ALA A 213 -21.53 -7.91 -31.46
CA ALA A 213 -22.93 -8.31 -31.22
C ALA A 213 -23.93 -7.13 -31.26
N ARG A 214 -23.48 -5.91 -30.96
CA ARG A 214 -24.23 -4.65 -31.06
C ARG A 214 -23.31 -3.54 -31.59
N PRO A 215 -23.84 -2.46 -32.18
CA PRO A 215 -23.02 -1.35 -32.66
C PRO A 215 -22.61 -0.38 -31.54
N TYR A 216 -21.96 -0.88 -30.48
CA TYR A 216 -21.65 -0.12 -29.25
C TYR A 216 -20.93 1.22 -29.50
N GLU A 217 -19.99 1.26 -30.45
CA GLU A 217 -19.29 2.49 -30.82
C GLU A 217 -20.26 3.58 -31.32
N LYS A 218 -21.30 3.20 -32.09
CA LYS A 218 -22.31 4.12 -32.60
C LYS A 218 -23.25 4.58 -31.48
N TRP A 219 -23.62 3.68 -30.56
CA TRP A 219 -24.42 4.01 -29.38
C TRP A 219 -23.70 5.03 -28.49
N LEU A 220 -22.44 4.75 -28.13
CA LEU A 220 -21.60 5.67 -27.36
C LEU A 220 -21.46 7.02 -28.07
N LYS A 221 -21.08 7.06 -29.34
CA LYS A 221 -20.93 8.32 -30.11
C LYS A 221 -22.21 9.16 -30.22
N ARG A 222 -23.39 8.53 -30.12
CA ARG A 222 -24.67 9.24 -30.16
C ARG A 222 -25.15 9.70 -28.79
N GLN A 223 -24.96 8.89 -27.76
CA GLN A 223 -25.65 9.05 -26.48
C GLN A 223 -24.75 9.56 -25.34
N LYS A 224 -23.46 9.22 -25.33
CA LYS A 224 -22.50 9.82 -24.37
C LYS A 224 -22.31 11.29 -24.70
N PHE A 225 -22.29 12.13 -23.66
CA PHE A 225 -21.97 13.55 -23.75
C PHE A 225 -21.09 13.97 -22.57
N CYS A 226 -20.45 15.14 -22.65
CA CYS A 226 -19.52 15.64 -21.64
C CYS A 226 -19.92 17.04 -21.12
N LEU A 227 -19.16 17.57 -20.15
CA LEU A 227 -19.43 18.90 -19.59
C LEU A 227 -19.37 20.00 -20.66
N GLU A 228 -18.47 19.87 -21.64
CA GLU A 228 -18.39 20.82 -22.75
C GLU A 228 -19.69 20.89 -23.56
N ASP A 229 -20.43 19.79 -23.73
CA ASP A 229 -21.74 19.80 -24.40
C ASP A 229 -22.78 20.60 -23.60
N ILE A 230 -22.76 20.48 -22.26
CA ILE A 230 -23.66 21.21 -21.36
C ILE A 230 -23.32 22.70 -21.37
N VAL A 231 -22.05 23.08 -21.22
CA VAL A 231 -21.59 24.47 -21.25
C VAL A 231 -21.95 25.15 -22.58
N ASN A 232 -21.83 24.43 -23.70
CA ASN A 232 -22.23 24.95 -25.02
C ASN A 232 -23.76 25.05 -25.20
N SER A 233 -24.56 24.35 -24.39
CA SER A 233 -26.03 24.39 -24.46
C SER A 233 -26.68 25.53 -23.67
N VAL A 234 -25.97 26.09 -22.68
CA VAL A 234 -26.46 27.15 -21.78
C VAL A 234 -25.97 28.52 -22.27
N SER A 235 -26.80 29.56 -22.15
CA SER A 235 -26.39 30.91 -22.55
C SER A 235 -25.33 31.48 -21.60
N LYS A 236 -24.34 32.23 -22.12
CA LYS A 236 -23.31 32.86 -21.28
C LYS A 236 -23.88 33.85 -20.25
N SER A 237 -25.05 34.42 -20.51
CA SER A 237 -25.80 35.26 -19.56
C SER A 237 -26.37 34.48 -18.37
N ASP A 238 -26.64 33.18 -18.52
CA ASP A 238 -27.20 32.34 -17.45
C ASP A 238 -26.12 31.66 -16.59
N MET A 239 -24.87 31.64 -17.06
CA MET A 239 -23.70 31.06 -16.38
C MET A 239 -22.95 32.05 -15.47
N VAL A 240 -23.60 33.14 -15.04
CA VAL A 240 -23.00 34.13 -14.13
C VAL A 240 -22.96 33.54 -12.71
N PRO A 241 -21.76 33.35 -12.10
CA PRO A 241 -21.66 32.74 -10.78
C PRO A 241 -22.24 33.62 -9.68
N PRO A 242 -22.96 33.04 -8.69
CA PRO A 242 -23.51 33.81 -7.60
C PRO A 242 -22.41 34.41 -6.72
N PHE A 243 -22.71 35.58 -6.16
CA PHE A 243 -21.82 36.28 -5.24
C PHE A 243 -21.48 35.42 -4.01
N ILE A 244 -20.23 35.48 -3.55
CA ILE A 244 -19.77 34.79 -2.33
C ILE A 244 -20.04 35.73 -1.15
N PHE A 245 -21.02 35.39 -0.31
CA PHE A 245 -21.37 36.20 0.85
C PHE A 245 -20.17 36.43 1.79
N GLY A 246 -20.01 37.67 2.25
CA GLY A 246 -18.88 38.08 3.10
C GLY A 246 -17.58 38.39 2.34
N ALA A 247 -17.55 38.28 1.01
CA ALA A 247 -16.46 38.83 0.20
C ALA A 247 -16.54 40.37 0.15
N VAL A 248 -15.41 41.07 0.22
CA VAL A 248 -15.38 42.54 0.26
C VAL A 248 -15.61 43.14 -1.14
N MET A 249 -16.60 44.02 -1.25
CA MET A 249 -16.73 44.96 -2.38
C MET A 249 -16.10 46.28 -1.96
N GLY A 250 -15.04 46.71 -2.66
CA GLY A 250 -14.53 48.08 -2.61
C GLY A 250 -14.94 48.86 -3.87
N ASP A 251 -14.73 50.18 -3.87
CA ASP A 251 -14.90 51.03 -5.06
C ASP A 251 -13.86 50.75 -6.16
N GLU A 252 -12.85 49.93 -5.89
CA GLU A 252 -11.97 49.34 -6.90
C GLU A 252 -12.45 47.96 -7.32
N LYS A 253 -12.25 47.62 -8.61
CA LYS A 253 -12.71 46.37 -9.21
C LYS A 253 -12.35 45.15 -8.36
N LEU A 254 -13.34 44.26 -8.25
CA LEU A 254 -13.31 42.92 -7.62
C LEU A 254 -12.08 42.07 -7.99
N GLU A 255 -11.43 42.40 -9.11
CA GLU A 255 -10.23 41.78 -9.68
C GLU A 255 -8.91 42.11 -8.93
N ASN A 256 -8.86 43.18 -8.13
CA ASN A 256 -7.59 43.68 -7.53
C ASN A 256 -7.38 43.35 -6.04
N THR A 257 -8.40 42.85 -5.32
CA THR A 257 -8.27 42.55 -3.88
C THR A 257 -7.67 41.16 -3.63
N GLY A 258 -6.69 41.05 -2.73
CA GLY A 258 -6.06 39.78 -2.34
C GLY A 258 -6.90 38.87 -1.43
N ILE A 259 -6.26 37.94 -0.70
CA ILE A 259 -6.93 37.02 0.25
C ILE A 259 -7.69 37.77 1.36
N SER A 260 -7.28 39.01 1.69
CA SER A 260 -8.01 39.90 2.59
C SER A 260 -9.48 40.11 2.19
N GLY A 261 -9.80 40.04 0.90
CA GLY A 261 -11.15 40.16 0.37
C GLY A 261 -12.06 38.94 0.62
N LEU A 262 -11.52 37.81 1.09
CA LEU A 262 -12.25 36.55 1.34
C LEU A 262 -12.20 36.08 2.81
N LEU A 263 -11.71 36.89 3.75
CA LEU A 263 -11.46 36.42 5.13
C LEU A 263 -12.69 35.84 5.83
N VAL A 264 -13.88 36.41 5.62
CA VAL A 264 -15.14 35.94 6.24
C VAL A 264 -15.52 34.54 5.76
N PRO A 265 -15.73 34.26 4.44
CA PRO A 265 -16.03 32.91 3.99
C PRO A 265 -14.88 31.93 4.27
N LEU A 266 -13.61 32.34 4.17
CA LEU A 266 -12.48 31.46 4.49
C LEU A 266 -12.49 31.02 5.96
N LYS A 267 -12.77 31.91 6.92
CA LYS A 267 -12.92 31.55 8.34
C LYS A 267 -14.11 30.60 8.56
N ALA A 268 -15.25 30.87 7.93
CA ALA A 268 -16.47 30.10 8.11
C ALA A 268 -16.34 28.62 7.71
N PHE A 269 -15.56 28.35 6.67
CA PHE A 269 -15.29 27.00 6.17
C PHE A 269 -13.96 26.42 6.68
N GLY A 270 -13.36 27.04 7.71
CA GLY A 270 -12.18 26.52 8.42
C GLY A 270 -10.86 26.59 7.66
N TYR A 271 -10.69 27.52 6.72
CA TYR A 271 -9.40 27.73 6.05
C TYR A 271 -8.40 28.39 6.99
N THR A 272 -7.20 27.83 7.05
CA THR A 272 -6.09 28.35 7.86
C THR A 272 -4.96 28.88 6.98
N VAL A 273 -4.04 29.63 7.58
CA VAL A 273 -2.79 30.06 6.93
C VAL A 273 -1.99 28.84 6.43
N GLU A 274 -1.99 27.74 7.17
CA GLU A 274 -1.28 26.52 6.77
C GLU A 274 -1.97 25.82 5.59
N THR A 275 -3.29 25.72 5.57
CA THR A 275 -4.03 25.18 4.42
C THR A 275 -3.69 25.93 3.12
N LEU A 276 -3.74 27.27 3.15
CA LEU A 276 -3.41 28.07 1.97
C LEU A 276 -1.93 27.95 1.58
N ALA A 277 -1.00 28.20 2.51
CA ALA A 277 0.42 28.34 2.20
C ALA A 277 1.16 27.00 2.04
N MET A 278 0.75 25.95 2.74
CA MET A 278 1.41 24.65 2.72
C MET A 278 0.76 23.64 1.78
N LEU A 279 -0.55 23.71 1.53
CA LEU A 279 -1.26 22.70 0.73
C LEU A 279 -1.69 23.25 -0.63
N MET A 280 -2.50 24.31 -0.64
CA MET A 280 -3.08 24.85 -1.88
C MET A 280 -2.06 25.58 -2.75
N LEU A 281 -1.17 26.39 -2.16
CA LEU A 281 -0.16 27.12 -2.90
C LEU A 281 0.81 26.21 -3.68
N PRO A 282 1.34 25.09 -3.14
CA PRO A 282 2.11 24.13 -3.92
C PRO A 282 1.33 23.47 -5.06
N MET A 283 0.05 23.14 -4.85
CA MET A 283 -0.82 22.58 -5.91
C MET A 283 -1.02 23.58 -7.06
N ALA A 284 -1.28 24.86 -6.75
CA ALA A 284 -1.41 25.92 -7.76
C ALA A 284 -0.08 26.28 -8.46
N LYS A 285 1.05 26.21 -7.73
CA LYS A 285 2.37 26.57 -8.27
C LYS A 285 2.96 25.47 -9.15
N TYR A 286 2.96 24.23 -8.66
CA TYR A 286 3.71 23.10 -9.21
C TYR A 286 2.83 21.99 -9.81
N ALA A 287 1.50 22.11 -9.76
CA ALA A 287 0.56 21.04 -10.13
C ALA A 287 0.81 19.70 -9.39
N SER A 288 1.28 19.78 -8.14
CA SER A 288 1.58 18.62 -7.28
C SER A 288 1.30 18.96 -5.82
N GLU A 289 0.81 17.97 -5.05
CA GLU A 289 0.59 18.09 -3.61
C GLU A 289 1.92 18.30 -2.86
N ALA A 290 1.90 19.03 -1.75
CA ALA A 290 3.09 19.31 -0.95
C ALA A 290 3.67 18.05 -0.26
N LEU A 291 5.00 18.01 -0.20
CA LEU A 291 5.74 17.09 0.66
C LEU A 291 5.85 17.65 2.09
N GLY A 292 5.77 16.74 3.06
CA GLY A 292 6.00 16.92 4.48
C GLY A 292 7.06 15.96 5.01
N SER A 293 7.29 16.01 6.32
CA SER A 293 8.17 15.07 7.04
C SER A 293 7.90 15.12 8.54
N MET A 294 8.39 14.10 9.27
CA MET A 294 7.93 13.68 10.60
C MET A 294 6.49 13.15 10.60
N GLY A 295 6.08 12.57 11.72
CA GLY A 295 4.76 11.96 11.87
C GLY A 295 3.65 12.95 12.23
N ASN A 296 2.42 12.45 12.25
CA ASN A 296 1.29 13.18 12.81
C ASN A 296 1.26 13.02 14.34
N ASP A 297 1.49 14.11 15.05
CA ASP A 297 1.58 14.16 16.52
C ASP A 297 0.59 15.16 17.15
N THR A 298 -0.34 15.68 16.36
CA THR A 298 -1.52 16.42 16.87
C THR A 298 -2.58 15.45 17.38
N PRO A 299 -3.54 15.92 18.19
CA PRO A 299 -4.67 15.10 18.61
C PRO A 299 -5.44 14.43 17.48
N LEU A 300 -6.06 13.30 17.81
CA LEU A 300 -7.22 12.78 17.07
C LEU A 300 -8.32 13.85 17.03
N ALA A 301 -9.10 13.89 15.94
CA ALA A 301 -10.12 14.93 15.73
C ALA A 301 -11.17 15.00 16.87
N VAL A 302 -11.52 13.83 17.43
CA VAL A 302 -12.41 13.70 18.60
C VAL A 302 -11.78 14.18 19.92
N MET A 303 -10.45 14.13 20.04
CA MET A 303 -9.72 14.54 21.25
C MET A 303 -9.36 16.02 21.25
N SER A 304 -9.21 16.64 20.07
CA SER A 304 -8.93 18.08 19.96
C SER A 304 -10.01 18.92 20.64
N SER A 305 -9.56 19.92 21.39
CA SER A 305 -10.40 20.97 21.97
C SER A 305 -10.75 22.08 20.96
N ARG A 306 -10.20 22.01 19.74
CA ARG A 306 -10.49 22.92 18.64
C ARG A 306 -11.63 22.43 17.76
N GLU A 307 -12.16 23.35 16.98
CA GLU A 307 -12.97 23.10 15.80
C GLU A 307 -12.27 22.13 14.82
N LYS A 308 -12.95 21.07 14.39
CA LYS A 308 -12.44 20.09 13.42
C LYS A 308 -13.48 19.81 12.34
N LEU A 309 -13.02 19.67 11.10
CA LEU A 309 -13.92 19.32 10.00
C LEU A 309 -14.28 17.84 10.07
N THR A 310 -15.49 17.49 9.61
CA THR A 310 -15.97 16.11 9.58
C THR A 310 -15.03 15.19 8.79
N PHE A 311 -14.34 15.72 7.79
CA PHE A 311 -13.27 15.05 7.05
C PHE A 311 -12.17 14.43 7.93
N GLU A 312 -11.70 15.15 8.96
CA GLU A 312 -10.50 14.77 9.73
C GLU A 312 -10.66 13.49 10.57
N TYR A 313 -11.91 13.10 10.82
CA TYR A 313 -12.29 11.90 11.57
C TYR A 313 -12.16 10.61 10.73
N PHE A 314 -12.08 10.72 9.39
CA PHE A 314 -11.95 9.56 8.49
C PHE A 314 -10.49 9.29 8.15
N LYS A 315 -10.06 8.04 8.27
CA LYS A 315 -8.72 7.57 7.89
C LYS A 315 -8.81 6.64 6.70
N GLN A 316 -7.98 6.92 5.69
CA GLN A 316 -7.84 6.12 4.49
C GLN A 316 -7.27 4.75 4.87
N MET A 317 -8.00 3.69 4.50
CA MET A 317 -7.49 2.32 4.50
C MET A 317 -6.59 2.10 3.28
N PHE A 318 -5.74 1.08 3.32
CA PHE A 318 -4.80 0.75 2.23
C PHE A 318 -4.55 -0.75 2.17
N ALA A 319 -3.96 -1.23 1.09
CA ALA A 319 -3.73 -2.64 0.89
C ALA A 319 -2.42 -3.07 1.58
N GLN A 320 -2.50 -4.13 2.37
CA GLN A 320 -1.37 -4.75 3.06
C GLN A 320 -1.48 -6.28 2.95
N VAL A 321 -0.46 -6.93 2.38
CA VAL A 321 -0.32 -8.39 2.16
C VAL A 321 -1.41 -9.03 1.30
N THR A 322 -2.68 -8.95 1.72
CA THR A 322 -3.84 -9.60 1.07
C THR A 322 -4.04 -9.17 -0.39
N ASN A 323 -3.55 -7.98 -0.75
CA ASN A 323 -3.38 -7.53 -2.12
C ASN A 323 -2.34 -6.41 -2.21
N PRO A 324 -1.78 -6.12 -3.40
CA PRO A 324 -0.82 -5.04 -3.57
C PRO A 324 -1.51 -3.70 -3.85
N PRO A 325 -0.87 -2.57 -3.47
CA PRO A 325 -1.12 -1.27 -4.11
C PRO A 325 -0.56 -1.23 -5.54
N ILE A 326 -1.00 -0.28 -6.34
CA ILE A 326 -0.53 -0.01 -7.72
C ILE A 326 0.41 1.21 -7.72
N ASP A 327 1.35 1.33 -8.68
CA ASP A 327 2.02 2.62 -8.92
C ASP A 327 1.21 3.51 -9.91
N PRO A 328 0.60 4.61 -9.44
CA PRO A 328 -0.25 5.48 -10.27
C PRO A 328 0.52 6.39 -11.23
N ILE A 329 1.85 6.27 -11.29
CA ILE A 329 2.73 6.98 -12.23
C ILE A 329 3.20 5.99 -13.29
N ARG A 330 3.83 4.89 -12.88
CA ARG A 330 4.47 3.93 -13.79
C ARG A 330 3.44 3.02 -14.45
N GLU A 331 2.34 2.73 -13.76
CA GLU A 331 1.24 1.91 -14.29
C GLU A 331 0.05 2.77 -14.73
N GLN A 332 0.25 4.06 -15.02
CA GLN A 332 -0.85 4.99 -15.36
C GLN A 332 -1.76 4.45 -16.49
N ILE A 333 -1.25 3.64 -17.40
CA ILE A 333 -1.98 2.99 -18.50
C ILE A 333 -3.18 2.12 -18.05
N VAL A 334 -3.18 1.60 -16.81
CA VAL A 334 -4.32 0.82 -16.26
C VAL A 334 -5.24 1.67 -15.38
N THR A 335 -4.88 2.93 -15.11
CA THR A 335 -5.63 3.81 -14.20
C THR A 335 -6.60 4.74 -14.95
N SER A 336 -7.75 5.06 -14.35
CA SER A 336 -8.67 6.05 -14.91
C SER A 336 -9.40 6.88 -13.86
N MET A 337 -9.39 8.20 -14.09
CA MET A 337 -10.23 9.17 -13.37
C MET A 337 -11.52 9.50 -14.15
N GLU A 338 -11.71 8.98 -15.36
CA GLU A 338 -12.94 9.20 -16.13
C GLU A 338 -14.09 8.34 -15.55
N CYS A 339 -15.26 8.95 -15.37
CA CYS A 339 -16.44 8.27 -14.82
C CYS A 339 -17.72 8.73 -15.55
N MET A 340 -18.57 7.77 -15.92
CA MET A 340 -19.94 8.04 -16.34
C MET A 340 -20.81 8.20 -15.08
N ILE A 341 -21.64 9.23 -15.04
CA ILE A 341 -22.47 9.56 -13.86
C ILE A 341 -23.96 9.62 -14.20
N GLY A 342 -24.79 9.91 -13.19
CA GLY A 342 -26.25 10.00 -13.30
C GLY A 342 -26.95 8.68 -13.65
N PRO A 343 -28.19 8.72 -14.15
CA PRO A 343 -29.10 7.57 -14.20
C PRO A 343 -28.50 6.32 -14.85
N GLU A 344 -28.80 5.18 -14.24
CA GLU A 344 -28.35 3.84 -14.67
C GLU A 344 -29.57 3.01 -15.06
N GLY A 345 -29.45 2.27 -16.17
CA GLY A 345 -30.47 1.32 -16.63
C GLY A 345 -30.32 -0.06 -15.98
N ASP A 346 -31.22 -0.98 -16.31
CA ASP A 346 -31.16 -2.35 -15.83
C ASP A 346 -29.92 -3.08 -16.39
N LEU A 347 -29.11 -3.69 -15.52
CA LEU A 347 -27.89 -4.42 -15.89
C LEU A 347 -28.17 -5.72 -16.68
N THR A 348 -29.41 -6.20 -16.69
CA THR A 348 -29.84 -7.37 -17.46
C THR A 348 -30.22 -7.06 -18.91
N GLU A 349 -30.40 -5.77 -19.24
CA GLU A 349 -30.72 -5.30 -20.58
C GLU A 349 -29.49 -4.70 -21.29
N THR A 350 -29.55 -4.57 -22.62
CA THR A 350 -28.46 -3.99 -23.43
C THR A 350 -29.06 -3.14 -24.56
N THR A 351 -29.22 -1.84 -24.30
CA THR A 351 -29.93 -0.88 -25.16
C THR A 351 -29.08 0.36 -25.47
N GLU A 352 -29.51 1.16 -26.46
CA GLU A 352 -28.78 2.40 -26.84
C GLU A 352 -28.97 3.48 -25.77
N GLU A 353 -30.14 3.52 -25.13
CA GLU A 353 -30.54 4.50 -24.12
C GLU A 353 -29.66 4.44 -22.85
N GLN A 354 -29.15 3.27 -22.47
CA GLN A 354 -28.22 3.10 -21.35
C GLN A 354 -26.90 3.88 -21.53
N CYS A 355 -26.54 4.23 -22.76
CA CYS A 355 -25.38 5.07 -23.05
C CYS A 355 -25.64 6.57 -22.85
N ASN A 356 -26.87 7.00 -22.55
CA ASN A 356 -27.25 8.41 -22.35
C ASN A 356 -26.81 8.90 -20.96
N ARG A 357 -25.49 9.05 -20.80
CA ARG A 357 -24.85 9.44 -19.53
C ARG A 357 -23.80 10.53 -19.72
N LEU A 358 -23.72 11.39 -18.72
CA LEU A 358 -22.70 12.43 -18.62
C LEU A 358 -21.35 11.80 -18.23
N SER A 359 -20.35 11.98 -19.10
CA SER A 359 -18.97 11.54 -18.87
C SER A 359 -18.14 12.67 -18.27
N LEU A 360 -17.59 12.45 -17.08
CA LEU A 360 -16.68 13.37 -16.43
C LEU A 360 -15.23 12.87 -16.56
N LYS A 361 -14.30 13.74 -16.98
CA LYS A 361 -12.85 13.43 -17.05
C LYS A 361 -12.19 13.23 -15.67
N GLY A 362 -12.88 13.65 -14.62
CA GLY A 362 -12.51 13.59 -13.22
C GLY A 362 -13.66 14.17 -12.37
N PRO A 363 -13.63 14.03 -11.04
CA PRO A 363 -14.74 14.42 -10.18
C PRO A 363 -14.79 15.92 -9.89
N LEU A 364 -13.83 16.72 -10.41
CA LEU A 364 -13.70 18.14 -10.11
C LEU A 364 -14.27 19.01 -11.24
N LEU A 365 -15.21 19.88 -10.89
CA LEU A 365 -15.89 20.82 -11.79
C LEU A 365 -15.43 22.25 -11.49
N SER A 366 -15.14 23.03 -12.53
CA SER A 366 -14.94 24.47 -12.41
C SER A 366 -16.25 25.19 -12.08
N ILE A 367 -16.16 26.47 -11.71
CA ILE A 367 -17.34 27.28 -11.38
C ILE A 367 -18.24 27.47 -12.63
N GLU A 368 -17.66 27.63 -13.82
CA GLU A 368 -18.41 27.79 -15.08
C GLU A 368 -19.17 26.50 -15.43
N GLU A 369 -18.52 25.35 -15.36
CA GLU A 369 -19.17 24.04 -15.55
C GLU A 369 -20.27 23.79 -14.51
N MET A 370 -20.09 24.24 -13.27
CA MET A 370 -21.09 24.13 -12.21
C MET A 370 -22.34 24.97 -12.48
N GLU A 371 -22.20 26.23 -12.88
CA GLU A 371 -23.37 27.06 -13.24
C GLU A 371 -24.09 26.51 -14.48
N ALA A 372 -23.35 25.99 -15.48
CA ALA A 372 -23.95 25.28 -16.61
C ALA A 372 -24.77 24.06 -16.16
N VAL A 373 -24.22 23.21 -15.28
CA VAL A 373 -24.92 22.04 -14.72
C VAL A 373 -26.19 22.45 -13.95
N LYS A 374 -26.18 23.54 -13.16
CA LYS A 374 -27.37 24.07 -12.46
C LYS A 374 -28.47 24.60 -13.38
N LYS A 375 -28.14 24.87 -14.65
CA LYS A 375 -29.06 25.41 -15.67
C LYS A 375 -29.34 24.43 -16.81
N MET A 376 -28.83 23.20 -16.72
CA MET A 376 -28.93 22.24 -17.80
C MET A 376 -30.39 21.82 -18.07
N ASP A 377 -30.76 21.85 -19.34
CA ASP A 377 -31.92 21.14 -19.91
C ASP A 377 -31.47 20.53 -21.24
N TYR A 378 -30.68 19.45 -21.17
CA TYR A 378 -29.97 18.88 -22.30
C TYR A 378 -30.34 17.41 -22.48
N ARG A 379 -31.01 17.07 -23.59
CA ARG A 379 -31.40 15.67 -23.92
C ARG A 379 -32.17 14.96 -22.79
N GLY A 380 -33.04 15.69 -22.09
CA GLY A 380 -33.81 15.17 -20.95
C GLY A 380 -33.09 15.26 -19.60
N TRP A 381 -31.82 15.69 -19.56
CA TRP A 381 -31.10 15.92 -18.32
C TRP A 381 -31.41 17.30 -17.74
N ARG A 382 -31.91 17.31 -16.50
CA ARG A 382 -32.24 18.51 -15.72
C ARG A 382 -31.69 18.37 -14.31
N SER A 383 -31.23 19.47 -13.72
CA SER A 383 -30.72 19.50 -12.34
C SER A 383 -31.66 20.18 -11.34
N LYS A 384 -31.63 19.73 -10.09
CA LYS A 384 -32.26 20.39 -8.94
C LYS A 384 -31.18 20.83 -7.96
N VAL A 385 -31.16 22.11 -7.58
CA VAL A 385 -30.29 22.61 -6.51
C VAL A 385 -30.99 22.47 -5.17
N LEU A 386 -30.33 21.83 -4.20
CA LEU A 386 -30.77 21.70 -2.81
C LEU A 386 -29.83 22.51 -1.90
N ASP A 387 -30.40 23.42 -1.12
CA ASP A 387 -29.66 24.25 -0.17
C ASP A 387 -29.26 23.42 1.06
N ILE A 388 -27.96 23.26 1.31
CA ILE A 388 -27.44 22.56 2.50
C ILE A 388 -27.10 23.51 3.65
N THR A 389 -27.79 24.65 3.77
CA THR A 389 -27.66 25.59 4.89
C THR A 389 -28.90 25.66 5.78
N TYR A 390 -28.75 26.17 7.01
CA TYR A 390 -29.83 26.27 7.99
C TYR A 390 -29.79 27.55 8.83
N PRO A 391 -30.94 28.07 9.31
CA PRO A 391 -30.97 29.27 10.14
C PRO A 391 -30.20 29.10 11.46
N LYS A 392 -29.27 30.02 11.76
CA LYS A 392 -28.45 30.02 13.00
C LYS A 392 -29.29 29.90 14.27
N LYS A 393 -30.50 30.47 14.27
CA LYS A 393 -31.50 30.37 15.34
C LYS A 393 -31.95 28.95 15.72
N HIS A 394 -31.75 27.94 14.85
CA HIS A 394 -32.05 26.54 15.18
C HIS A 394 -30.94 25.89 16.03
N GLY A 395 -29.79 26.56 16.18
CA GLY A 395 -28.65 26.10 16.96
C GLY A 395 -28.17 24.71 16.53
N ARG A 396 -27.65 23.93 17.49
CA ARG A 396 -27.07 22.60 17.22
C ARG A 396 -28.05 21.60 16.58
N LYS A 397 -29.37 21.77 16.79
CA LYS A 397 -30.40 20.90 16.19
C LYS A 397 -30.63 21.16 14.68
N GLY A 398 -30.25 22.33 14.18
CA GLY A 398 -30.45 22.71 12.79
C GLY A 398 -29.67 21.85 11.79
N LEU A 399 -28.54 21.25 12.22
CA LEU A 399 -27.74 20.32 11.44
C LEU A 399 -28.59 19.09 11.01
N GLU A 400 -29.08 18.33 11.98
CA GLU A 400 -29.80 17.08 11.71
C GLU A 400 -31.13 17.33 10.97
N GLN A 401 -31.89 18.35 11.38
CA GLN A 401 -33.13 18.76 10.71
C GLN A 401 -32.92 19.08 9.22
N THR A 402 -31.73 19.56 8.87
CA THR A 402 -31.39 19.89 7.48
C THR A 402 -31.04 18.64 6.68
N LEU A 403 -30.36 17.66 7.30
CA LEU A 403 -30.12 16.35 6.68
C LEU A 403 -31.45 15.64 6.35
N ASP A 404 -32.42 15.65 7.27
CA ASP A 404 -33.74 15.05 7.03
C ASP A 404 -34.52 15.77 5.92
N ARG A 405 -34.41 17.11 5.87
CA ARG A 405 -35.01 17.93 4.80
C ARG A 405 -34.42 17.59 3.43
N ILE A 406 -33.09 17.63 3.26
CA ILE A 406 -32.48 17.41 1.94
C ILE A 406 -32.63 15.96 1.46
N CYS A 407 -32.71 14.99 2.37
CA CYS A 407 -33.06 13.61 2.02
C CYS A 407 -34.47 13.50 1.43
N SER A 408 -35.43 14.28 1.97
CA SER A 408 -36.80 14.33 1.47
C SER A 408 -36.88 15.04 0.12
N GLU A 409 -36.28 16.24 0.01
CA GLU A 409 -36.22 17.04 -1.23
C GLU A 409 -35.50 16.29 -2.37
N ALA A 410 -34.49 15.46 -2.05
CA ALA A 410 -33.81 14.61 -3.02
C ALA A 410 -34.72 13.56 -3.65
N ARG A 411 -35.63 12.97 -2.86
CA ARG A 411 -36.61 12.00 -3.38
C ARG A 411 -37.68 12.69 -4.21
N GLU A 412 -38.19 13.84 -3.75
CA GLU A 412 -39.12 14.67 -4.53
C GLU A 412 -38.53 15.04 -5.91
N ALA A 413 -37.25 15.42 -5.97
CA ALA A 413 -36.57 15.69 -7.24
C ALA A 413 -36.53 14.48 -8.20
N ILE A 414 -36.41 13.25 -7.68
CA ILE A 414 -36.46 12.03 -8.49
C ILE A 414 -37.88 11.78 -9.03
N TYR A 415 -38.93 12.09 -8.26
CA TYR A 415 -40.32 11.99 -8.71
C TYR A 415 -40.70 13.08 -9.71
N ASP A 416 -40.16 14.30 -9.58
CA ASP A 416 -40.27 15.41 -10.54
C ASP A 416 -39.51 15.16 -11.87
N GLY A 417 -38.76 14.05 -11.96
CA GLY A 417 -38.00 13.66 -13.15
C GLY A 417 -36.73 14.48 -13.37
N TYR A 418 -36.06 14.92 -12.31
CA TYR A 418 -34.68 15.43 -12.40
C TYR A 418 -33.69 14.27 -12.49
N THR A 419 -32.63 14.43 -13.29
CA THR A 419 -31.59 13.42 -13.48
C THR A 419 -30.33 13.69 -12.65
N THR A 420 -30.21 14.89 -12.06
CA THR A 420 -29.09 15.31 -11.20
C THR A 420 -29.58 16.18 -10.04
N ILE A 421 -28.99 15.98 -8.86
CA ILE A 421 -29.09 16.88 -7.70
C ILE A 421 -27.75 17.61 -7.54
N VAL A 422 -27.81 18.91 -7.22
CA VAL A 422 -26.66 19.71 -6.78
C VAL A 422 -26.88 20.13 -5.33
N LEU A 423 -26.13 19.55 -4.40
CA LEU A 423 -26.08 20.00 -3.01
C LEU A 423 -25.20 21.27 -2.95
N SER A 424 -25.75 22.40 -2.50
CA SER A 424 -25.06 23.69 -2.52
C SER A 424 -25.09 24.43 -1.18
N ASP A 425 -23.93 24.83 -0.66
CA ASP A 425 -23.80 25.65 0.55
C ASP A 425 -23.80 27.18 0.28
N ARG A 426 -24.07 27.60 -0.97
CA ARG A 426 -24.15 29.02 -1.39
C ARG A 426 -25.16 29.86 -0.61
N GLY A 427 -26.11 29.22 0.09
CA GLY A 427 -27.04 29.88 1.01
C GLY A 427 -26.41 30.41 2.31
N PHE A 428 -25.11 30.16 2.53
CA PHE A 428 -24.37 30.59 3.72
C PHE A 428 -24.38 32.11 3.90
N SER A 429 -24.61 32.57 5.13
CA SER A 429 -24.65 34.01 5.49
C SER A 429 -24.50 34.21 6.99
N SER A 430 -24.52 35.46 7.48
CA SER A 430 -24.49 35.75 8.94
C SER A 430 -25.63 35.10 9.73
N GLU A 431 -26.75 34.79 9.05
CA GLU A 431 -27.93 34.16 9.63
C GLU A 431 -28.07 32.67 9.27
N ARG A 432 -27.20 32.12 8.40
CA ARG A 432 -27.32 30.76 7.88
C ARG A 432 -25.99 30.00 7.95
N VAL A 433 -26.00 28.93 8.75
CA VAL A 433 -24.88 28.01 8.95
C VAL A 433 -24.88 26.96 7.84
N ALA A 434 -23.71 26.66 7.28
CA ALA A 434 -23.56 25.56 6.33
C ALA A 434 -23.51 24.21 7.06
N VAL A 435 -24.18 23.19 6.52
CA VAL A 435 -23.94 21.79 6.88
C VAL A 435 -22.64 21.33 6.22
N SER A 436 -21.85 20.50 6.90
CA SER A 436 -20.68 19.88 6.26
C SER A 436 -21.11 19.11 5.01
N SER A 437 -20.47 19.43 3.89
CA SER A 437 -20.72 18.82 2.58
C SER A 437 -20.63 17.30 2.63
N LEU A 438 -19.73 16.76 3.46
CA LEU A 438 -19.58 15.32 3.68
C LEU A 438 -20.80 14.69 4.37
N LEU A 439 -21.35 15.33 5.40
CA LEU A 439 -22.57 14.87 6.07
C LEU A 439 -23.78 14.92 5.13
N ALA A 440 -23.88 15.98 4.32
CA ALA A 440 -24.97 16.16 3.37
C ALA A 440 -24.94 15.10 2.25
N VAL A 441 -23.77 14.87 1.64
CA VAL A 441 -23.58 13.79 0.65
C VAL A 441 -23.88 12.43 1.25
N GLY A 442 -23.29 12.11 2.41
CA GLY A 442 -23.47 10.82 3.05
C GLY A 442 -24.93 10.53 3.39
N ALA A 443 -25.63 11.49 4.00
CA ALA A 443 -27.06 11.36 4.32
C ALA A 443 -27.91 11.11 3.06
N VAL A 444 -27.77 11.94 2.02
CA VAL A 444 -28.56 11.80 0.78
C VAL A 444 -28.22 10.50 0.06
N HIS A 445 -26.93 10.15 -0.03
CA HIS A 445 -26.49 8.89 -0.66
C HIS A 445 -27.07 7.67 0.07
N GLN A 446 -26.89 7.58 1.40
CA GLN A 446 -27.37 6.45 2.19
C GLN A 446 -28.91 6.37 2.22
N HIS A 447 -29.60 7.51 2.25
CA HIS A 447 -31.05 7.55 2.15
C HIS A 447 -31.52 6.97 0.81
N LEU A 448 -30.99 7.48 -0.31
CA LEU A 448 -31.33 7.00 -1.65
C LEU A 448 -30.91 5.54 -1.93
N VAL A 449 -29.85 5.04 -1.28
CA VAL A 449 -29.49 3.61 -1.33
C VAL A 449 -30.51 2.80 -0.54
N SER A 450 -30.94 3.26 0.64
CA SER A 450 -31.92 2.56 1.46
C SER A 450 -33.33 2.49 0.83
N THR A 451 -33.68 3.45 -0.03
CA THR A 451 -34.93 3.48 -0.79
C THR A 451 -34.83 2.89 -2.19
N LEU A 452 -33.66 2.34 -2.59
CA LEU A 452 -33.38 1.78 -3.92
C LEU A 452 -33.50 2.79 -5.08
N GLU A 453 -33.30 4.08 -4.80
CA GLU A 453 -33.44 5.18 -5.76
C GLU A 453 -32.10 5.78 -6.21
N ARG A 454 -30.97 5.45 -5.58
CA ARG A 454 -29.65 6.07 -5.86
C ARG A 454 -29.17 5.92 -7.31
N THR A 455 -29.52 4.84 -8.00
CA THR A 455 -29.19 4.60 -9.41
C THR A 455 -29.94 5.52 -10.38
N ARG A 456 -31.00 6.20 -9.93
CA ARG A 456 -31.87 7.03 -10.77
C ARG A 456 -31.42 8.49 -10.89
N ILE A 457 -30.32 8.90 -10.24
CA ILE A 457 -29.91 10.31 -10.15
C ILE A 457 -28.39 10.48 -10.02
N GLY A 458 -27.84 11.56 -10.56
CA GLY A 458 -26.49 12.03 -10.27
C GLY A 458 -26.45 12.89 -9.02
N LEU A 459 -25.44 12.74 -8.16
CA LEU A 459 -25.29 13.52 -6.93
C LEU A 459 -24.03 14.39 -6.99
N ILE A 460 -24.21 15.68 -7.26
CA ILE A 460 -23.13 16.65 -7.42
C ILE A 460 -23.11 17.61 -6.22
N VAL A 461 -21.93 18.10 -5.86
CA VAL A 461 -21.71 19.02 -4.74
C VAL A 461 -21.11 20.33 -5.24
N GLU A 462 -21.68 21.45 -4.83
CA GLU A 462 -21.02 22.75 -4.85
C GLU A 462 -20.76 23.16 -3.40
N SER A 463 -19.49 23.31 -3.01
CA SER A 463 -19.17 23.66 -1.63
C SER A 463 -17.92 24.51 -1.49
N ALA A 464 -17.93 25.37 -0.46
CA ALA A 464 -16.76 26.09 0.00
C ALA A 464 -15.82 25.26 0.89
N GLU A 465 -16.29 24.17 1.48
CA GLU A 465 -15.56 23.33 2.44
C GLU A 465 -14.41 22.48 1.83
N PRO A 466 -14.59 21.76 0.70
CA PRO A 466 -13.57 20.87 0.15
C PRO A 466 -12.45 21.64 -0.58
N ARG A 467 -11.20 21.26 -0.30
CA ARG A 467 -10.00 22.03 -0.74
C ARG A 467 -8.70 21.23 -0.84
N GLU A 468 -8.70 19.98 -0.41
CA GLU A 468 -7.53 19.09 -0.44
C GLU A 468 -7.93 17.68 -0.87
N VAL A 469 -6.92 16.89 -1.28
CA VAL A 469 -7.08 15.53 -1.82
C VAL A 469 -7.97 14.65 -0.94
N HIS A 470 -7.81 14.69 0.38
CA HIS A 470 -8.60 13.88 1.30
C HIS A 470 -10.09 14.26 1.31
N HIS A 471 -10.42 15.55 1.22
CA HIS A 471 -11.81 16.02 1.16
C HIS A 471 -12.49 15.54 -0.14
N PHE A 472 -11.76 15.51 -1.25
CA PHE A 472 -12.29 14.98 -2.52
C PHE A 472 -12.44 13.45 -2.50
N CYS A 473 -11.48 12.72 -1.92
CA CYS A 473 -11.56 11.26 -1.78
C CYS A 473 -12.74 10.84 -0.91
N THR A 474 -12.96 11.51 0.22
CA THR A 474 -14.10 11.21 1.11
C THR A 474 -15.43 11.53 0.42
N LEU A 475 -15.62 12.72 -0.17
CA LEU A 475 -16.85 13.05 -0.89
C LEU A 475 -17.21 12.02 -1.98
N VAL A 476 -16.26 11.61 -2.82
CA VAL A 476 -16.50 10.57 -3.84
C VAL A 476 -16.71 9.19 -3.22
N GLY A 477 -15.89 8.81 -2.24
CA GLY A 477 -15.98 7.52 -1.54
C GLY A 477 -17.30 7.33 -0.76
N PHE A 478 -17.97 8.43 -0.40
CA PHE A 478 -19.31 8.47 0.20
C PHE A 478 -20.44 8.82 -0.79
N GLY A 479 -20.17 8.80 -2.10
CA GLY A 479 -21.20 8.74 -3.13
C GLY A 479 -21.42 10.01 -3.96
N ALA A 480 -20.56 11.03 -3.87
CA ALA A 480 -20.58 12.16 -4.80
C ALA A 480 -20.08 11.76 -6.20
N ASP A 481 -20.82 12.17 -7.23
CA ASP A 481 -20.48 12.01 -8.65
C ASP A 481 -19.58 13.16 -9.17
N GLY A 482 -19.71 14.37 -8.60
CA GLY A 482 -18.93 15.54 -9.00
C GLY A 482 -18.89 16.62 -7.91
N ILE A 483 -17.84 17.44 -7.90
CA ILE A 483 -17.51 18.40 -6.83
C ILE A 483 -17.00 19.71 -7.44
N CYS A 484 -17.63 20.84 -7.12
CA CYS A 484 -17.12 22.19 -7.39
C CYS A 484 -16.62 22.84 -6.09
N PRO A 485 -15.30 22.88 -5.83
CA PRO A 485 -14.71 23.53 -4.67
C PRO A 485 -14.56 25.05 -4.91
N TYR A 486 -15.68 25.77 -5.02
CA TYR A 486 -15.68 27.14 -5.54
C TYR A 486 -14.83 28.12 -4.72
N LEU A 487 -14.82 27.99 -3.39
CA LEU A 487 -14.02 28.87 -2.53
C LEU A 487 -12.52 28.55 -2.63
N ALA A 488 -12.15 27.29 -2.84
CA ALA A 488 -10.76 26.91 -3.05
C ALA A 488 -10.23 27.46 -4.39
N ILE A 489 -11.04 27.39 -5.45
CA ILE A 489 -10.76 27.99 -6.77
C ILE A 489 -10.54 29.49 -6.65
N GLU A 490 -11.45 30.20 -5.97
CA GLU A 490 -11.34 31.66 -5.80
C GLU A 490 -10.14 32.04 -4.91
N ALA A 491 -9.86 31.30 -3.83
CA ALA A 491 -8.69 31.53 -2.98
C ALA A 491 -7.36 31.37 -3.75
N ILE A 492 -7.25 30.41 -4.67
CA ILE A 492 -6.06 30.26 -5.51
C ILE A 492 -5.85 31.46 -6.44
N TRP A 493 -6.93 32.01 -6.99
CA TRP A 493 -6.87 33.25 -7.77
C TRP A 493 -6.37 34.44 -6.92
N ARG A 494 -6.90 34.60 -5.69
CA ARG A 494 -6.44 35.63 -4.74
C ARG A 494 -4.98 35.49 -4.33
N LEU A 495 -4.46 34.26 -4.20
CA LEU A 495 -3.03 34.01 -3.91
C LEU A 495 -2.10 34.49 -5.04
N GLN A 496 -2.56 34.56 -6.30
CA GLN A 496 -1.79 35.18 -7.37
C GLN A 496 -1.79 36.70 -7.25
N ILE A 497 -2.94 37.31 -6.92
CA ILE A 497 -3.06 38.76 -6.65
C ILE A 497 -2.14 39.19 -5.50
N ASP A 498 -2.03 38.37 -4.44
CA ASP A 498 -1.08 38.56 -3.32
C ASP A 498 0.41 38.27 -3.67
N GLY A 499 0.73 38.04 -4.95
CA GLY A 499 2.08 37.78 -5.44
C GLY A 499 2.72 36.49 -4.91
N LYS A 500 1.94 35.51 -4.42
CA LYS A 500 2.46 34.25 -3.87
C LYS A 500 2.78 33.21 -4.94
N ILE A 501 2.08 33.27 -6.06
CA ILE A 501 2.31 32.44 -7.25
C ILE A 501 3.24 33.22 -8.19
N PRO A 502 4.39 32.67 -8.62
CA PRO A 502 5.27 33.35 -9.57
C PRO A 502 4.63 33.41 -10.96
N PRO A 503 5.05 34.35 -11.82
CA PRO A 503 4.68 34.33 -13.23
C PRO A 503 5.24 33.08 -13.96
N LYS A 504 4.75 32.88 -15.17
CA LYS A 504 5.26 31.93 -16.17
C LYS A 504 6.70 32.27 -16.56
N GLN A 505 7.35 31.36 -17.32
CA GLN A 505 8.72 31.54 -17.79
C GLN A 505 8.89 32.72 -18.79
N ASP A 506 7.81 33.08 -19.48
CA ASP A 506 7.69 34.25 -20.36
C ASP A 506 7.49 35.58 -19.60
N GLY A 507 7.25 35.53 -18.29
CA GLY A 507 6.99 36.69 -17.43
C GLY A 507 5.50 37.03 -17.24
N GLU A 508 4.58 36.35 -17.92
CA GLU A 508 3.13 36.61 -17.78
C GLU A 508 2.54 35.93 -16.53
N PHE A 509 1.45 36.50 -16.00
CA PHE A 509 0.66 35.86 -14.96
C PHE A 509 -0.14 34.66 -15.52
N HIS A 510 -0.50 33.71 -14.66
CA HIS A 510 -1.37 32.61 -15.04
C HIS A 510 -2.81 33.09 -15.22
N SER A 511 -3.51 32.58 -16.24
CA SER A 511 -4.94 32.79 -16.36
C SER A 511 -5.68 32.08 -15.22
N LYS A 512 -6.92 32.49 -14.90
CA LYS A 512 -7.73 31.79 -13.89
C LYS A 512 -7.94 30.31 -14.27
N VAL A 513 -8.10 30.03 -15.56
CA VAL A 513 -8.22 28.67 -16.13
C VAL A 513 -6.92 27.89 -15.96
N ASP A 514 -5.75 28.50 -16.20
CA ASP A 514 -4.44 27.85 -16.01
C ASP A 514 -4.25 27.39 -14.55
N LEU A 515 -4.64 28.24 -13.60
CA LEU A 515 -4.51 27.95 -12.16
C LEU A 515 -5.47 26.85 -11.71
N VAL A 516 -6.72 26.87 -12.18
CA VAL A 516 -7.71 25.80 -11.93
C VAL A 516 -7.20 24.48 -12.51
N ASN A 517 -6.70 24.48 -13.75
CA ASN A 517 -6.16 23.28 -14.39
C ASN A 517 -4.94 22.71 -13.63
N LYS A 518 -4.02 23.56 -13.14
CA LYS A 518 -2.91 23.11 -12.27
C LYS A 518 -3.42 22.48 -10.96
N TYR A 519 -4.39 23.13 -10.30
CA TYR A 519 -4.97 22.67 -9.04
C TYR A 519 -5.75 21.35 -9.20
N PHE A 520 -6.56 21.22 -10.24
CA PHE A 520 -7.29 19.99 -10.56
C PHE A 520 -6.35 18.88 -10.98
N LYS A 521 -5.29 19.16 -11.77
CA LYS A 521 -4.24 18.18 -12.08
C LYS A 521 -3.57 17.65 -10.81
N ALA A 522 -3.20 18.53 -9.88
CA ALA A 522 -2.62 18.15 -8.60
C ALA A 522 -3.58 17.29 -7.76
N SER A 523 -4.84 17.69 -7.72
CA SER A 523 -5.89 17.05 -6.91
C SER A 523 -6.27 15.67 -7.46
N ASN A 524 -6.57 15.56 -8.77
CA ASN A 524 -6.88 14.29 -9.42
C ASN A 524 -5.71 13.29 -9.32
N TYR A 525 -4.47 13.75 -9.49
CA TYR A 525 -3.28 12.93 -9.30
C TYR A 525 -3.10 12.48 -7.84
N GLY A 526 -3.41 13.35 -6.87
CA GLY A 526 -3.47 13.00 -5.45
C GLY A 526 -4.55 11.96 -5.14
N MET A 527 -5.75 12.10 -5.73
CA MET A 527 -6.84 11.14 -5.58
C MET A 527 -6.44 9.78 -6.15
N MET A 528 -5.88 9.76 -7.38
CA MET A 528 -5.37 8.55 -8.01
C MET A 528 -4.32 7.84 -7.14
N LYS A 529 -3.48 8.58 -6.40
CA LYS A 529 -2.61 8.01 -5.37
C LYS A 529 -3.35 7.37 -4.20
N VAL A 530 -4.43 7.96 -3.72
CA VAL A 530 -5.26 7.38 -2.63
C VAL A 530 -5.95 6.10 -3.11
N LEU A 531 -6.50 6.08 -4.32
CA LEU A 531 -7.09 4.89 -4.93
C LEU A 531 -6.05 3.76 -5.06
N ALA A 532 -4.88 4.08 -5.62
CA ALA A 532 -3.81 3.13 -5.86
C ALA A 532 -3.23 2.52 -4.56
N LYS A 533 -3.34 3.17 -3.39
CA LYS A 533 -2.98 2.58 -2.09
C LYS A 533 -3.77 1.30 -1.78
N MET A 534 -5.01 1.18 -2.26
CA MET A 534 -5.84 -0.02 -2.09
C MET A 534 -5.77 -0.95 -3.32
N GLY A 535 -4.93 -0.62 -4.31
CA GLY A 535 -4.86 -1.30 -5.60
C GLY A 535 -5.99 -0.93 -6.56
N ILE A 536 -6.77 0.12 -6.28
CA ILE A 536 -7.96 0.47 -7.06
C ILE A 536 -7.55 1.27 -8.30
N SER A 537 -7.84 0.73 -9.49
CA SER A 537 -7.42 1.35 -10.76
C SER A 537 -8.37 2.45 -11.26
N THR A 538 -9.67 2.40 -10.94
CA THR A 538 -10.66 3.34 -11.50
C THR A 538 -11.46 4.12 -10.46
N LEU A 539 -11.75 5.38 -10.77
CA LEU A 539 -12.63 6.22 -9.96
C LEU A 539 -14.06 5.67 -9.86
N ALA A 540 -14.56 5.06 -10.93
CA ALA A 540 -15.90 4.47 -10.97
C ALA A 540 -16.06 3.38 -9.88
N SER A 541 -15.04 2.54 -9.68
CA SER A 541 -15.05 1.50 -8.65
C SER A 541 -14.80 2.03 -7.23
N TYR A 542 -14.18 3.21 -7.08
CA TYR A 542 -13.94 3.85 -5.78
C TYR A 542 -15.18 4.62 -5.26
N LYS A 543 -16.02 5.13 -6.17
CA LYS A 543 -17.21 5.92 -5.85
C LYS A 543 -18.21 5.11 -5.01
N GLY A 544 -18.54 5.61 -3.82
CA GLY A 544 -19.44 4.93 -2.88
C GLY A 544 -18.85 3.69 -2.20
N ALA A 545 -17.57 3.36 -2.41
CA ALA A 545 -16.94 2.17 -1.83
C ALA A 545 -16.56 2.32 -0.34
N GLN A 546 -16.60 3.55 0.21
CA GLN A 546 -16.34 3.86 1.62
C GLN A 546 -15.01 3.27 2.16
N ILE A 547 -13.90 3.43 1.42
CA ILE A 547 -12.55 2.94 1.78
C ILE A 547 -11.91 3.81 2.89
N PHE A 548 -12.61 3.92 4.02
CA PHE A 548 -12.25 4.70 5.20
C PHE A 548 -12.70 3.99 6.48
N GLU A 549 -11.99 4.22 7.58
CA GLU A 549 -12.49 4.01 8.94
C GLU A 549 -12.74 5.36 9.62
N ALA A 550 -13.82 5.46 10.39
CA ALA A 550 -14.14 6.64 11.19
C ALA A 550 -13.64 6.47 12.63
N VAL A 551 -12.80 7.39 13.11
CA VAL A 551 -12.24 7.36 14.47
C VAL A 551 -12.89 8.43 15.34
N GLY A 552 -13.66 8.03 16.34
CA GLY A 552 -14.31 8.95 17.26
C GLY A 552 -15.57 9.61 16.71
N ILE A 553 -16.35 8.88 15.90
CA ILE A 553 -17.71 9.26 15.48
C ILE A 553 -18.69 8.29 16.13
N SER A 554 -19.82 8.80 16.64
CA SER A 554 -20.86 7.98 17.26
C SER A 554 -21.69 7.19 16.25
N SER A 555 -22.24 6.04 16.68
CA SER A 555 -23.07 5.18 15.85
C SER A 555 -24.30 5.89 15.25
N GLU A 556 -24.84 6.95 15.84
CA GLU A 556 -25.96 7.73 15.27
C GLU A 556 -25.57 8.39 13.92
N VAL A 557 -24.39 9.00 13.86
CA VAL A 557 -23.88 9.68 12.66
C VAL A 557 -23.49 8.65 11.60
N ILE A 558 -22.83 7.56 12.00
CA ILE A 558 -22.48 6.46 11.09
C ILE A 558 -23.73 5.85 10.46
N ASN A 559 -24.76 5.49 11.25
CA ASN A 559 -25.95 4.85 10.72
C ASN A 559 -26.79 5.73 9.78
N LYS A 560 -26.75 7.07 9.96
CA LYS A 560 -27.50 8.03 9.15
C LYS A 560 -26.75 8.49 7.89
N CYS A 561 -25.44 8.72 7.98
CA CYS A 561 -24.63 9.31 6.90
C CYS A 561 -23.62 8.36 6.25
N PHE A 562 -23.11 7.35 6.96
CA PHE A 562 -21.92 6.58 6.57
C PHE A 562 -22.09 5.08 6.84
N LYS A 563 -23.30 4.56 6.59
CA LYS A 563 -23.70 3.21 6.99
C LYS A 563 -22.75 2.16 6.39
N ARG A 564 -22.32 1.21 7.21
CA ARG A 564 -21.26 0.20 6.95
C ARG A 564 -19.80 0.69 7.03
N THR A 565 -19.52 1.96 7.27
CA THR A 565 -18.16 2.39 7.61
C THR A 565 -17.81 1.91 9.03
N PRO A 566 -16.66 1.26 9.24
CA PRO A 566 -16.19 0.91 10.58
C PRO A 566 -16.04 2.15 11.46
N SER A 567 -16.50 2.07 12.70
CA SER A 567 -16.19 3.06 13.74
C SER A 567 -16.11 2.36 15.09
N ARG A 568 -14.92 1.84 15.41
CA ARG A 568 -14.67 0.97 16.57
C ARG A 568 -14.42 1.74 17.87
N VAL A 569 -14.34 3.07 17.76
CA VAL A 569 -14.23 4.02 18.87
C VAL A 569 -15.30 5.07 18.63
N GLU A 570 -16.36 5.03 19.43
CA GLU A 570 -17.44 6.02 19.38
C GLU A 570 -16.93 7.42 19.80
N GLY A 571 -17.78 8.45 19.66
CA GLY A 571 -17.42 9.81 20.07
C GLY A 571 -18.40 10.87 19.59
N ALA A 572 -17.98 11.67 18.60
CA ALA A 572 -18.70 12.84 18.14
C ALA A 572 -20.13 12.50 17.64
N THR A 573 -21.10 13.25 18.17
CA THR A 573 -22.53 13.25 17.81
C THR A 573 -22.85 14.37 16.83
N PHE A 574 -24.06 14.37 16.25
CA PHE A 574 -24.58 15.52 15.53
C PHE A 574 -24.53 16.81 16.37
N ILE A 575 -24.74 16.71 17.69
CA ILE A 575 -24.69 17.85 18.61
C ILE A 575 -23.27 18.45 18.68
N SER A 576 -22.23 17.64 18.80
CA SER A 576 -20.85 18.13 18.83
C SER A 576 -20.36 18.62 17.46
N LEU A 577 -20.71 17.94 16.38
CA LEU A 577 -20.35 18.36 15.01
C LEU A 577 -21.03 19.69 14.63
N ALA A 578 -22.29 19.89 15.03
CA ALA A 578 -22.94 21.19 14.90
C ALA A 578 -22.32 22.27 15.79
N GLY A 579 -21.74 21.89 16.94
CA GLY A 579 -20.95 22.78 17.80
C GLY A 579 -19.72 23.35 17.08
N ASP A 580 -18.91 22.49 16.46
CA ASP A 580 -17.75 22.90 15.68
C ASP A 580 -18.13 23.82 14.51
N ALA A 581 -19.20 23.48 13.76
CA ALA A 581 -19.72 24.32 12.67
C ALA A 581 -20.22 25.70 13.16
N LEU A 582 -20.84 25.76 14.34
CA LEU A 582 -21.28 27.02 14.95
C LEU A 582 -20.11 27.87 15.45
N HIS A 583 -19.05 27.26 15.99
CA HIS A 583 -17.82 27.99 16.38
C HIS A 583 -17.10 28.56 15.14
N LEU A 584 -16.97 27.80 14.05
CA LEU A 584 -16.44 28.29 12.77
C LEU A 584 -17.27 29.46 12.21
N HIS A 585 -18.59 29.37 12.30
CA HIS A 585 -19.50 30.46 11.93
C HIS A 585 -19.31 31.70 12.83
N GLU A 586 -19.06 31.54 14.14
CA GLU A 586 -18.81 32.64 15.06
C GLU A 586 -17.43 33.29 14.83
N LEU A 587 -16.41 32.52 14.46
CA LEU A 587 -15.10 33.06 14.05
C LEU A 587 -15.20 33.93 12.79
N ALA A 588 -16.12 33.62 11.88
CA ALA A 588 -16.42 34.44 10.70
C ALA A 588 -17.31 35.66 11.01
N PHE A 589 -18.29 35.49 11.91
CA PHE A 589 -19.27 36.50 12.30
C PHE A 589 -19.31 36.68 13.83
N PRO A 590 -18.30 37.34 14.42
CA PRO A 590 -18.20 37.48 15.87
C PRO A 590 -19.29 38.40 16.41
N MET A 591 -19.87 38.06 17.56
CA MET A 591 -20.94 38.85 18.21
C MET A 591 -20.51 40.26 18.63
N ARG A 592 -19.20 40.52 18.72
CA ARG A 592 -18.61 41.84 18.98
C ARG A 592 -17.67 42.18 17.84
N ALA A 593 -17.72 43.43 17.38
CA ALA A 593 -16.77 43.91 16.39
C ALA A 593 -15.34 43.77 16.93
N LEU A 594 -14.48 43.09 16.16
CA LEU A 594 -13.06 42.95 16.48
C LEU A 594 -12.38 44.32 16.40
N PRO A 595 -11.37 44.62 17.24
CA PRO A 595 -10.67 45.90 17.18
C PRO A 595 -10.08 46.15 15.77
N PRO A 596 -10.30 47.33 15.16
CA PRO A 596 -9.75 47.63 13.84
C PRO A 596 -8.23 47.45 13.80
N GLY A 597 -7.74 46.71 12.82
CA GLY A 597 -6.31 46.39 12.68
C GLY A 597 -5.79 45.29 13.60
N SER A 598 -6.62 44.66 14.45
CA SER A 598 -6.24 43.45 15.18
C SER A 598 -5.93 42.29 14.22
N ALA A 599 -4.98 41.42 14.60
CA ALA A 599 -4.63 40.24 13.79
C ALA A 599 -5.85 39.34 13.53
N GLU A 600 -6.75 39.22 14.51
CA GLU A 600 -8.01 38.49 14.41
C GLU A 600 -8.95 39.09 13.35
N ALA A 601 -8.97 40.42 13.19
CA ALA A 601 -9.79 41.08 12.16
C ALA A 601 -9.21 40.90 10.75
N VAL A 602 -7.88 40.94 10.59
CA VAL A 602 -7.21 41.06 9.28
C VAL A 602 -6.53 39.80 8.75
N ALA A 603 -6.49 38.70 9.52
CA ALA A 603 -5.83 37.46 9.13
C ALA A 603 -6.72 36.21 9.33
N LEU A 604 -6.29 35.10 8.71
CA LEU A 604 -6.83 33.77 8.98
C LEU A 604 -6.17 33.14 10.22
N PRO A 605 -6.85 32.20 10.90
CA PRO A 605 -6.23 31.39 11.94
C PRO A 605 -4.97 30.65 11.46
N ASN A 606 -4.00 30.52 12.35
CA ASN A 606 -2.81 29.68 12.17
C ASN A 606 -2.71 28.75 13.40
N PRO A 607 -3.61 27.75 13.50
CA PRO A 607 -3.67 26.87 14.67
C PRO A 607 -2.44 25.97 14.79
N GLY A 608 -1.71 25.71 13.71
CA GLY A 608 -0.50 24.88 13.75
C GLY A 608 -0.74 23.39 13.53
N ASP A 609 -1.85 22.99 12.88
CA ASP A 609 -2.17 21.57 12.62
C ASP A 609 -1.00 20.79 11.98
N TYR A 610 -0.11 21.45 11.21
CA TYR A 610 1.03 20.80 10.56
C TYR A 610 2.37 21.05 11.26
N HIS A 611 2.52 22.22 11.90
CA HIS A 611 3.69 22.60 12.67
C HIS A 611 3.28 23.36 13.93
N TRP A 612 3.81 22.92 15.08
CA TRP A 612 3.59 23.55 16.39
C TRP A 612 3.64 25.08 16.35
N ARG A 613 2.65 25.69 17.03
CA ARG A 613 2.51 27.12 17.28
C ARG A 613 2.25 27.33 18.76
N LYS A 614 2.86 28.37 19.34
CA LYS A 614 2.57 28.76 20.72
C LYS A 614 1.10 29.20 20.83
N GLY A 615 0.31 28.51 21.66
CA GLY A 615 -1.13 28.75 21.79
C GLY A 615 -1.98 28.17 20.65
N GLY A 616 -1.40 27.30 19.82
CA GLY A 616 -2.08 26.58 18.76
C GLY A 616 -2.70 25.26 19.22
N GLU A 617 -2.88 24.35 18.25
CA GLU A 617 -3.18 22.94 18.47
C GLU A 617 -2.07 22.25 19.27
N LEU A 618 -2.42 21.23 20.04
CA LEU A 618 -1.45 20.46 20.82
C LEU A 618 -0.55 19.62 19.89
N HIS A 619 0.70 19.40 20.30
CA HIS A 619 1.57 18.38 19.70
C HIS A 619 2.25 17.57 20.78
N LEU A 620 2.38 16.27 20.57
CA LEU A 620 3.15 15.38 21.44
C LEU A 620 4.67 15.68 21.39
N ASN A 621 5.18 16.26 20.30
CA ASN A 621 6.56 16.75 20.22
C ASN A 621 6.64 18.25 20.54
N ASP A 622 6.24 18.62 21.75
CA ASP A 622 6.34 20.00 22.26
C ASP A 622 7.81 20.43 22.47
N PRO A 623 8.20 21.68 22.15
CA PRO A 623 9.58 22.18 22.33
C PRO A 623 10.13 22.06 23.76
N LEU A 624 9.32 22.21 24.81
CA LEU A 624 9.76 22.07 26.19
C LEU A 624 10.07 20.60 26.51
N ALA A 625 9.21 19.67 26.07
CA ALA A 625 9.44 18.24 26.22
C ALA A 625 10.68 17.78 25.43
N ILE A 626 10.88 18.28 24.21
CA ILE A 626 12.10 18.04 23.41
C ILE A 626 13.35 18.50 24.16
N ALA A 627 13.34 19.72 24.71
CA ALA A 627 14.47 20.27 25.45
C ALA A 627 14.78 19.43 26.70
N LYS A 628 13.75 19.02 27.46
CA LYS A 628 13.91 18.19 28.65
C LYS A 628 14.44 16.79 28.35
N LEU A 629 13.99 16.15 27.27
CA LEU A 629 14.56 14.87 26.82
C LEU A 629 16.04 15.00 26.42
N GLN A 630 16.41 16.07 25.71
CA GLN A 630 17.80 16.33 25.34
C GLN A 630 18.69 16.61 26.57
N GLU A 631 18.19 17.38 27.53
CA GLU A 631 18.85 17.66 28.80
C GLU A 631 19.09 16.36 29.59
N ALA A 632 18.04 15.55 29.79
CA ALA A 632 18.11 14.27 30.49
C ALA A 632 19.12 13.30 29.83
N ALA A 633 19.05 13.12 28.51
CA ALA A 633 19.91 12.20 27.77
C ALA A 633 21.40 12.60 27.80
N ARG A 634 21.71 13.91 27.71
CA ARG A 634 23.09 14.42 27.75
C ARG A 634 23.69 14.43 29.14
N SER A 635 22.89 14.77 30.16
CA SER A 635 23.34 14.83 31.57
C SER A 635 23.23 13.51 32.33
N ASN A 636 22.59 12.50 31.73
CA ASN A 636 22.17 11.25 32.37
C ASN A 636 21.32 11.47 33.64
N SER A 637 20.40 12.45 33.58
CA SER A 637 19.62 12.90 34.74
C SER A 637 18.21 12.29 34.76
N VAL A 638 18.03 11.30 35.63
CA VAL A 638 16.73 10.65 35.91
C VAL A 638 15.68 11.67 36.38
N ALA A 639 16.07 12.68 37.16
CA ALA A 639 15.15 13.71 37.64
C ALA A 639 14.55 14.53 36.49
N VAL A 640 15.38 14.91 35.51
CA VAL A 640 14.93 15.63 34.30
C VAL A 640 14.13 14.71 33.39
N TYR A 641 14.45 13.40 33.34
CA TYR A 641 13.62 12.42 32.63
C TYR A 641 12.22 12.30 33.24
N LYS A 642 12.07 12.35 34.56
CA LYS A 642 10.75 12.36 35.22
C LYS A 642 9.95 13.64 34.96
N GLU A 643 10.60 14.80 34.83
CA GLU A 643 9.94 16.02 34.32
C GLU A 643 9.45 15.84 32.88
N TYR A 644 10.29 15.27 32.01
CA TYR A 644 9.95 14.96 30.61
C TYR A 644 8.76 14.00 30.52
N SER A 645 8.79 12.87 31.22
CA SER A 645 7.70 11.89 31.20
C SER A 645 6.39 12.50 31.69
N LYS A 646 6.41 13.28 32.77
CA LYS A 646 5.22 13.98 33.28
C LYS A 646 4.63 14.96 32.25
N LEU A 647 5.49 15.69 31.51
CA LEU A 647 5.05 16.57 30.43
C LEU A 647 4.42 15.78 29.27
N ILE A 648 5.05 14.69 28.83
CA ILE A 648 4.51 13.82 27.76
C ILE A 648 3.20 13.16 28.19
N GLN A 649 3.06 12.70 29.43
CA GLN A 649 1.82 12.10 29.92
C GLN A 649 0.67 13.12 29.93
N GLN A 650 0.94 14.38 30.27
CA GLN A 650 -0.08 15.44 30.19
C GLN A 650 -0.47 15.75 28.74
N LEU A 651 0.47 15.72 27.78
CA LEU A 651 0.17 15.88 26.36
C LEU A 651 -0.61 14.67 25.80
N ASN A 652 -0.23 13.44 26.17
CA ASN A 652 -0.92 12.21 25.78
C ASN A 652 -2.42 12.28 26.12
N LYS A 653 -2.79 12.76 27.33
CA LYS A 653 -4.20 12.94 27.76
C LYS A 653 -5.03 13.78 26.77
N GLY A 654 -4.42 14.72 26.05
CA GLY A 654 -5.09 15.55 25.04
C GLY A 654 -4.93 15.07 23.60
N CYS A 655 -4.01 14.14 23.32
CA CYS A 655 -3.67 13.75 21.94
C CYS A 655 -4.13 12.35 21.52
N ASN A 656 -3.92 11.33 22.35
CA ASN A 656 -3.89 9.92 21.94
C ASN A 656 -4.77 9.01 22.82
N LEU A 657 -5.23 7.88 22.28
CA LEU A 657 -6.09 6.93 23.00
C LEU A 657 -5.46 6.44 24.32
N ARG A 658 -4.15 6.12 24.33
CA ARG A 658 -3.39 5.77 25.54
C ARG A 658 -3.39 6.83 26.64
N GLY A 659 -3.64 8.10 26.29
CA GLY A 659 -3.81 9.18 27.25
C GLY A 659 -5.11 9.11 28.05
N MET A 660 -6.16 8.50 27.50
CA MET A 660 -7.44 8.27 28.17
C MET A 660 -7.45 7.02 29.05
N LEU A 661 -6.36 6.24 29.08
CA LEU A 661 -6.24 5.06 29.92
C LEU A 661 -5.55 5.41 31.24
N LYS A 662 -5.87 4.69 32.31
CA LYS A 662 -5.15 4.68 33.59
C LYS A 662 -4.93 3.26 34.07
N PHE A 663 -3.89 3.08 34.89
CA PHE A 663 -3.63 1.80 35.56
C PHE A 663 -4.60 1.65 36.75
N LYS A 664 -5.12 0.44 36.97
CA LYS A 664 -5.88 0.11 38.18
C LYS A 664 -4.96 0.08 39.39
N ASP A 665 -5.46 0.53 40.53
CA ASP A 665 -4.74 0.40 41.80
C ASP A 665 -4.95 -1.01 42.37
N ILE A 666 -3.86 -1.68 42.75
CA ILE A 666 -3.86 -3.05 43.24
C ILE A 666 -3.24 -3.15 44.64
N THR A 667 -3.62 -4.18 45.39
CA THR A 667 -3.10 -4.43 46.75
C THR A 667 -1.77 -5.19 46.78
N GLY A 668 -1.38 -5.82 45.67
CA GLY A 668 -0.19 -6.71 45.57
C GLY A 668 1.03 -6.05 44.94
N LYS A 669 1.48 -4.91 45.46
CA LYS A 669 2.68 -4.21 44.97
C LYS A 669 3.95 -4.91 45.49
N ILE A 670 4.97 -5.02 44.64
CA ILE A 670 6.22 -5.74 44.93
C ILE A 670 7.41 -4.79 45.09
N SER A 671 8.55 -5.27 45.60
CA SER A 671 9.78 -4.48 45.62
C SER A 671 10.33 -4.27 44.20
N LEU A 672 10.97 -3.11 43.95
CA LEU A 672 11.68 -2.85 42.70
C LEU A 672 12.84 -3.84 42.48
N ASP A 673 13.39 -4.42 43.55
CA ASP A 673 14.45 -5.43 43.50
C ASP A 673 13.96 -6.80 43.00
N GLU A 674 12.65 -7.06 43.04
CA GLU A 674 12.02 -8.27 42.49
C GLU A 674 11.75 -8.17 40.99
N VAL A 675 11.75 -6.95 40.44
CA VAL A 675 11.51 -6.68 39.02
C VAL A 675 12.78 -6.91 38.21
N GLU A 676 12.65 -7.60 37.06
CA GLU A 676 13.75 -7.88 36.14
C GLU A 676 14.62 -6.63 35.86
N PRO A 677 15.95 -6.76 35.79
CA PRO A 677 16.84 -5.61 35.71
C PRO A 677 16.72 -4.93 34.34
N ALA A 678 16.87 -3.60 34.30
CA ALA A 678 16.68 -2.78 33.09
C ALA A 678 17.46 -3.27 31.86
N ARG A 679 18.62 -3.94 32.06
CA ARG A 679 19.43 -4.55 31.00
C ARG A 679 18.75 -5.67 30.21
N GLU A 680 17.71 -6.31 30.76
CA GLU A 680 16.92 -7.33 30.06
C GLU A 680 15.77 -6.66 29.29
N ILE A 681 15.11 -5.67 29.89
CA ILE A 681 14.05 -4.87 29.26
C ILE A 681 14.56 -4.15 27.99
N VAL A 682 15.76 -3.55 28.00
CA VAL A 682 16.30 -2.83 26.83
C VAL A 682 16.54 -3.73 25.60
N LYS A 683 16.64 -5.05 25.75
CA LYS A 683 16.78 -5.99 24.62
C LYS A 683 15.51 -6.07 23.77
N ARG A 684 14.35 -5.72 24.36
CA ARG A 684 13.05 -5.61 23.68
C ARG A 684 12.89 -4.31 22.88
N PHE A 685 13.88 -3.42 22.94
CA PHE A 685 13.82 -2.14 22.24
C PHE A 685 14.49 -2.23 20.87
N CYS A 686 13.78 -1.72 19.87
CA CYS A 686 14.21 -1.65 18.49
C CYS A 686 14.24 -0.17 18.08
N THR A 687 15.25 0.30 17.33
CA THR A 687 15.07 1.56 16.60
C THR A 687 14.23 1.27 15.35
N GLY A 688 13.15 2.02 15.14
CA GLY A 688 12.33 1.86 13.95
C GLY A 688 13.13 2.15 12.67
N ALA A 689 12.66 1.61 11.54
CA ALA A 689 13.42 1.62 10.30
C ALA A 689 13.67 3.04 9.76
N MET A 690 14.93 3.48 9.80
CA MET A 690 15.34 4.82 9.37
C MET A 690 16.43 4.71 8.31
N SER A 691 16.09 5.07 7.08
CA SER A 691 16.97 4.82 5.94
C SER A 691 18.25 5.66 5.97
N TYR A 692 19.39 5.01 5.70
CA TYR A 692 20.58 5.74 5.25
C TYR A 692 20.23 6.51 3.96
N GLY A 693 20.48 7.82 3.98
CA GLY A 693 20.03 8.78 2.98
C GLY A 693 18.88 9.66 3.47
N SER A 694 17.89 9.12 4.19
CA SER A 694 16.93 9.95 4.93
C SER A 694 17.63 10.69 6.08
N ILE A 695 18.32 9.91 6.91
CA ILE A 695 19.26 10.41 7.92
C ILE A 695 20.71 10.32 7.43
N SER A 696 21.59 11.10 8.05
CA SER A 696 23.02 11.14 7.80
C SER A 696 23.72 9.86 8.24
N LEU A 697 24.92 9.60 7.70
CA LEU A 697 25.72 8.43 8.08
C LEU A 697 26.05 8.46 9.58
N GLU A 698 26.34 9.65 10.10
CA GLU A 698 26.67 9.89 11.49
C GLU A 698 25.50 9.52 12.41
N ALA A 699 24.29 10.01 12.12
CA ALA A 699 23.10 9.69 12.91
C ALA A 699 22.73 8.20 12.83
N HIS A 700 22.83 7.59 11.64
CA HIS A 700 22.52 6.17 11.40
C HIS A 700 23.47 5.24 12.17
N THR A 701 24.78 5.46 12.00
CA THR A 701 25.83 4.68 12.68
C THR A 701 25.76 4.85 14.20
N THR A 702 25.46 6.06 14.68
CA THR A 702 25.30 6.34 16.12
C THR A 702 24.18 5.52 16.75
N LEU A 703 23.03 5.40 16.06
CA LEU A 703 21.92 4.55 16.51
C LEU A 703 22.32 3.07 16.53
N ALA A 704 22.92 2.56 15.45
CA ALA A 704 23.35 1.16 15.37
C ALA A 704 24.36 0.80 16.49
N VAL A 705 25.36 1.65 16.73
CA VAL A 705 26.33 1.47 17.82
C VAL A 705 25.66 1.50 19.20
N ALA A 706 24.68 2.38 19.42
CA ALA A 706 23.94 2.44 20.67
C ALA A 706 23.11 1.16 20.92
N MET A 707 22.34 0.70 19.92
CA MET A 707 21.51 -0.51 20.06
C MET A 707 22.36 -1.78 20.25
N ASN A 708 23.44 -1.92 19.49
CA ASN A 708 24.36 -3.05 19.64
C ASN A 708 25.02 -3.09 21.05
N LYS A 709 25.34 -1.93 21.65
CA LYS A 709 25.82 -1.84 23.04
C LYS A 709 24.75 -2.23 24.08
N LEU A 710 23.47 -1.99 23.79
CA LEU A 710 22.33 -2.35 24.65
C LEU A 710 21.91 -3.82 24.51
N GLY A 711 22.31 -4.50 23.42
CA GLY A 711 21.75 -5.80 23.05
C GLY A 711 20.33 -5.72 22.47
N GLY A 712 19.88 -4.53 22.06
CA GLY A 712 18.64 -4.31 21.30
C GLY A 712 18.91 -4.27 19.79
N LYS A 713 17.86 -4.05 18.98
CA LYS A 713 17.93 -4.15 17.51
C LYS A 713 17.94 -2.76 16.84
N SER A 714 18.59 -2.64 15.67
CA SER A 714 18.50 -1.45 14.81
C SER A 714 18.13 -1.81 13.36
N ASN A 715 17.29 -1.02 12.71
CA ASN A 715 16.71 -1.33 11.40
C ASN A 715 16.92 -0.19 10.36
N THR A 716 17.03 -0.56 9.08
CA THR A 716 17.17 0.35 7.93
C THR A 716 16.36 -0.17 6.74
N GLU A 717 15.47 0.68 6.17
CA GLU A 717 14.62 0.35 5.03
C GLU A 717 14.91 1.26 3.82
N GLY A 718 14.31 0.95 2.66
CA GLY A 718 14.17 1.87 1.52
C GLY A 718 13.03 2.87 1.71
N GLY A 719 12.81 3.77 0.76
CA GLY A 719 11.71 4.75 0.80
C GLY A 719 11.92 5.95 -0.14
N GLU A 720 10.93 6.86 -0.21
CA GLU A 720 11.00 8.08 -1.04
C GLU A 720 12.18 8.97 -0.62
N LEU A 721 13.19 9.07 -1.48
CA LEU A 721 14.40 9.86 -1.24
C LEU A 721 14.56 10.89 -2.38
N PRO A 722 14.37 12.20 -2.09
CA PRO A 722 14.54 13.26 -3.09
C PRO A 722 15.94 13.23 -3.73
N GLY A 723 16.03 13.41 -5.05
CA GLY A 723 17.26 13.18 -5.82
C GLY A 723 18.47 14.02 -5.38
N HIS A 724 18.24 15.22 -4.86
CA HIS A 724 19.27 16.07 -4.26
C HIS A 724 19.88 15.50 -2.95
N LYS A 725 19.36 14.39 -2.42
CA LYS A 725 19.95 13.59 -1.32
C LYS A 725 20.58 12.28 -1.82
N VAL A 726 20.44 11.93 -3.11
CA VAL A 726 21.01 10.73 -3.74
C VAL A 726 22.36 11.10 -4.35
N ILE A 727 23.38 11.28 -3.51
CA ILE A 727 24.71 11.74 -3.90
C ILE A 727 25.82 10.91 -3.24
N GLY A 728 26.97 10.81 -3.90
CA GLY A 728 28.15 10.10 -3.40
C GLY A 728 27.83 8.65 -2.99
N ASP A 729 28.25 8.28 -1.78
CA ASP A 729 28.11 6.94 -1.24
C ASP A 729 26.67 6.41 -1.26
N ILE A 730 25.63 7.26 -1.15
CA ILE A 730 24.22 6.83 -1.19
C ILE A 730 23.83 6.30 -2.57
N ALA A 731 24.34 6.91 -3.64
CA ALA A 731 24.11 6.46 -5.00
C ALA A 731 24.83 5.12 -5.24
N VAL A 732 26.04 4.95 -4.69
CA VAL A 732 26.80 3.69 -4.73
C VAL A 732 26.11 2.59 -3.94
N THR A 733 25.71 2.84 -2.68
CA THR A 733 25.04 1.86 -1.80
C THR A 733 23.70 1.37 -2.37
N ARG A 734 23.02 2.19 -3.17
CA ARG A 734 21.72 1.85 -3.78
C ARG A 734 21.82 1.43 -5.25
N ASN A 735 23.03 1.25 -5.81
CA ASN A 735 23.26 0.98 -7.23
C ASN A 735 22.41 1.89 -8.15
N SER A 736 22.44 3.20 -7.89
CA SER A 736 21.59 4.21 -8.50
C SER A 736 22.40 5.33 -9.15
N THR A 737 21.84 5.95 -10.18
CA THR A 737 22.33 7.21 -10.75
C THR A 737 22.28 8.33 -9.69
N ALA A 738 23.37 9.08 -9.53
CA ALA A 738 23.43 10.21 -8.61
C ALA A 738 22.58 11.40 -9.11
N GLY A 739 21.93 12.11 -8.20
CA GLY A 739 21.03 13.23 -8.49
C GLY A 739 19.59 12.83 -8.83
N VAL A 740 19.35 11.57 -9.21
CA VAL A 740 18.02 11.07 -9.58
C VAL A 740 17.16 10.78 -8.34
N GLY A 741 15.89 11.16 -8.40
CA GLY A 741 14.93 10.92 -7.31
C GLY A 741 14.54 9.44 -7.20
N LEU A 742 14.70 8.86 -6.01
CA LEU A 742 14.34 7.48 -5.75
C LEU A 742 12.95 7.40 -5.12
N ILE A 743 11.95 7.15 -5.95
CA ILE A 743 10.60 6.73 -5.52
C ILE A 743 10.59 5.21 -5.60
N SER A 744 10.40 4.54 -4.47
CA SER A 744 10.22 3.08 -4.46
C SER A 744 8.82 2.73 -5.00
N PRO A 745 8.65 1.59 -5.70
CA PRO A 745 7.31 1.11 -6.05
C PRO A 745 6.46 0.98 -4.77
N PRO A 746 5.16 1.33 -4.80
CA PRO A 746 4.27 1.10 -3.67
C PRO A 746 4.16 -0.37 -3.25
N PRO A 747 4.09 -1.36 -4.17
CA PRO A 747 4.09 -2.77 -3.80
C PRO A 747 5.49 -3.36 -3.74
N HIS A 748 5.63 -4.40 -2.95
CA HIS A 748 6.62 -5.44 -3.18
C HIS A 748 6.14 -6.27 -4.38
N HIS A 749 6.86 -6.25 -5.51
CA HIS A 749 6.45 -6.98 -6.73
C HIS A 749 6.53 -8.51 -6.58
N ASP A 750 7.12 -8.97 -5.47
CA ASP A 750 7.21 -10.34 -5.01
C ASP A 750 6.23 -10.67 -3.86
N ILE A 751 5.24 -9.80 -3.59
CA ILE A 751 4.16 -10.01 -2.62
C ILE A 751 2.85 -9.45 -3.19
N TYR A 752 2.07 -10.26 -3.93
CA TYR A 752 0.73 -9.87 -4.41
C TYR A 752 -0.41 -10.56 -3.66
N SER A 753 -0.10 -11.54 -2.82
CA SER A 753 -1.03 -12.27 -1.98
C SER A 753 -0.31 -12.84 -0.75
N ILE A 754 -1.04 -13.56 0.11
CA ILE A 754 -0.50 -14.07 1.37
C ILE A 754 0.40 -15.30 1.18
N GLU A 755 0.16 -16.10 0.13
CA GLU A 755 1.03 -17.19 -0.26
C GLU A 755 2.34 -16.71 -0.91
N ASP A 756 2.32 -15.57 -1.63
CA ASP A 756 3.54 -14.92 -2.12
C ASP A 756 4.39 -14.40 -0.93
N LEU A 757 3.75 -13.85 0.12
CA LEU A 757 4.43 -13.49 1.36
C LEU A 757 5.09 -14.72 2.01
N ALA A 758 4.37 -15.84 2.15
CA ALA A 758 4.88 -17.08 2.75
C ALA A 758 6.13 -17.63 2.04
N GLN A 759 6.43 -17.16 0.83
CA GLN A 759 7.64 -17.51 0.09
C GLN A 759 8.90 -16.71 0.52
N LEU A 760 8.79 -15.72 1.41
CA LEU A 760 9.86 -14.74 1.70
C LEU A 760 10.33 -14.70 3.17
N ILE A 761 9.58 -15.26 4.13
CA ILE A 761 9.52 -14.66 5.47
C ILE A 761 10.73 -14.93 6.39
N PHE A 762 11.07 -13.88 7.17
CA PHE A 762 11.57 -14.01 8.54
C PHE A 762 10.80 -13.01 9.46
N ASP A 763 10.84 -11.71 9.12
CA ASP A 763 10.14 -10.62 9.82
C ASP A 763 9.14 -9.89 8.89
N LEU A 764 8.00 -9.40 9.42
CA LEU A 764 7.09 -8.50 8.68
C LEU A 764 6.63 -7.27 9.48
N LYS A 765 6.41 -6.17 8.76
CA LYS A 765 5.85 -4.91 9.23
C LYS A 765 4.50 -4.61 8.57
N LEU A 766 3.50 -4.37 9.40
CA LEU A 766 2.16 -3.90 9.07
C LEU A 766 1.91 -2.53 9.73
N VAL A 767 0.88 -1.83 9.28
CA VAL A 767 0.41 -0.56 9.83
C VAL A 767 -1.04 -0.73 10.29
N SER A 768 -1.38 -0.09 11.41
CA SER A 768 -2.70 -0.17 12.06
C SER A 768 -3.84 0.30 11.13
N GLU A 769 -4.78 -0.59 10.82
CA GLU A 769 -6.07 -0.34 10.16
C GLU A 769 -7.11 -1.41 10.59
N ALA A 770 -8.39 -1.29 10.22
CA ALA A 770 -9.37 -2.36 10.46
C ALA A 770 -9.08 -3.61 9.62
N GLY A 771 -9.11 -4.79 10.26
CA GLY A 771 -8.80 -6.06 9.63
C GLY A 771 -7.31 -6.43 9.68
N VAL A 772 -6.45 -5.57 10.27
CA VAL A 772 -5.01 -5.85 10.40
C VAL A 772 -4.76 -7.12 11.22
N GLY A 773 -5.65 -7.48 12.17
CA GLY A 773 -5.52 -8.70 12.95
C GLY A 773 -5.74 -9.98 12.12
N VAL A 774 -6.64 -9.93 11.14
CA VAL A 774 -6.87 -11.03 10.18
C VAL A 774 -5.69 -11.15 9.22
N THR A 775 -5.17 -10.03 8.73
CA THR A 775 -3.93 -10.02 7.93
C THR A 775 -2.78 -10.64 8.74
N ALA A 776 -2.61 -10.24 10.01
CA ALA A 776 -1.60 -10.80 10.89
C ALA A 776 -1.79 -12.31 11.16
N SER A 777 -3.01 -12.84 11.26
CA SER A 777 -3.21 -14.29 11.40
C SER A 777 -2.72 -15.07 10.19
N GLY A 778 -2.97 -14.57 8.97
CA GLY A 778 -2.45 -15.17 7.75
C GLY A 778 -0.93 -15.03 7.61
N VAL A 779 -0.35 -13.91 8.05
CA VAL A 779 1.10 -13.69 8.12
C VAL A 779 1.78 -14.71 9.05
N VAL A 780 1.19 -14.98 10.23
CA VAL A 780 1.71 -15.99 11.17
C VAL A 780 1.50 -17.41 10.66
N LYS A 781 0.37 -17.71 9.98
CA LYS A 781 0.17 -18.96 9.22
C LYS A 781 1.21 -19.14 8.11
N GLY A 782 1.68 -18.04 7.50
CA GLY A 782 2.79 -18.01 6.53
C GLY A 782 4.18 -18.21 7.14
N HIS A 783 4.29 -18.58 8.42
CA HIS A 783 5.52 -18.82 9.18
C HIS A 783 6.32 -17.56 9.60
N ALA A 784 5.69 -16.38 9.71
CA ALA A 784 6.37 -15.20 10.26
C ALA A 784 6.75 -15.36 11.74
N ASP A 785 8.01 -15.11 12.10
CA ASP A 785 8.49 -15.14 13.49
C ASP A 785 8.20 -13.82 14.23
N HIS A 786 8.21 -12.67 13.52
CA HIS A 786 7.89 -11.34 14.06
C HIS A 786 6.83 -10.60 13.24
N VAL A 787 5.86 -9.98 13.93
CA VAL A 787 4.86 -9.07 13.34
C VAL A 787 4.90 -7.72 14.05
N LEU A 788 5.32 -6.68 13.32
CA LEU A 788 5.30 -5.28 13.79
C LEU A 788 3.99 -4.59 13.37
N ILE A 789 3.27 -4.00 14.32
CA ILE A 789 2.15 -3.09 14.07
C ILE A 789 2.55 -1.63 14.33
N SER A 790 2.70 -0.85 13.26
CA SER A 790 3.01 0.59 13.28
C SER A 790 1.75 1.47 13.37
N GLY A 791 1.79 2.54 14.17
CA GLY A 791 0.73 3.55 14.26
C GLY A 791 0.81 4.66 13.19
N HIS A 792 -0.31 5.36 12.95
CA HIS A 792 -0.38 6.52 12.03
C HIS A 792 0.57 7.67 12.40
N ASP A 793 1.02 7.71 13.66
CA ASP A 793 1.87 8.75 14.23
C ASP A 793 3.37 8.48 13.95
N GLY A 794 3.69 7.38 13.24
CA GLY A 794 5.02 7.03 12.74
C GLY A 794 5.71 8.17 11.97
N GLY A 795 7.03 8.30 12.18
CA GLY A 795 7.84 9.36 11.57
C GLY A 795 8.34 9.02 10.17
N THR A 796 8.32 9.98 9.25
CA THR A 796 8.89 9.83 7.89
C THR A 796 9.91 10.91 7.53
N GLY A 797 10.90 10.55 6.70
CA GLY A 797 11.86 11.49 6.12
C GLY A 797 11.26 12.39 5.03
N ALA A 798 10.33 11.84 4.24
CA ALA A 798 9.58 12.51 3.18
C ALA A 798 8.29 11.72 2.90
N SER A 799 7.14 12.40 2.84
CA SER A 799 5.87 11.85 2.35
C SER A 799 4.90 12.99 2.01
N ARG A 800 3.80 12.71 1.32
CA ARG A 800 2.75 13.73 1.05
C ARG A 800 1.92 13.98 2.32
N TRP A 801 1.49 15.22 2.53
CA TRP A 801 0.76 15.59 3.76
C TRP A 801 -0.56 14.84 3.94
N THR A 802 -1.27 14.53 2.85
CA THR A 802 -2.46 13.66 2.86
C THR A 802 -2.15 12.28 3.44
N GLY A 803 -0.97 11.72 3.14
CA GLY A 803 -0.52 10.45 3.72
C GLY A 803 -0.23 10.58 5.22
N ILE A 804 0.49 11.62 5.62
CA ILE A 804 0.89 11.84 7.03
C ILE A 804 -0.33 12.08 7.94
N LYS A 805 -1.33 12.85 7.49
CA LYS A 805 -2.49 13.23 8.31
C LYS A 805 -3.65 12.23 8.30
N ASN A 806 -3.87 11.56 7.17
CA ASN A 806 -5.16 10.95 6.86
C ASN A 806 -5.09 9.46 6.48
N ALA A 807 -3.97 8.77 6.67
CA ALA A 807 -3.86 7.32 6.46
C ALA A 807 -3.38 6.60 7.72
N GLY A 808 -3.93 5.40 7.96
CA GLY A 808 -3.65 4.58 9.14
C GLY A 808 -4.36 5.05 10.41
N LEU A 809 -4.30 4.20 11.44
CA LEU A 809 -4.96 4.36 12.73
C LEU A 809 -3.95 4.44 13.90
N PRO A 810 -4.40 4.81 15.12
CA PRO A 810 -3.60 4.66 16.32
C PRO A 810 -3.12 3.21 16.49
N TRP A 811 -1.89 3.00 16.95
CA TRP A 811 -1.36 1.65 17.15
C TRP A 811 -2.11 0.91 18.25
N GLU A 812 -2.72 1.63 19.21
CA GLU A 812 -3.52 1.05 20.29
C GLU A 812 -4.62 0.12 19.75
N LEU A 813 -5.28 0.51 18.64
CA LEU A 813 -6.34 -0.30 18.02
C LEU A 813 -5.78 -1.52 17.28
N GLY A 814 -4.85 -1.32 16.34
CA GLY A 814 -4.31 -2.40 15.52
C GLY A 814 -3.50 -3.42 16.31
N LEU A 815 -2.79 -3.01 17.36
CA LEU A 815 -2.07 -3.90 18.26
C LEU A 815 -3.04 -4.81 19.03
N ALA A 816 -4.06 -4.21 19.65
CA ALA A 816 -5.05 -4.96 20.42
C ALA A 816 -5.88 -5.89 19.52
N GLU A 817 -6.29 -5.42 18.33
CA GLU A 817 -6.94 -6.26 17.32
C GLU A 817 -6.07 -7.44 16.92
N THR A 818 -4.79 -7.21 16.63
CA THR A 818 -3.83 -8.26 16.27
C THR A 818 -3.66 -9.28 17.39
N HIS A 819 -3.46 -8.80 18.63
CA HIS A 819 -3.33 -9.66 19.79
C HIS A 819 -4.60 -10.50 20.04
N GLN A 820 -5.78 -9.87 20.04
CA GLN A 820 -7.08 -10.55 20.22
C GLN A 820 -7.34 -11.57 19.11
N THR A 821 -7.06 -11.23 17.85
CA THR A 821 -7.27 -12.13 16.69
C THR A 821 -6.33 -13.34 16.73
N LEU A 822 -5.05 -13.13 17.05
CA LEU A 822 -4.08 -14.23 17.18
C LEU A 822 -4.36 -15.13 18.39
N VAL A 823 -4.92 -14.59 19.49
CA VAL A 823 -5.36 -15.40 20.64
C VAL A 823 -6.63 -16.20 20.29
N ALA A 824 -7.61 -15.59 19.62
CA ALA A 824 -8.81 -16.29 19.15
C ALA A 824 -8.46 -17.49 18.24
N ASN A 825 -7.49 -17.31 17.35
CA ASN A 825 -7.03 -18.32 16.42
C ASN A 825 -5.96 -19.29 16.97
N ASP A 826 -5.49 -19.10 18.21
CA ASP A 826 -4.39 -19.89 18.83
C ASP A 826 -3.09 -19.91 17.99
N LEU A 827 -2.79 -18.75 17.42
CA LEU A 827 -1.57 -18.43 16.69
C LEU A 827 -0.63 -17.54 17.50
N ARG A 828 -1.12 -16.87 18.55
CA ARG A 828 -0.35 -15.90 19.35
C ARG A 828 0.93 -16.46 19.97
N GLY A 829 0.97 -17.76 20.26
CA GLY A 829 2.15 -18.45 20.80
C GLY A 829 3.30 -18.63 19.81
N ARG A 830 3.09 -18.41 18.50
CA ARG A 830 4.02 -18.74 17.41
C ARG A 830 4.86 -17.56 16.91
N ALA A 831 4.47 -16.32 17.23
CA ALA A 831 5.09 -15.12 16.68
C ALA A 831 5.18 -14.00 17.74
N VAL A 832 6.25 -13.21 17.67
CA VAL A 832 6.48 -12.06 18.53
C VAL A 832 5.76 -10.83 17.99
N LEU A 833 4.97 -10.16 18.83
CA LEU A 833 4.32 -8.89 18.46
C LEU A 833 5.19 -7.69 18.82
N GLN A 834 5.56 -6.89 17.83
CA GLN A 834 6.21 -5.59 18.02
C GLN A 834 5.20 -4.46 17.75
N THR A 835 5.37 -3.30 18.40
CA THR A 835 4.65 -2.08 18.01
C THR A 835 5.56 -0.86 17.94
N ASP A 836 5.24 0.10 17.06
CA ASP A 836 5.85 1.44 17.06
C ASP A 836 4.81 2.53 16.74
N GLY A 837 5.14 3.78 17.07
CA GLY A 837 4.22 4.92 16.92
C GLY A 837 4.30 5.90 18.09
N GLN A 838 5.16 6.91 17.95
CA GLN A 838 5.47 7.92 18.98
C GLN A 838 5.58 7.40 20.44
N LEU A 839 6.10 6.17 20.65
CA LEU A 839 6.49 5.69 21.97
C LEU A 839 7.60 6.60 22.51
N LYS A 840 7.45 7.10 23.76
CA LYS A 840 8.31 8.15 24.34
C LYS A 840 8.70 7.90 25.79
N THR A 841 7.80 7.28 26.55
CA THR A 841 7.92 7.06 28.00
C THR A 841 7.82 5.58 28.32
N GLY A 842 8.31 5.18 29.49
CA GLY A 842 8.09 3.83 30.02
C GLY A 842 6.60 3.52 30.19
N ARG A 843 5.78 4.54 30.47
CA ARG A 843 4.32 4.40 30.49
C ARG A 843 3.71 4.03 29.13
N ASP A 844 4.17 4.62 28.03
CA ASP A 844 3.68 4.23 26.68
C ASP A 844 4.00 2.74 26.42
N VAL A 845 5.19 2.29 26.82
CA VAL A 845 5.63 0.88 26.69
C VAL A 845 4.81 -0.08 27.54
N VAL A 846 4.54 0.26 28.80
CA VAL A 846 3.70 -0.60 29.65
C VAL A 846 2.28 -0.71 29.08
N ILE A 847 1.69 0.38 28.56
CA ILE A 847 0.38 0.30 27.89
C ILE A 847 0.46 -0.61 26.66
N ALA A 848 1.49 -0.49 25.83
CA ALA A 848 1.71 -1.39 24.69
C ALA A 848 1.86 -2.87 25.11
N ALA A 849 2.59 -3.15 26.19
CA ALA A 849 2.72 -4.50 26.74
C ALA A 849 1.36 -5.06 27.18
N LEU A 850 0.62 -4.31 28.00
CA LEU A 850 -0.71 -4.69 28.49
C LEU A 850 -1.70 -4.91 27.32
N LEU A 851 -1.59 -4.17 26.21
CA LEU A 851 -2.38 -4.37 24.98
C LEU A 851 -1.90 -5.56 24.10
N GLY A 852 -0.73 -6.14 24.37
CA GLY A 852 -0.28 -7.39 23.74
C GLY A 852 1.13 -7.40 23.11
N ALA A 853 1.89 -6.31 23.15
CA ALA A 853 3.23 -6.23 22.54
C ALA A 853 4.35 -6.83 23.43
N GLU A 854 5.36 -7.40 22.78
CA GLU A 854 6.57 -8.00 23.36
C GLU A 854 7.84 -7.17 23.12
N GLU A 855 7.88 -6.48 21.97
CA GLU A 855 8.98 -5.61 21.52
C GLU A 855 8.46 -4.22 21.14
N PHE A 856 9.31 -3.21 21.25
CA PHE A 856 8.92 -1.80 21.20
C PHE A 856 9.84 -0.99 20.28
N GLY A 857 9.27 -0.39 19.23
CA GLY A 857 9.99 0.38 18.23
C GLY A 857 10.03 1.88 18.54
N PHE A 858 11.23 2.49 18.43
CA PHE A 858 11.45 3.90 18.71
C PHE A 858 12.18 4.59 17.56
N SER A 859 11.54 5.60 16.96
CA SER A 859 12.12 6.38 15.87
C SER A 859 12.35 7.83 16.28
N THR A 860 11.29 8.55 16.66
CA THR A 860 11.37 9.99 16.92
C THR A 860 12.12 10.34 18.22
N ALA A 861 11.93 9.60 19.31
CA ALA A 861 12.60 9.90 20.58
C ALA A 861 14.13 9.72 20.52
N PRO A 862 14.70 8.63 19.96
CA PRO A 862 16.15 8.52 19.75
C PRO A 862 16.71 9.66 18.89
N LEU A 863 16.04 10.05 17.80
CA LEU A 863 16.46 11.22 17.00
C LEU A 863 16.45 12.53 17.81
N ILE A 864 15.51 12.70 18.75
CA ILE A 864 15.50 13.87 19.65
C ILE A 864 16.71 13.84 20.60
N THR A 865 17.06 12.70 21.20
CA THR A 865 18.25 12.59 22.08
C THR A 865 19.56 12.88 21.34
N LEU A 866 19.63 12.56 20.05
CA LEU A 866 20.75 12.92 19.16
C LEU A 866 20.75 14.40 18.74
N GLY A 867 19.71 15.16 19.06
CA GLY A 867 19.64 16.61 18.85
C GLY A 867 18.50 17.12 17.94
N CYS A 868 17.56 16.27 17.52
CA CYS A 868 16.46 16.72 16.67
C CYS A 868 15.55 17.74 17.39
N ILE A 869 15.35 18.89 16.75
CA ILE A 869 14.54 20.03 17.23
C ILE A 869 13.16 20.13 16.53
N MET A 870 12.68 19.03 15.94
CA MET A 870 11.34 18.93 15.31
C MET A 870 11.03 19.99 14.23
N MET A 871 12.02 20.41 13.45
CA MET A 871 11.85 21.47 12.43
C MET A 871 11.01 21.06 11.19
N ARG A 872 10.72 19.75 11.02
CA ARG A 872 9.92 19.18 9.90
C ARG A 872 10.40 19.53 8.48
N LYS A 873 11.72 19.69 8.29
CA LYS A 873 12.37 19.95 6.99
C LYS A 873 13.28 18.81 6.49
N CYS A 874 13.05 17.58 6.95
CA CYS A 874 13.89 16.41 6.65
C CYS A 874 13.98 16.10 5.13
N HIS A 875 12.88 16.38 4.41
CA HIS A 875 12.74 16.25 2.96
C HIS A 875 13.45 17.37 2.16
N LYS A 876 13.88 18.47 2.80
CA LYS A 876 14.50 19.64 2.14
C LYS A 876 16.03 19.66 2.24
N ASN A 877 16.64 18.58 2.73
CA ASN A 877 18.08 18.45 2.98
C ASN A 877 18.71 19.54 3.88
N THR A 878 17.90 20.35 4.57
CA THR A 878 18.32 21.57 5.30
C THR A 878 18.21 21.38 6.82
N CYS A 879 18.53 20.19 7.31
CA CYS A 879 18.50 19.88 8.74
C CYS A 879 19.59 20.68 9.49
N PRO A 880 19.25 21.58 10.42
CA PRO A 880 20.21 22.49 11.05
C PRO A 880 21.20 21.80 12.01
N VAL A 881 20.89 20.57 12.43
CA VAL A 881 21.61 19.77 13.44
C VAL A 881 22.28 18.52 12.86
N GLY A 882 22.48 18.45 11.53
CA GLY A 882 23.20 17.35 10.88
C GLY A 882 22.53 15.97 10.85
N ILE A 883 21.32 15.81 11.39
CA ILE A 883 20.61 14.52 11.45
C ILE A 883 19.98 14.11 10.11
N ALA A 884 19.09 14.93 9.53
CA ALA A 884 18.29 14.56 8.35
C ALA A 884 18.78 15.28 7.08
N THR A 885 20.08 15.22 6.81
CA THR A 885 20.74 15.92 5.71
C THR A 885 21.98 15.17 5.20
N GLN A 886 22.25 15.33 3.91
CA GLN A 886 23.44 14.86 3.20
C GLN A 886 24.35 16.01 2.77
N ASP A 887 24.00 17.25 3.10
CA ASP A 887 24.87 18.42 2.94
C ASP A 887 26.08 18.27 3.88
N PRO A 888 27.34 18.29 3.38
CA PRO A 888 28.52 18.10 4.22
C PRO A 888 28.71 19.16 5.31
N VAL A 889 28.35 20.42 5.04
CA VAL A 889 28.47 21.55 5.99
C VAL A 889 27.43 21.44 7.10
N LEU A 890 26.23 20.93 6.79
CA LEU A 890 25.22 20.66 7.81
C LEU A 890 25.51 19.37 8.59
N ARG A 891 26.06 18.32 7.97
CA ARG A 891 26.48 17.08 8.65
C ARG A 891 27.56 17.34 9.71
N GLN A 892 28.50 18.25 9.47
CA GLN A 892 29.49 18.69 10.46
C GLN A 892 28.88 19.30 11.75
N LYS A 893 27.60 19.65 11.75
CA LYS A 893 26.88 20.15 12.95
C LYS A 893 26.24 19.04 13.80
N PHE A 894 26.37 17.78 13.39
CA PHE A 894 25.90 16.64 14.17
C PHE A 894 26.73 16.48 15.45
N ALA A 895 26.06 16.54 16.61
CA ALA A 895 26.68 16.45 17.94
C ALA A 895 26.09 15.32 18.80
N GLY A 896 25.32 14.41 18.19
CA GLY A 896 24.76 13.25 18.88
C GLY A 896 25.85 12.22 19.20
N GLN A 897 25.71 11.52 20.33
CA GLN A 897 26.62 10.46 20.78
C GLN A 897 25.81 9.19 21.11
N PRO A 898 26.37 7.98 20.96
CA PRO A 898 25.68 6.73 21.31
C PRO A 898 25.19 6.73 22.76
N GLU A 899 25.96 7.34 23.66
CA GLU A 899 25.70 7.42 25.09
C GLU A 899 24.39 8.18 25.39
N HIS A 900 23.99 9.18 24.58
CA HIS A 900 22.71 9.88 24.76
C HIS A 900 21.51 8.94 24.56
N VAL A 901 21.61 8.03 23.58
CA VAL A 901 20.56 7.05 23.25
C VAL A 901 20.53 5.94 24.31
N ILE A 902 21.70 5.49 24.75
CA ILE A 902 21.87 4.50 25.84
C ILE A 902 21.26 5.03 27.15
N ASN A 903 21.60 6.24 27.56
CA ASN A 903 21.07 6.89 28.76
C ASN A 903 19.53 6.97 28.71
N PHE A 904 18.97 7.41 27.59
CA PHE A 904 17.53 7.46 27.38
C PHE A 904 16.85 6.10 27.56
N PHE A 905 17.37 5.05 26.92
CA PHE A 905 16.77 3.72 27.02
C PHE A 905 16.88 3.11 28.43
N PHE A 906 17.96 3.36 29.17
CA PHE A 906 18.05 2.94 30.57
C PHE A 906 17.09 3.72 31.49
N MET A 907 16.95 5.03 31.32
CA MET A 907 15.97 5.81 32.11
C MET A 907 14.51 5.40 31.79
N LEU A 908 14.22 5.10 30.53
CA LEU A 908 12.93 4.58 30.08
C LEU A 908 12.66 3.17 30.64
N ALA A 909 13.65 2.28 30.63
CA ALA A 909 13.55 0.95 31.22
C ALA A 909 13.36 1.00 32.75
N GLU A 910 13.99 1.94 33.44
CA GLU A 910 13.79 2.11 34.89
C GLU A 910 12.38 2.64 35.21
N GLU A 911 11.81 3.54 34.41
CA GLU A 911 10.40 3.94 34.53
C GLU A 911 9.45 2.76 34.32
N ILE A 912 9.75 1.85 33.38
CA ILE A 912 8.98 0.61 33.21
C ILE A 912 9.03 -0.23 34.50
N ARG A 913 10.22 -0.40 35.11
CA ARG A 913 10.38 -1.18 36.36
C ARG A 913 9.61 -0.56 37.53
N GLU A 914 9.64 0.77 37.66
CA GLU A 914 8.85 1.50 38.66
C GLU A 914 7.34 1.25 38.51
N ILE A 915 6.84 1.14 37.28
CA ILE A 915 5.42 0.83 36.98
C ILE A 915 5.12 -0.66 37.21
N MET A 916 6.01 -1.55 36.79
CA MET A 916 5.87 -3.01 37.02
C MET A 916 5.75 -3.34 38.50
N ALA A 917 6.57 -2.73 39.35
CA ALA A 917 6.49 -2.89 40.80
C ALA A 917 5.14 -2.42 41.38
N GLN A 918 4.58 -1.33 40.85
CA GLN A 918 3.25 -0.81 41.22
C GLN A 918 2.09 -1.69 40.72
N LEU A 919 2.31 -2.45 39.65
CA LEU A 919 1.35 -3.39 39.06
C LEU A 919 1.56 -4.85 39.52
N GLY A 920 2.57 -5.12 40.37
CA GLY A 920 2.81 -6.44 40.95
C GLY A 920 3.43 -7.47 40.01
N PHE A 921 4.13 -7.03 38.95
CA PHE A 921 4.73 -7.89 37.93
C PHE A 921 6.25 -7.95 38.05
N GLN A 922 6.83 -9.16 38.09
CA GLN A 922 8.28 -9.37 38.17
C GLN A 922 8.94 -9.29 36.78
N THR A 923 8.26 -9.77 35.74
CA THR A 923 8.76 -9.76 34.35
C THR A 923 7.78 -9.10 33.38
N VAL A 924 8.31 -8.53 32.28
CA VAL A 924 7.50 -7.94 31.20
C VAL A 924 6.55 -8.97 30.59
N ASN A 925 6.95 -10.25 30.56
CA ASN A 925 6.10 -11.32 30.04
C ASN A 925 4.79 -11.49 30.82
N GLU A 926 4.78 -11.27 32.14
CA GLU A 926 3.56 -11.36 32.95
C GLU A 926 2.56 -10.24 32.65
N MET A 927 3.02 -9.13 32.08
CA MET A 927 2.16 -8.01 31.66
C MET A 927 1.47 -8.23 30.31
N ILE A 928 1.99 -9.12 29.45
CA ILE A 928 1.56 -9.15 28.05
C ILE A 928 0.09 -9.56 27.94
N GLY A 929 -0.72 -8.71 27.32
CA GLY A 929 -2.16 -8.93 27.14
C GLY A 929 -3.01 -8.70 28.39
N ARG A 930 -2.43 -8.23 29.51
CA ARG A 930 -3.14 -7.93 30.77
C ARG A 930 -3.92 -6.62 30.73
N VAL A 931 -4.76 -6.44 29.72
CA VAL A 931 -5.67 -5.27 29.60
C VAL A 931 -6.64 -5.15 30.78
N ASP A 932 -6.82 -6.21 31.58
CA ASP A 932 -7.54 -6.17 32.84
C ASP A 932 -6.91 -5.23 33.89
N MET A 933 -5.64 -4.83 33.73
CA MET A 933 -4.97 -3.82 34.55
C MET A 933 -5.20 -2.37 34.08
N LEU A 934 -5.89 -2.18 32.96
CA LEU A 934 -6.25 -0.88 32.41
C LEU A 934 -7.72 -0.54 32.69
N GLU A 935 -8.00 0.75 32.84
CA GLU A 935 -9.37 1.30 32.85
C GLU A 935 -9.37 2.71 32.25
N VAL A 936 -10.56 3.23 31.92
CA VAL A 936 -10.71 4.57 31.33
C VAL A 936 -10.60 5.66 32.41
N ASP A 937 -9.81 6.68 32.15
CA ASP A 937 -9.70 7.89 32.97
C ASP A 937 -10.90 8.80 32.73
N LYS A 938 -11.90 8.67 33.62
CA LYS A 938 -13.15 9.44 33.57
C LYS A 938 -12.94 10.96 33.65
N GLU A 939 -11.84 11.44 34.24
CA GLU A 939 -11.56 12.87 34.28
C GLU A 939 -11.24 13.42 32.88
N VAL A 940 -10.52 12.62 32.07
CA VAL A 940 -10.19 12.98 30.68
C VAL A 940 -11.45 12.96 29.81
N THR A 941 -12.30 11.94 29.92
CA THR A 941 -13.54 11.86 29.12
C THR A 941 -14.54 12.97 29.45
N LEU A 942 -14.53 13.50 30.69
CA LEU A 942 -15.36 14.63 31.10
C LEU A 942 -14.80 16.00 30.68
N SER A 943 -13.53 16.07 30.29
CA SER A 943 -12.85 17.33 29.94
C SER A 943 -13.20 17.90 28.56
N ASN A 944 -13.69 17.07 27.63
CA ASN A 944 -14.05 17.47 26.27
C ASN A 944 -15.44 16.91 25.92
N GLU A 945 -16.34 17.76 25.41
CA GLU A 945 -17.69 17.36 25.02
C GLU A 945 -17.72 16.25 23.95
N LYS A 946 -16.73 16.23 23.05
CA LYS A 946 -16.58 15.22 22.00
C LYS A 946 -16.27 13.81 22.54
N LEU A 947 -15.72 13.71 23.76
CA LEU A 947 -15.34 12.45 24.40
C LEU A 947 -16.43 11.86 25.30
N LYS A 948 -17.57 12.53 25.50
CA LYS A 948 -18.65 12.06 26.38
C LYS A 948 -19.20 10.67 26.00
N ASN A 949 -19.21 10.37 24.70
CA ASN A 949 -19.68 9.11 24.15
C ASN A 949 -18.51 8.27 23.60
N ILE A 950 -17.28 8.45 24.08
CA ILE A 950 -16.17 7.58 23.68
C ILE A 950 -16.38 6.19 24.29
N ASP A 951 -16.34 5.15 23.46
CA ASP A 951 -16.27 3.76 23.94
C ASP A 951 -14.91 3.14 23.59
N LEU A 952 -14.31 2.52 24.61
CA LEU A 952 -13.05 1.77 24.53
C LEU A 952 -13.24 0.32 25.03
N SER A 953 -14.48 -0.15 25.18
CA SER A 953 -14.81 -1.49 25.67
C SER A 953 -14.20 -2.60 24.81
N LEU A 954 -14.20 -2.44 23.48
CA LEU A 954 -13.61 -3.38 22.51
C LEU A 954 -12.08 -3.45 22.66
N LEU A 955 -11.43 -2.30 22.87
CA LEU A 955 -9.99 -2.17 23.10
C LEU A 955 -9.56 -2.83 24.42
N LEU A 956 -10.38 -2.69 25.46
CA LEU A 956 -10.09 -3.20 26.81
C LEU A 956 -10.65 -4.61 27.09
N LYS A 957 -11.12 -5.33 26.06
CA LYS A 957 -11.62 -6.70 26.19
C LYS A 957 -10.45 -7.68 26.44
N PRO A 958 -10.40 -8.43 27.56
CA PRO A 958 -9.30 -9.36 27.82
C PRO A 958 -9.27 -10.55 26.85
N SER A 959 -8.15 -10.71 26.13
CA SER A 959 -7.95 -11.79 25.16
C SER A 959 -8.06 -13.18 25.78
N ALA A 960 -7.65 -13.34 27.04
CA ALA A 960 -7.80 -14.59 27.79
C ALA A 960 -9.26 -15.03 28.01
N GLU A 961 -10.23 -14.10 27.94
CA GLU A 961 -11.66 -14.43 27.94
C GLU A 961 -12.18 -14.86 26.55
N ILE A 962 -11.49 -14.47 25.47
CA ILE A 962 -11.86 -14.81 24.09
C ILE A 962 -11.57 -16.28 23.82
N ARG A 963 -10.38 -16.77 24.19
CA ARG A 963 -10.00 -18.19 24.11
C ARG A 963 -9.22 -18.61 25.37
N PRO A 964 -9.91 -19.13 26.40
CA PRO A 964 -9.27 -19.60 27.62
C PRO A 964 -8.22 -20.68 27.32
N GLY A 965 -7.02 -20.52 27.89
CA GLY A 965 -5.90 -21.46 27.72
C GLY A 965 -4.98 -21.18 26.50
N ALA A 966 -5.38 -20.33 25.56
CA ALA A 966 -4.50 -19.92 24.46
C ALA A 966 -3.35 -19.03 24.96
N ALA A 967 -2.18 -19.16 24.33
CA ALA A 967 -0.99 -18.39 24.70
C ALA A 967 -1.19 -16.87 24.49
N GLN A 968 -0.74 -16.04 25.43
CA GLN A 968 -0.89 -14.58 25.35
C GLN A 968 0.34 -13.88 24.75
N TYR A 969 1.48 -14.56 24.72
CA TYR A 969 2.77 -14.12 24.18
C TYR A 969 3.48 -15.29 23.46
N CYS A 970 4.60 -15.04 22.78
CA CYS A 970 5.34 -16.06 22.03
C CYS A 970 6.01 -17.07 22.98
N ILE A 971 5.72 -18.37 22.80
CA ILE A 971 6.22 -19.45 23.67
C ILE A 971 6.91 -20.58 22.89
N GLN A 972 6.78 -20.60 21.56
CA GLN A 972 7.37 -21.62 20.69
C GLN A 972 7.92 -20.96 19.42
N LYS A 973 8.96 -21.57 18.84
CA LYS A 973 9.46 -21.19 17.50
C LYS A 973 8.60 -21.82 16.42
N GLN A 974 8.53 -21.17 15.26
CA GLN A 974 7.95 -21.75 14.05
C GLN A 974 8.85 -22.89 13.56
N ASP A 975 8.25 -23.99 13.07
CA ASP A 975 8.97 -24.94 12.21
C ASP A 975 8.87 -24.44 10.76
N HIS A 976 10.02 -24.28 10.12
CA HIS A 976 10.17 -23.76 8.77
C HIS A 976 10.41 -24.87 7.73
N GLY A 977 10.46 -26.14 8.15
CA GLY A 977 10.62 -27.29 7.23
C GLY A 977 11.95 -27.36 6.48
N LEU A 978 12.97 -26.59 6.91
CA LEU A 978 14.24 -26.39 6.19
C LEU A 978 15.06 -27.68 5.98
N ASP A 979 14.81 -28.73 6.75
CA ASP A 979 15.46 -30.04 6.62
C ASP A 979 14.97 -30.83 5.39
N LEU A 980 13.79 -30.50 4.85
CA LEU A 980 13.18 -31.16 3.69
C LEU A 980 13.48 -30.44 2.36
N VAL A 981 14.18 -29.30 2.39
CA VAL A 981 14.47 -28.47 1.21
C VAL A 981 15.61 -29.07 0.38
N LEU A 982 15.47 -29.01 -0.96
CA LEU A 982 16.43 -29.58 -1.92
C LEU A 982 17.88 -29.13 -1.66
N ASP A 983 18.08 -27.90 -1.19
CA ASP A 983 19.41 -27.36 -0.92
C ASP A 983 20.21 -28.15 0.13
N GLN A 984 19.59 -28.84 1.09
CA GLN A 984 20.32 -29.69 2.05
C GLN A 984 21.09 -30.80 1.32
N LYS A 985 20.49 -31.37 0.27
CA LYS A 985 21.14 -32.32 -0.64
C LYS A 985 22.23 -31.63 -1.46
N LEU A 986 21.98 -30.44 -1.99
CA LEU A 986 22.94 -29.70 -2.82
C LEU A 986 24.19 -29.26 -2.02
N ILE A 987 24.03 -28.78 -0.78
CA ILE A 987 25.11 -28.44 0.16
C ILE A 987 25.95 -29.68 0.46
N THR A 988 25.30 -30.81 0.76
CA THR A 988 25.97 -32.09 1.04
C THR A 988 26.84 -32.55 -0.14
N LEU A 989 26.30 -32.46 -1.37
CA LEU A 989 27.03 -32.81 -2.60
C LEU A 989 28.13 -31.78 -2.95
N SER A 990 27.94 -30.51 -2.62
CA SER A 990 28.89 -29.42 -2.88
C SER A 990 30.03 -29.31 -1.86
N LYS A 991 30.10 -30.21 -0.86
CA LYS A 991 31.07 -30.14 0.23
C LYS A 991 32.53 -30.03 -0.23
N ALA A 992 32.92 -30.69 -1.33
CA ALA A 992 34.27 -30.57 -1.88
C ALA A 992 34.60 -29.15 -2.41
N ALA A 993 33.60 -28.42 -2.91
CA ALA A 993 33.73 -27.02 -3.30
C ALA A 993 33.73 -26.09 -2.07
N LEU A 994 32.88 -26.36 -1.07
CA LEU A 994 32.79 -25.56 0.16
C LEU A 994 34.04 -25.67 1.05
N ASP A 995 34.60 -26.87 1.21
CA ASP A 995 35.76 -27.12 2.07
C ASP A 995 37.09 -26.76 1.40
N LYS A 996 37.18 -26.87 0.07
CA LYS A 996 38.46 -26.85 -0.68
C LYS A 996 38.48 -26.02 -1.96
N GLY A 997 37.36 -25.43 -2.39
CA GLY A 997 37.26 -24.71 -3.66
C GLY A 997 37.45 -25.59 -4.91
N LEU A 998 37.23 -26.91 -4.81
CA LEU A 998 37.34 -27.82 -5.94
C LEU A 998 36.07 -27.77 -6.82
N PRO A 999 36.20 -27.87 -8.16
CA PRO A 999 35.03 -27.94 -9.05
C PRO A 999 34.14 -29.15 -8.75
N VAL A 1000 32.83 -28.94 -8.70
CA VAL A 1000 31.79 -29.94 -8.46
C VAL A 1000 30.69 -29.80 -9.52
N PHE A 1001 30.33 -30.92 -10.16
CA PHE A 1001 29.18 -31.04 -11.04
C PHE A 1001 28.12 -31.95 -10.40
N ILE A 1002 26.86 -31.52 -10.42
CA ILE A 1002 25.71 -32.25 -9.86
C ILE A 1002 24.60 -32.31 -10.91
N GLU A 1003 23.98 -33.46 -11.11
CA GLU A 1003 22.75 -33.60 -11.90
C GLU A 1003 21.65 -34.26 -11.06
N THR A 1004 20.45 -33.67 -11.01
CA THR A 1004 19.31 -34.16 -10.21
C THR A 1004 17.98 -33.65 -10.78
N PRO A 1005 16.84 -34.37 -10.64
CA PRO A 1005 15.53 -33.83 -11.00
C PRO A 1005 15.10 -32.66 -10.10
N ILE A 1006 14.17 -31.84 -10.58
CA ILE A 1006 13.48 -30.77 -9.84
C ILE A 1006 11.97 -30.75 -10.15
N TYR A 1007 11.16 -30.36 -9.16
CA TYR A 1007 9.70 -30.27 -9.24
C TYR A 1007 9.21 -28.91 -8.71
N ASN A 1008 7.97 -28.52 -9.04
CA ASN A 1008 7.41 -27.20 -8.67
C ASN A 1008 7.37 -26.95 -7.15
N VAL A 1009 7.26 -28.00 -6.34
CA VAL A 1009 7.38 -27.95 -4.87
C VAL A 1009 8.80 -27.58 -4.37
N ASN A 1010 9.84 -27.69 -5.21
CA ASN A 1010 11.22 -27.33 -4.86
C ASN A 1010 11.46 -25.83 -5.07
N ARG A 1011 11.02 -25.05 -4.08
CA ARG A 1011 11.11 -23.58 -4.03
C ARG A 1011 12.51 -23.14 -3.55
N THR A 1012 12.95 -21.94 -3.94
CA THR A 1012 14.25 -21.34 -3.52
C THR A 1012 15.52 -22.17 -3.76
N ALA A 1013 15.53 -23.06 -4.76
CA ALA A 1013 16.67 -23.93 -5.02
C ALA A 1013 17.94 -23.12 -5.37
N GLY A 1014 19.05 -23.40 -4.67
CA GLY A 1014 20.35 -22.74 -4.75
C GLY A 1014 20.59 -21.62 -3.73
N THR A 1015 19.58 -21.17 -2.99
CA THR A 1015 19.68 -20.03 -2.06
C THR A 1015 20.44 -20.36 -0.78
N MET A 1016 20.16 -21.49 -0.12
CA MET A 1016 20.89 -21.89 1.10
C MET A 1016 22.32 -22.34 0.76
N LEU A 1017 22.53 -22.95 -0.39
CA LEU A 1017 23.88 -23.22 -0.91
C LEU A 1017 24.67 -21.92 -1.08
N SER A 1018 24.05 -20.87 -1.62
CA SER A 1018 24.67 -19.55 -1.78
C SER A 1018 24.93 -18.85 -0.44
N HIS A 1019 24.10 -19.09 0.58
CA HIS A 1019 24.38 -18.68 1.96
C HIS A 1019 25.66 -19.32 2.48
N GLU A 1020 25.82 -20.64 2.38
CA GLU A 1020 27.04 -21.32 2.86
C GLU A 1020 28.30 -20.86 2.08
N VAL A 1021 28.23 -20.72 0.75
CA VAL A 1021 29.35 -20.16 -0.03
C VAL A 1021 29.70 -18.73 0.45
N THR A 1022 28.70 -17.86 0.63
CA THR A 1022 28.92 -16.47 1.08
C THR A 1022 29.43 -16.40 2.53
N LYS A 1023 29.02 -17.33 3.40
CA LYS A 1023 29.48 -17.45 4.79
C LYS A 1023 30.95 -17.88 4.87
N HIS A 1024 31.39 -18.79 3.98
CA HIS A 1024 32.77 -19.26 3.92
C HIS A 1024 33.72 -18.35 3.12
N TYR A 1025 33.26 -17.73 2.02
CA TYR A 1025 34.11 -16.99 1.07
C TYR A 1025 33.78 -15.47 0.97
N HIS A 1026 32.80 -15.00 1.75
CA HIS A 1026 32.29 -13.62 1.75
C HIS A 1026 31.85 -13.17 0.34
N MET A 1027 31.72 -11.85 0.14
CA MET A 1027 31.29 -11.24 -1.14
C MET A 1027 32.17 -11.58 -2.35
N LYS A 1028 33.34 -12.21 -2.16
CA LYS A 1028 34.20 -12.67 -3.25
C LYS A 1028 33.65 -13.95 -3.90
N GLY A 1029 32.96 -14.79 -3.13
CA GLY A 1029 32.44 -16.08 -3.57
C GLY A 1029 33.54 -17.04 -4.05
N LEU A 1030 33.13 -18.05 -4.81
CA LEU A 1030 34.00 -19.02 -5.47
C LEU A 1030 34.38 -18.54 -6.89
N PRO A 1031 35.45 -19.09 -7.50
CA PRO A 1031 35.71 -18.90 -8.93
C PRO A 1031 34.50 -19.28 -9.80
N PRO A 1032 34.27 -18.65 -10.97
CA PRO A 1032 33.16 -18.98 -11.86
C PRO A 1032 33.07 -20.48 -12.16
N ASP A 1033 31.85 -21.01 -12.22
CA ASP A 1033 31.56 -22.41 -12.54
C ASP A 1033 32.20 -23.45 -11.59
N THR A 1034 32.60 -23.07 -10.37
CA THR A 1034 33.13 -24.03 -9.36
C THR A 1034 32.05 -24.99 -8.87
N ILE A 1035 30.81 -24.53 -8.72
CA ILE A 1035 29.67 -25.41 -8.45
C ILE A 1035 28.70 -25.28 -9.62
N HIS A 1036 28.52 -26.35 -10.40
CA HIS A 1036 27.61 -26.41 -11.53
C HIS A 1036 26.55 -27.48 -11.27
N ILE A 1037 25.29 -27.06 -11.18
CA ILE A 1037 24.15 -27.93 -10.88
C ILE A 1037 23.23 -27.93 -12.09
N LYS A 1038 23.11 -29.08 -12.77
CA LYS A 1038 22.12 -29.33 -13.81
C LYS A 1038 20.86 -29.94 -13.20
N LEU A 1039 19.73 -29.37 -13.57
CA LEU A 1039 18.40 -29.71 -13.09
C LEU A 1039 17.50 -30.05 -14.27
N ASN A 1040 16.68 -31.07 -14.11
CA ASN A 1040 15.75 -31.53 -15.15
C ASN A 1040 14.32 -31.55 -14.57
N GLY A 1041 13.38 -30.85 -15.20
CA GLY A 1041 11.97 -30.74 -14.74
C GLY A 1041 11.49 -29.29 -14.57
N SER A 1042 10.39 -29.09 -13.84
CA SER A 1042 9.82 -27.75 -13.59
C SER A 1042 10.27 -27.22 -12.23
N ALA A 1043 10.93 -26.06 -12.18
CA ALA A 1043 11.37 -25.46 -10.93
C ALA A 1043 10.26 -24.66 -10.23
N GLY A 1044 10.28 -24.71 -8.89
CA GLY A 1044 9.39 -23.91 -8.04
C GLY A 1044 9.72 -22.41 -8.05
N GLN A 1045 8.90 -21.64 -7.32
CA GLN A 1045 9.13 -20.20 -7.18
C GLN A 1045 10.52 -19.88 -6.57
N SER A 1046 11.05 -18.71 -6.94
CA SER A 1046 12.35 -18.18 -6.47
C SER A 1046 13.56 -19.05 -6.82
N PHE A 1047 13.52 -19.78 -7.94
CA PHE A 1047 14.65 -20.55 -8.46
C PHE A 1047 15.92 -19.68 -8.61
N GLY A 1048 17.02 -20.06 -7.95
CA GLY A 1048 18.28 -19.30 -7.97
C GLY A 1048 18.22 -17.93 -7.28
N ALA A 1049 17.31 -17.72 -6.31
CA ALA A 1049 17.29 -16.48 -5.55
C ALA A 1049 18.61 -16.26 -4.77
N PHE A 1050 19.10 -15.02 -4.79
CA PHE A 1050 20.35 -14.58 -4.15
C PHE A 1050 21.61 -15.36 -4.56
N LEU A 1051 21.63 -15.98 -5.75
CA LEU A 1051 22.76 -16.81 -6.20
C LEU A 1051 24.08 -16.04 -6.21
N CYS A 1052 25.08 -16.56 -5.50
CA CYS A 1052 26.37 -15.89 -5.27
C CYS A 1052 27.43 -16.26 -6.34
N PRO A 1053 28.58 -15.55 -6.40
CA PRO A 1053 29.63 -15.85 -7.38
C PRO A 1053 30.18 -17.27 -7.24
N GLY A 1054 30.36 -17.92 -8.39
CA GLY A 1054 30.94 -19.28 -8.50
C GLY A 1054 29.92 -20.43 -8.47
N VAL A 1055 28.64 -20.14 -8.23
CA VAL A 1055 27.54 -21.10 -8.39
C VAL A 1055 26.84 -20.87 -9.73
N THR A 1056 26.61 -21.96 -10.47
CA THR A 1056 25.90 -21.99 -11.75
C THR A 1056 24.76 -22.98 -11.68
N LEU A 1057 23.54 -22.50 -11.93
CA LEU A 1057 22.34 -23.32 -12.05
C LEU A 1057 21.94 -23.43 -13.53
N GLU A 1058 21.82 -24.65 -14.01
CA GLU A 1058 21.35 -24.98 -15.36
C GLU A 1058 20.06 -25.79 -15.26
N LEU A 1059 19.00 -25.37 -15.95
CA LEU A 1059 17.68 -25.99 -15.90
C LEU A 1059 17.23 -26.37 -17.32
N GLU A 1060 17.13 -27.67 -17.57
CA GLU A 1060 16.51 -28.27 -18.75
C GLU A 1060 15.04 -28.56 -18.42
N GLY A 1061 14.16 -27.61 -18.77
CA GLY A 1061 12.80 -27.53 -18.22
C GLY A 1061 12.16 -26.15 -18.33
N ASP A 1062 11.39 -25.79 -17.31
CA ASP A 1062 10.79 -24.46 -17.11
C ASP A 1062 10.80 -24.08 -15.61
N SER A 1063 10.48 -22.83 -15.30
CA SER A 1063 10.43 -22.34 -13.91
C SER A 1063 9.24 -21.41 -13.67
N ASN A 1064 8.70 -21.48 -12.46
CA ASN A 1064 7.68 -20.55 -11.95
C ASN A 1064 8.29 -19.15 -11.65
N ASP A 1065 7.58 -18.32 -10.88
CA ASP A 1065 7.93 -16.91 -10.64
C ASP A 1065 9.27 -16.69 -9.92
N TYR A 1066 9.78 -15.46 -10.00
CA TYR A 1066 10.90 -14.93 -9.20
C TYR A 1066 12.27 -15.58 -9.49
N VAL A 1067 12.46 -16.16 -10.69
CA VAL A 1067 13.77 -16.70 -11.13
C VAL A 1067 14.87 -15.65 -10.97
N GLY A 1068 15.93 -15.98 -10.22
CA GLY A 1068 17.05 -15.07 -9.98
C GLY A 1068 16.70 -13.81 -9.18
N LYS A 1069 15.63 -13.84 -8.36
CA LYS A 1069 15.31 -12.79 -7.37
C LYS A 1069 16.56 -12.41 -6.57
N GLY A 1070 16.92 -11.13 -6.57
CA GLY A 1070 18.12 -10.63 -5.89
C GLY A 1070 19.44 -11.25 -6.36
N LEU A 1071 19.56 -11.67 -7.63
CA LEU A 1071 20.78 -12.28 -8.18
C LEU A 1071 22.03 -11.47 -7.79
N SER A 1072 23.02 -12.17 -7.23
CA SER A 1072 24.14 -11.59 -6.48
C SER A 1072 25.51 -12.08 -6.97
N GLY A 1073 25.62 -12.36 -8.28
CA GLY A 1073 26.87 -12.69 -8.97
C GLY A 1073 26.98 -14.13 -9.49
N GLY A 1074 26.01 -15.00 -9.17
CA GLY A 1074 25.90 -16.33 -9.77
C GLY A 1074 25.43 -16.31 -11.23
N LYS A 1075 25.34 -17.50 -11.83
CA LYS A 1075 24.89 -17.71 -13.22
C LYS A 1075 23.65 -18.61 -13.26
N ILE A 1076 22.63 -18.20 -14.02
CA ILE A 1076 21.40 -18.96 -14.23
C ILE A 1076 21.21 -19.21 -15.73
N VAL A 1077 20.90 -20.45 -16.11
CA VAL A 1077 20.60 -20.86 -17.48
C VAL A 1077 19.31 -21.68 -17.47
N VAL A 1078 18.31 -21.31 -18.26
CA VAL A 1078 17.07 -22.07 -18.43
C VAL A 1078 16.77 -22.27 -19.91
N TYR A 1079 16.45 -23.51 -20.30
CA TYR A 1079 16.05 -23.88 -21.65
C TYR A 1079 15.07 -25.06 -21.62
N PRO A 1080 14.11 -25.15 -22.57
CA PRO A 1080 13.15 -26.25 -22.61
C PRO A 1080 13.83 -27.60 -22.87
N PRO A 1081 13.23 -28.74 -22.44
CA PRO A 1081 13.75 -30.07 -22.72
C PRO A 1081 14.00 -30.28 -24.21
N ARG A 1082 15.13 -30.89 -24.59
CA ARG A 1082 15.57 -31.03 -26.00
C ARG A 1082 14.59 -31.75 -26.93
N GLU A 1083 13.67 -32.53 -26.37
CA GLU A 1083 12.62 -33.27 -27.08
C GLU A 1083 11.31 -32.47 -27.28
N SER A 1084 11.25 -31.24 -26.74
CA SER A 1084 10.14 -30.30 -26.95
C SER A 1084 9.99 -29.93 -28.43
N LYS A 1085 8.75 -29.95 -28.94
CA LYS A 1085 8.44 -29.63 -30.34
C LYS A 1085 7.96 -28.20 -30.58
N PHE A 1086 7.65 -27.45 -29.53
CA PHE A 1086 7.21 -26.06 -29.61
C PHE A 1086 8.39 -25.10 -29.85
N ASP A 1087 8.13 -23.95 -30.48
CA ASP A 1087 9.15 -22.91 -30.71
C ASP A 1087 9.36 -22.08 -29.42
N PRO A 1088 10.57 -22.10 -28.80
CA PRO A 1088 10.77 -21.46 -27.50
C PRO A 1088 10.43 -19.96 -27.49
N LYS A 1089 10.68 -19.24 -28.60
CA LYS A 1089 10.49 -17.78 -28.66
C LYS A 1089 9.02 -17.31 -28.61
N GLU A 1090 8.08 -18.24 -28.77
CA GLU A 1090 6.62 -17.99 -28.68
C GLU A 1090 5.98 -18.65 -27.44
N ASN A 1091 6.80 -19.23 -26.54
CA ASN A 1091 6.36 -20.02 -25.39
C ASN A 1091 7.06 -19.56 -24.10
N ILE A 1092 6.33 -19.59 -22.98
CA ILE A 1092 6.86 -19.16 -21.68
C ILE A 1092 7.70 -20.26 -21.05
N VAL A 1093 8.89 -19.89 -20.60
CA VAL A 1093 9.89 -20.77 -19.96
C VAL A 1093 10.23 -20.31 -18.54
N ILE A 1094 10.03 -19.02 -18.21
CA ILE A 1094 10.14 -18.50 -16.83
C ILE A 1094 8.95 -17.60 -16.45
N GLY A 1095 8.54 -17.67 -15.18
CA GLY A 1095 7.40 -16.92 -14.62
C GLY A 1095 7.61 -15.41 -14.47
N ASN A 1096 6.74 -14.79 -13.67
CA ASN A 1096 6.72 -13.34 -13.44
C ASN A 1096 7.93 -12.86 -12.63
N VAL A 1097 8.27 -11.58 -12.74
CA VAL A 1097 9.13 -10.86 -11.78
C VAL A 1097 10.54 -11.50 -11.64
N ALA A 1098 10.99 -12.16 -12.72
CA ALA A 1098 12.34 -12.70 -12.80
C ALA A 1098 13.39 -11.57 -12.74
N LEU A 1099 14.50 -11.84 -12.05
CA LEU A 1099 15.60 -10.91 -11.76
C LEU A 1099 15.19 -9.68 -10.93
N TYR A 1100 14.13 -9.79 -10.13
CA TYR A 1100 13.69 -8.71 -9.23
C TYR A 1100 14.82 -8.20 -8.33
N GLY A 1101 15.12 -6.91 -8.41
CA GLY A 1101 16.12 -6.26 -7.54
C GLY A 1101 17.56 -6.75 -7.74
N ALA A 1102 17.84 -7.49 -8.82
CA ALA A 1102 19.14 -8.14 -9.03
C ALA A 1102 20.30 -7.13 -9.09
N ILE A 1103 21.42 -7.46 -8.43
CA ILE A 1103 22.53 -6.51 -8.18
C ILE A 1103 23.88 -6.94 -8.76
N LYS A 1104 24.04 -8.21 -9.17
CA LYS A 1104 25.05 -8.66 -10.14
C LYS A 1104 24.75 -10.07 -10.64
N GLY A 1105 25.38 -10.51 -11.73
CA GLY A 1105 25.31 -11.91 -12.20
C GLY A 1105 24.88 -12.02 -13.65
N GLU A 1106 24.76 -13.25 -14.13
CA GLU A 1106 24.44 -13.57 -15.53
C GLU A 1106 23.22 -14.49 -15.63
N ALA A 1107 22.32 -14.22 -16.57
CA ALA A 1107 21.11 -14.99 -16.79
C ALA A 1107 20.82 -15.22 -18.28
N TYR A 1108 20.54 -16.46 -18.68
CA TYR A 1108 20.32 -16.84 -20.07
C TYR A 1108 19.07 -17.73 -20.21
N PHE A 1109 18.07 -17.24 -20.92
CA PHE A 1109 16.73 -17.84 -20.98
C PHE A 1109 16.32 -18.11 -22.43
N ASN A 1110 16.28 -19.39 -22.83
CA ASN A 1110 15.85 -19.81 -24.17
C ASN A 1110 14.32 -19.98 -24.17
N GLY A 1111 13.64 -18.86 -24.34
CA GLY A 1111 12.19 -18.75 -24.42
C GLY A 1111 11.69 -17.40 -23.94
N MET A 1112 10.37 -17.26 -23.79
CA MET A 1112 9.77 -16.03 -23.23
C MET A 1112 9.81 -16.04 -21.70
N ALA A 1113 10.07 -14.86 -21.12
CA ALA A 1113 9.73 -14.54 -19.75
C ALA A 1113 8.32 -13.90 -19.68
N ALA A 1114 7.68 -14.00 -18.52
CA ALA A 1114 6.39 -13.37 -18.29
C ALA A 1114 6.52 -11.87 -17.90
N GLU A 1115 5.56 -11.37 -17.13
CA GLU A 1115 5.42 -9.95 -16.75
C GLU A 1115 6.56 -9.48 -15.84
N ARG A 1116 6.89 -8.18 -15.90
CA ARG A 1116 7.86 -7.51 -15.01
C ARG A 1116 9.26 -8.15 -15.01
N PHE A 1117 9.68 -8.71 -16.13
CA PHE A 1117 11.06 -9.17 -16.31
C PHE A 1117 12.08 -8.05 -16.02
N CYS A 1118 13.11 -8.34 -15.21
CA CYS A 1118 14.12 -7.36 -14.77
C CYS A 1118 13.57 -6.15 -13.98
N VAL A 1119 12.42 -6.27 -13.31
CA VAL A 1119 11.90 -5.19 -12.45
C VAL A 1119 12.92 -4.83 -11.36
N ARG A 1120 13.25 -3.55 -11.24
CA ARG A 1120 14.32 -3.03 -10.35
C ARG A 1120 15.70 -3.70 -10.54
N ASN A 1121 16.04 -4.22 -11.73
CA ASN A 1121 17.42 -4.66 -11.98
C ASN A 1121 18.40 -3.49 -11.77
N SER A 1122 19.44 -3.74 -10.98
CA SER A 1122 20.44 -2.79 -10.51
C SER A 1122 21.88 -3.24 -10.78
N GLY A 1123 22.08 -4.28 -11.61
CA GLY A 1123 23.42 -4.72 -12.00
C GLY A 1123 23.58 -6.09 -12.67
N ALA A 1124 22.51 -6.87 -12.87
CA ALA A 1124 22.57 -8.15 -13.55
C ALA A 1124 22.55 -8.01 -15.08
N THR A 1125 23.18 -8.99 -15.74
CA THR A 1125 23.27 -9.11 -17.20
C THR A 1125 22.37 -10.25 -17.67
N ALA A 1126 21.45 -10.01 -18.60
CA ALA A 1126 20.45 -11.00 -19.01
C ALA A 1126 20.20 -11.08 -20.51
N VAL A 1127 19.92 -12.28 -21.03
CA VAL A 1127 19.44 -12.53 -22.40
C VAL A 1127 18.18 -13.39 -22.36
N VAL A 1128 17.14 -12.98 -23.10
CA VAL A 1128 15.85 -13.68 -23.19
C VAL A 1128 15.22 -13.54 -24.58
N GLU A 1129 14.32 -14.44 -24.98
CA GLU A 1129 13.76 -14.50 -26.34
C GLU A 1129 12.38 -13.83 -26.48
N GLY A 1130 11.83 -13.33 -25.38
CA GLY A 1130 10.64 -12.46 -25.35
C GLY A 1130 10.24 -12.12 -23.92
N VAL A 1131 9.41 -11.09 -23.72
CA VAL A 1131 8.95 -10.64 -22.39
C VAL A 1131 7.49 -10.19 -22.41
N GLY A 1132 6.81 -10.33 -21.26
CA GLY A 1132 5.46 -9.79 -21.02
C GLY A 1132 5.43 -8.25 -20.86
N ASP A 1133 4.33 -7.71 -20.34
CA ASP A 1133 4.22 -6.27 -20.06
C ASP A 1133 5.15 -5.88 -18.88
N HIS A 1134 5.46 -4.58 -18.77
CA HIS A 1134 6.31 -3.99 -17.73
C HIS A 1134 7.77 -4.52 -17.69
N GLY A 1135 8.32 -4.98 -18.82
CA GLY A 1135 9.73 -5.35 -18.90
C GLY A 1135 10.67 -4.18 -18.55
N CYS A 1136 11.72 -4.44 -17.77
CA CYS A 1136 12.70 -3.46 -17.27
C CYS A 1136 12.13 -2.30 -16.42
N GLU A 1137 10.96 -2.49 -15.80
CA GLU A 1137 10.33 -1.49 -14.92
C GLU A 1137 11.25 -1.11 -13.73
N TYR A 1138 11.41 0.18 -13.43
CA TYR A 1138 12.33 0.71 -12.40
C TYR A 1138 13.80 0.24 -12.49
N MET A 1139 14.27 -0.26 -13.63
CA MET A 1139 15.68 -0.69 -13.77
C MET A 1139 16.63 0.50 -13.56
N THR A 1140 17.64 0.31 -12.70
CA THR A 1140 18.67 1.32 -12.34
C THR A 1140 20.07 0.95 -12.80
N GLY A 1141 20.30 -0.30 -13.25
CA GLY A 1141 21.60 -0.78 -13.70
C GLY A 1141 21.54 -2.18 -14.30
N GLY A 1142 22.64 -2.62 -14.93
CA GLY A 1142 22.72 -3.88 -15.66
C GLY A 1142 22.56 -3.72 -17.17
N ILE A 1143 22.64 -4.84 -17.90
CA ILE A 1143 22.49 -4.90 -19.36
C ILE A 1143 21.53 -6.03 -19.72
N VAL A 1144 20.48 -5.72 -20.46
CA VAL A 1144 19.44 -6.68 -20.85
C VAL A 1144 19.33 -6.77 -22.37
N VAL A 1145 19.24 -7.98 -22.92
CA VAL A 1145 19.04 -8.23 -24.36
C VAL A 1145 17.76 -9.04 -24.56
N ILE A 1146 16.83 -8.49 -25.34
CA ILE A 1146 15.57 -9.14 -25.73
C ILE A 1146 15.64 -9.50 -27.22
N LEU A 1147 15.54 -10.80 -27.54
CA LEU A 1147 15.68 -11.31 -28.92
C LEU A 1147 14.37 -11.50 -29.67
N GLY A 1148 13.24 -11.11 -29.08
CA GLY A 1148 11.91 -11.25 -29.67
C GLY A 1148 10.90 -10.27 -29.08
N LYS A 1149 9.62 -10.66 -29.06
CA LYS A 1149 8.49 -9.79 -28.73
C LYS A 1149 8.56 -9.25 -27.29
N THR A 1150 8.13 -8.00 -27.12
CA THR A 1150 7.94 -7.35 -25.82
C THR A 1150 6.46 -7.08 -25.56
N GLY A 1151 6.05 -7.05 -24.30
CA GLY A 1151 4.78 -6.46 -23.88
C GLY A 1151 4.82 -4.93 -23.78
N ARG A 1152 3.70 -4.38 -23.32
CA ARG A 1152 3.41 -2.94 -23.13
C ARG A 1152 4.13 -2.36 -21.92
N ASN A 1153 4.19 -1.03 -21.87
CA ASN A 1153 4.75 -0.26 -20.75
C ASN A 1153 6.21 -0.63 -20.42
N PHE A 1154 6.98 -1.06 -21.42
CA PHE A 1154 8.40 -1.42 -21.27
C PHE A 1154 9.22 -0.21 -20.80
N ALA A 1155 10.20 -0.44 -19.93
CA ALA A 1155 11.09 0.57 -19.34
C ALA A 1155 10.40 1.67 -18.52
N ALA A 1156 9.16 1.48 -18.06
CA ALA A 1156 8.49 2.43 -17.18
C ALA A 1156 9.29 2.66 -15.89
N GLY A 1157 9.65 3.92 -15.61
CA GLY A 1157 10.47 4.28 -14.47
C GLY A 1157 11.95 3.87 -14.54
N MET A 1158 12.43 3.33 -15.68
CA MET A 1158 13.84 2.98 -15.88
C MET A 1158 14.73 4.24 -15.81
N SER A 1159 15.71 4.22 -14.90
CA SER A 1159 16.55 5.38 -14.56
C SER A 1159 18.06 5.12 -14.67
N GLY A 1160 18.45 3.90 -15.03
CA GLY A 1160 19.83 3.53 -15.33
C GLY A 1160 19.94 2.12 -15.93
N GLY A 1161 21.13 1.77 -16.40
CA GLY A 1161 21.35 0.55 -17.20
C GLY A 1161 21.00 0.73 -18.68
N ILE A 1162 21.11 -0.35 -19.45
CA ILE A 1162 20.85 -0.38 -20.91
C ILE A 1162 20.02 -1.63 -21.25
N ALA A 1163 19.03 -1.50 -22.11
CA ALA A 1163 18.35 -2.63 -22.74
C ALA A 1163 18.47 -2.56 -24.26
N TYR A 1164 18.77 -3.70 -24.90
CA TYR A 1164 18.76 -3.86 -26.35
C TYR A 1164 17.58 -4.75 -26.74
N VAL A 1165 16.71 -4.28 -27.62
CA VAL A 1165 15.50 -4.98 -28.04
C VAL A 1165 15.53 -5.18 -29.56
N LEU A 1166 15.39 -6.42 -30.03
CA LEU A 1166 15.18 -6.69 -31.45
C LEU A 1166 13.73 -6.39 -31.83
N ASP A 1167 13.47 -5.28 -32.52
CA ASP A 1167 12.11 -4.94 -32.96
C ASP A 1167 11.73 -5.80 -34.18
N VAL A 1168 11.17 -6.98 -33.88
CA VAL A 1168 10.78 -7.99 -34.86
C VAL A 1168 9.59 -7.56 -35.72
N ASP A 1169 8.66 -6.76 -35.17
CA ASP A 1169 7.39 -6.39 -35.82
C ASP A 1169 7.21 -4.89 -36.11
N GLY A 1170 8.21 -4.06 -35.80
CA GLY A 1170 8.22 -2.62 -36.07
C GLY A 1170 7.27 -1.84 -35.16
N LYS A 1171 7.03 -2.34 -33.95
CA LYS A 1171 6.02 -1.82 -33.00
C LYS A 1171 6.57 -1.57 -31.60
N PHE A 1172 7.88 -1.70 -31.38
CA PHE A 1172 8.45 -1.57 -30.05
C PHE A 1172 8.24 -0.18 -29.45
N GLU A 1173 8.36 0.90 -30.24
CA GLU A 1173 8.13 2.28 -29.79
C GLU A 1173 6.75 2.46 -29.14
N ALA A 1174 5.69 1.92 -29.76
CA ALA A 1174 4.32 1.99 -29.23
C ALA A 1174 4.09 1.14 -27.97
N ARG A 1175 5.03 0.27 -27.61
CA ARG A 1175 5.01 -0.55 -26.39
C ARG A 1175 5.91 0.00 -25.29
N CYS A 1176 6.82 0.92 -25.61
CA CYS A 1176 7.79 1.49 -24.66
C CYS A 1176 7.24 2.74 -23.96
N ASN A 1177 7.55 2.88 -22.66
CA ASN A 1177 7.19 4.07 -21.89
C ASN A 1177 8.32 5.12 -21.99
N LEU A 1178 8.11 6.13 -22.82
CA LEU A 1178 9.11 7.17 -23.16
C LEU A 1178 9.26 8.29 -22.10
N GLU A 1179 8.70 8.14 -20.90
CA GLU A 1179 8.74 9.18 -19.85
C GLU A 1179 10.18 9.52 -19.42
N LEU A 1180 11.04 8.50 -19.22
CA LEU A 1180 12.42 8.67 -18.74
C LEU A 1180 13.50 8.20 -19.72
N VAL A 1181 13.13 7.46 -20.77
CA VAL A 1181 14.06 6.83 -21.72
C VAL A 1181 13.94 7.41 -23.12
N ASP A 1182 15.07 7.44 -23.83
CA ASP A 1182 15.14 7.63 -25.27
C ASP A 1182 15.37 6.28 -25.96
N LEU A 1183 14.95 6.20 -27.24
CA LEU A 1183 15.22 5.07 -28.13
C LEU A 1183 16.30 5.49 -29.14
N GLU A 1184 17.36 4.70 -29.25
CA GLU A 1184 18.51 4.94 -30.12
C GLU A 1184 18.82 3.71 -30.99
N ASN A 1185 19.52 3.93 -32.11
CA ASN A 1185 20.12 2.84 -32.88
C ASN A 1185 21.38 2.31 -32.18
N VAL A 1186 21.72 1.04 -32.42
CA VAL A 1186 23.00 0.45 -31.96
C VAL A 1186 24.12 0.78 -32.94
N GLU A 1187 24.72 1.96 -32.80
CA GLU A 1187 25.78 2.49 -33.69
C GLU A 1187 27.19 2.52 -33.05
N ASP A 1188 27.30 2.43 -31.71
CA ASP A 1188 28.60 2.44 -31.00
C ASP A 1188 29.27 1.06 -31.03
N GLU A 1189 30.55 0.99 -31.39
CA GLU A 1189 31.34 -0.26 -31.46
C GLU A 1189 31.43 -1.00 -30.11
N GLU A 1190 31.40 -0.29 -28.97
CA GLU A 1190 31.35 -0.91 -27.64
C GLU A 1190 30.00 -1.60 -27.40
N ASP A 1191 28.89 -0.96 -27.81
CA ASP A 1191 27.54 -1.53 -27.72
C ASP A 1191 27.39 -2.74 -28.67
N ILE A 1192 27.84 -2.61 -29.93
CA ILE A 1192 27.81 -3.68 -30.95
C ILE A 1192 28.58 -4.91 -30.46
N THR A 1193 29.78 -4.70 -29.91
CA THR A 1193 30.63 -5.78 -29.37
C THR A 1193 29.97 -6.45 -28.18
N THR A 1194 29.40 -5.67 -27.25
CA THR A 1194 28.71 -6.17 -26.05
C THR A 1194 27.49 -7.00 -26.43
N LEU A 1195 26.63 -6.48 -27.31
CA LEU A 1195 25.44 -7.15 -27.82
C LEU A 1195 25.80 -8.48 -28.50
N ARG A 1196 26.78 -8.48 -29.41
CA ARG A 1196 27.23 -9.69 -30.09
C ARG A 1196 27.77 -10.73 -29.10
N MET A 1197 28.57 -10.32 -28.12
CA MET A 1197 29.12 -11.22 -27.09
C MET A 1197 28.01 -11.86 -26.25
N MET A 1198 27.01 -11.09 -25.81
CA MET A 1198 25.89 -11.61 -25.01
C MET A 1198 25.07 -12.65 -25.78
N ILE A 1199 24.78 -12.41 -27.06
CA ILE A 1199 24.06 -13.37 -27.91
C ILE A 1199 24.90 -14.64 -28.16
N GLN A 1200 26.23 -14.50 -28.32
CA GLN A 1200 27.15 -15.65 -28.41
C GLN A 1200 27.15 -16.51 -27.13
N GLN A 1201 27.15 -15.90 -25.94
CA GLN A 1201 27.05 -16.67 -24.69
C GLN A 1201 25.69 -17.35 -24.55
N HIS A 1202 24.60 -16.64 -24.88
CA HIS A 1202 23.26 -17.22 -24.90
C HIS A 1202 23.19 -18.46 -25.81
N GLN A 1203 23.66 -18.34 -27.05
CA GLN A 1203 23.75 -19.47 -28.00
C GLN A 1203 24.63 -20.61 -27.47
N ARG A 1204 25.77 -20.28 -26.85
CA ARG A 1204 26.70 -21.28 -26.30
C ARG A 1204 26.07 -22.08 -25.17
N LEU A 1205 25.38 -21.42 -24.25
CA LEU A 1205 24.84 -22.01 -23.02
C LEU A 1205 23.51 -22.74 -23.25
N THR A 1206 22.56 -22.09 -23.93
CA THR A 1206 21.20 -22.64 -24.11
C THR A 1206 20.99 -23.44 -25.39
N LYS A 1207 21.97 -23.41 -26.32
CA LYS A 1207 21.86 -23.94 -27.70
C LYS A 1207 20.74 -23.32 -28.53
N SER A 1208 20.24 -22.14 -28.15
CA SER A 1208 19.19 -21.40 -28.88
C SER A 1208 19.45 -21.33 -30.39
N GLN A 1209 18.45 -21.79 -31.14
CA GLN A 1209 18.44 -21.73 -32.60
C GLN A 1209 18.15 -20.29 -33.09
N LEU A 1210 17.29 -19.54 -32.39
CA LEU A 1210 17.05 -18.12 -32.67
C LEU A 1210 18.34 -17.29 -32.52
N ALA A 1211 19.09 -17.49 -31.44
CA ALA A 1211 20.37 -16.80 -31.22
C ALA A 1211 21.39 -17.13 -32.33
N LYS A 1212 21.44 -18.39 -32.78
CA LYS A 1212 22.30 -18.84 -33.90
C LYS A 1212 21.89 -18.17 -35.22
N GLU A 1213 20.60 -18.07 -35.51
CA GLU A 1213 20.08 -17.37 -36.69
C GLU A 1213 20.41 -15.88 -36.66
N ILE A 1214 20.17 -15.21 -35.53
CA ILE A 1214 20.51 -13.80 -35.32
C ILE A 1214 22.02 -13.57 -35.51
N LEU A 1215 22.88 -14.43 -34.95
CA LEU A 1215 24.34 -14.33 -35.14
C LEU A 1215 24.76 -14.52 -36.59
N SER A 1216 24.11 -15.44 -37.33
CA SER A 1216 24.42 -15.69 -38.74
C SER A 1216 24.06 -14.50 -39.66
N ASN A 1217 23.07 -13.70 -39.27
CA ASN A 1217 22.56 -12.54 -40.03
C ASN A 1217 22.77 -11.21 -39.30
N PHE A 1218 23.70 -11.15 -38.33
CA PHE A 1218 23.78 -10.09 -37.33
C PHE A 1218 23.89 -8.68 -37.94
N ASN A 1219 24.73 -8.52 -38.97
CA ASN A 1219 24.96 -7.20 -39.59
C ASN A 1219 23.70 -6.63 -40.26
N ASN A 1220 22.80 -7.48 -40.77
CA ASN A 1220 21.54 -7.06 -41.38
C ASN A 1220 20.42 -6.87 -40.34
N LEU A 1221 20.52 -7.52 -39.19
CA LEU A 1221 19.58 -7.37 -38.07
C LEU A 1221 19.98 -6.24 -37.11
N LEU A 1222 21.22 -5.75 -37.16
CA LEU A 1222 21.72 -4.68 -36.29
C LEU A 1222 20.85 -3.41 -36.37
N CYS A 1223 20.38 -3.04 -37.57
CA CYS A 1223 19.48 -1.90 -37.76
C CYS A 1223 18.05 -2.10 -37.22
N LYS A 1224 17.71 -3.30 -36.74
CA LYS A 1224 16.47 -3.60 -36.02
C LYS A 1224 16.64 -3.69 -34.50
N PHE A 1225 17.88 -3.60 -34.00
CA PHE A 1225 18.10 -3.49 -32.56
C PHE A 1225 17.91 -2.05 -32.10
N VAL A 1226 16.96 -1.85 -31.20
CA VAL A 1226 16.70 -0.59 -30.52
C VAL A 1226 17.40 -0.61 -29.17
N LYS A 1227 18.22 0.41 -28.90
CA LYS A 1227 18.84 0.68 -27.61
C LYS A 1227 17.91 1.57 -26.80
N VAL A 1228 17.51 1.09 -25.62
CA VAL A 1228 16.73 1.86 -24.63
C VAL A 1228 17.70 2.48 -23.64
N PHE A 1229 17.74 3.81 -23.57
CA PHE A 1229 18.74 4.55 -22.80
C PHE A 1229 18.08 5.64 -21.92
N PRO A 1230 18.16 5.56 -20.58
CA PRO A 1230 17.61 6.59 -19.69
C PRO A 1230 18.33 7.94 -19.82
N ARG A 1231 17.54 9.03 -19.94
CA ARG A 1231 18.03 10.40 -20.18
C ARG A 1231 19.00 10.88 -19.10
N ASP A 1232 18.63 10.72 -17.83
CA ASP A 1232 19.45 11.16 -16.69
C ASP A 1232 20.77 10.38 -16.62
N TYR A 1233 20.73 9.07 -16.89
CA TYR A 1233 21.91 8.21 -16.91
C TYR A 1233 22.87 8.57 -18.04
N LYS A 1234 22.34 8.83 -19.24
CA LYS A 1234 23.08 9.36 -20.40
C LYS A 1234 23.78 10.68 -20.06
N GLY A 1235 23.07 11.61 -19.42
CA GLY A 1235 23.64 12.88 -18.95
C GLY A 1235 24.77 12.70 -17.93
N VAL A 1236 24.62 11.78 -16.97
CA VAL A 1236 25.69 11.45 -16.00
C VAL A 1236 26.90 10.82 -16.68
N LEU A 1237 26.72 9.88 -17.62
CA LEU A 1237 27.82 9.28 -18.38
C LEU A 1237 28.57 10.31 -19.24
N GLN A 1238 27.86 11.24 -19.87
CA GLN A 1238 28.48 12.35 -20.61
C GLN A 1238 29.30 13.26 -19.70
N ASN A 1239 28.77 13.62 -18.52
CA ASN A 1239 29.50 14.42 -17.52
C ASN A 1239 30.73 13.68 -17.00
N LEU A 1240 30.66 12.37 -16.76
CA LEU A 1240 31.80 11.55 -16.35
C LEU A 1240 32.87 11.45 -17.45
N LYS A 1241 32.48 11.26 -18.72
CA LYS A 1241 33.40 11.29 -19.88
C LYS A 1241 34.07 12.68 -20.00
N ALA A 1242 33.33 13.76 -19.80
CA ALA A 1242 33.87 15.13 -19.80
C ALA A 1242 34.82 15.41 -18.62
N GLU A 1243 34.49 14.94 -17.41
CA GLU A 1243 35.37 15.00 -16.26
C GLU A 1243 36.65 14.19 -16.44
N GLN A 1244 36.57 12.98 -17.00
CA GLN A 1244 37.73 12.15 -17.30
C GLN A 1244 38.60 12.84 -18.35
N ALA A 1245 38.02 13.34 -19.45
CA ALA A 1245 38.75 14.12 -20.45
C ALA A 1245 39.43 15.37 -19.83
N SER A 1246 38.77 16.08 -18.92
CA SER A 1246 39.35 17.22 -18.19
C SER A 1246 40.48 16.80 -17.23
N LYS A 1247 40.31 15.68 -16.52
CA LYS A 1247 41.34 15.09 -15.65
C LYS A 1247 42.54 14.62 -16.46
N GLU A 1248 42.34 14.01 -17.63
CA GLU A 1248 43.40 13.57 -18.54
C GLU A 1248 44.10 14.74 -19.23
N ALA A 1249 43.38 15.79 -19.64
CA ALA A 1249 43.96 17.04 -20.12
C ALA A 1249 44.88 17.65 -19.06
N LYS A 1250 44.40 17.81 -17.82
CA LYS A 1250 45.24 18.27 -16.68
C LYS A 1250 46.43 17.34 -16.38
N LYS A 1251 46.32 16.03 -16.66
CA LYS A 1251 47.40 15.05 -16.53
C LYS A 1251 48.42 15.16 -17.68
N ARG A 1252 47.96 15.49 -18.89
CA ARG A 1252 48.81 15.82 -20.06
C ARG A 1252 49.54 17.15 -19.83
N ASP A 1253 48.87 18.19 -19.35
CA ASP A 1253 49.49 19.47 -19.02
C ASP A 1253 50.56 19.32 -17.93
N LYS A 1254 50.28 18.57 -16.85
CA LYS A 1254 51.32 18.23 -15.85
C LYS A 1254 52.50 17.44 -16.43
N LYS A 1255 52.26 16.53 -17.40
CA LYS A 1255 53.34 15.82 -18.11
C LYS A 1255 54.12 16.72 -19.07
N GLY A 1256 53.47 17.71 -19.68
CA GLY A 1256 54.12 18.76 -20.48
C GLY A 1256 55.03 19.61 -19.61
N LEU A 1257 54.50 20.16 -18.52
CA LEU A 1257 55.24 20.98 -17.57
C LEU A 1257 56.44 20.24 -16.95
N MET A 1258 56.29 18.95 -16.61
CA MET A 1258 57.42 18.12 -16.17
C MET A 1258 58.44 17.83 -17.27
N LYS A 1259 58.03 17.74 -18.54
CA LYS A 1259 58.96 17.63 -19.68
C LYS A 1259 59.76 18.92 -19.85
N ASP A 1260 59.14 20.08 -19.78
CA ASP A 1260 59.82 21.37 -19.93
C ASP A 1260 60.81 21.63 -18.79
N VAL A 1261 60.44 21.30 -17.54
CA VAL A 1261 61.37 21.33 -16.40
C VAL A 1261 62.55 20.35 -16.61
N SER A 1262 62.32 19.16 -17.17
CA SER A 1262 63.40 18.20 -17.49
C SER A 1262 64.26 18.59 -18.69
N ALA A 1263 63.78 19.48 -19.56
CA ALA A 1263 64.57 20.04 -20.66
C ALA A 1263 65.45 21.19 -20.16
N ILE A 1264 64.92 22.06 -19.29
CA ILE A 1264 65.66 23.14 -18.63
C ILE A 1264 66.78 22.57 -17.73
N SER A 1265 66.52 21.47 -17.01
CA SER A 1265 67.54 20.83 -16.15
C SER A 1265 68.67 20.12 -16.90
N ARG A 1266 68.69 20.11 -18.23
CA ARG A 1266 69.76 19.53 -19.07
C ARG A 1266 70.67 20.57 -19.73
N LEU A 1267 70.42 21.86 -19.48
CA LEU A 1267 71.18 22.99 -20.03
C LEU A 1267 71.98 23.76 -18.98
N ALA A 1268 72.06 23.27 -17.74
CA ALA A 1268 72.65 23.98 -16.61
C ALA A 1268 73.50 23.09 -15.67
N THR A 1269 74.53 22.44 -16.20
CA THR A 1269 75.62 21.82 -15.40
C THR A 1269 76.98 21.89 -16.12
N GLU A 1270 77.64 23.05 -16.05
CA GLU A 1270 79.11 23.09 -15.90
C GLU A 1270 79.42 23.60 -14.49
N PRO A 1271 80.42 23.03 -13.77
CA PRO A 1271 80.62 23.32 -12.35
C PRO A 1271 81.64 24.44 -12.12
N SER A 1272 81.37 25.29 -11.13
CA SER A 1272 82.43 26.01 -10.40
C SER A 1272 82.04 26.25 -8.94
N ASP A 1273 82.78 25.58 -8.05
CA ASP A 1273 82.91 25.74 -6.61
C ASP A 1273 82.41 27.07 -5.99
N LYS A 1274 81.62 26.96 -4.91
CA LYS A 1274 82.19 27.05 -3.55
C LYS A 1274 81.19 26.72 -2.44
N GLU A 1275 81.71 26.03 -1.43
CA GLU A 1275 81.10 25.89 -0.11
C GLU A 1275 80.95 27.27 0.56
N VAL A 1276 79.87 27.49 1.34
CA VAL A 1276 79.96 27.83 2.78
C VAL A 1276 78.69 27.36 3.50
N ASN A 1277 78.92 26.54 4.51
CA ASN A 1277 78.11 26.17 5.69
C ASN A 1277 76.93 27.05 6.16
N LEU A 1278 75.91 26.34 6.66
CA LEU A 1278 75.14 26.55 7.93
C LEU A 1278 74.51 27.94 8.16
N ILE A 1279 73.20 28.05 8.40
CA ILE A 1279 72.42 27.43 9.51
C ILE A 1279 71.11 26.83 9.01
#